data_AF-A0A812XP98-F1
#
_entry.id   AF-A0A812XP98-F1
#
_cell.length_a   1.000
_cell.length_b   1.000
_cell.length_c   1.000
_cell.angle_alpha   90.00
_cell.angle_beta   90.00
_cell.angle_gamma   90.00
#
_symmetry.space_group_name_H-M   'P 1'
#
loop_
_entity.id
_entity.type
_entity.pdbx_description
1 polymer ?
#
loop_
_entity_poly.entity_id
_entity_poly.type
_entity_poly.pdbx_seq_one_letter_code
_entity_poly.pdbx_strand_id
1 'polypeptide(L)'
;ELALKFLDALDALGLPKFPSYGAHSYFGRFARWALREFLSEAASAVDQATATPAHILERLGVCIPLMEAAPSEKSPSHVMLSPGAGLLPAGHGFQRGDWLLVTFPPTGTPGISVTTRGDVSVEAEVVNIIPPPGQGILVRMVGELGKNAGEKFNKKTCRVDRVANHVTLGRQLNALITLGGATHDEKKKPEPEGGKKGKKGKSKESNSPAWLKEVLLAADNGLMGREAGLAKVEFQGAGISHHSPLVKECNDSQREALLAAGCRRLTLIQGPPGAGKTTTALLLVRGWTAARRGPVLCCADSNIAVDNLTAGCAKAGLKVVRIGRPEATRYDLEKYNLLEMVKDAKAQDPNAEDRGHFAHQRAILEDAEVVCSTCAGADHPVLQGKDFGCVLIDEAGQTTELAVLVPLMKMRADGVVTLVGDHRQLPPTISNVDVDVEGLGTSLFERLSSHGVEPFMLDVQYRMHPAIAAFPSVASYNGKLRSGVSGTKRKAPQGIAWPMPEAPVTFLPVDGAEKSEGTSWFNETEVEAVEALLGSALAWNDIAPTEIGVITPYAAQARLIRRRLGCPPPGKRAAAGAVGVALVEVSSVDGFQGREKDLIIVSTVRANTSGKVGFLGDPRRLNVTITRSRRGLVVVGHFDTLAADEHTWRPWLTWAQERGLVAGSEASNPTAVGALKQLELLTEDQLLKALDATYTTKKQCPVTPHKLESPSGQLRMQFIFLYYDHNRNGQLEVEEVAKMIEHIQQLRGESHADALANAKALVSYYSGVFGFAAFYDAAQNRPDELASLSALSGRECQHCSEQRHAHSSVAQRVASKASLTSERMWTACPRQEDVTVCSDMGRISPFSVGYAGAEISDKQPEGRAANILLRRVWQQVKVNADAETCYLGHESPILIFRARTADGREQLFTTEPWKLYCLQRAAVARRRLKPIIQPRFILDAAVIEDILDSVHIPENLNEIRIVSPDGAEDHFSWEKFERPKTGDTVVELLRLEDSLVEVRFPCRVYGDIHGQLLDLLEFFNAFSWPDKRRGDIFSMNYVFLGDFVDRGAYSCDVVALLFSLKILYPQRIFLIRGNHEDRLMNVNYGFHADCTRKFGRDGDGIWERVNDVFEFLPIAALVEGAILCIHGGIGDSILSLDDLRGIPKPIQVVGEINERTTRRDRMVLDALWSDPTDNDQVLGVQVSPRGKNTCRFGPDRVQDFNRRNSLKLIIRAHECVQHGYEYFAAGQLLTVFSATNYCNQHDNDGAMVVLVKDDRTGEVVEHAQVIKSGTADA
;
A
#
# COMPACT_ATOMS: atom_id res chain seq x y z
N GLU A 1 -6.81 8.99 -26.28
CA GLU A 1 -8.15 8.59 -26.78
C GLU A 1 -8.55 7.16 -26.45
N LEU A 2 -8.06 6.12 -27.15
CA LEU A 2 -8.68 4.77 -27.08
C LEU A 2 -8.74 4.20 -25.65
N ALA A 3 -7.72 4.48 -24.83
CA ALA A 3 -7.68 4.16 -23.40
C ALA A 3 -8.77 4.85 -22.57
N LEU A 4 -9.05 6.14 -22.83
CA LEU A 4 -10.12 6.88 -22.15
C LEU A 4 -11.48 6.31 -22.55
N LYS A 5 -11.71 6.13 -23.86
CA LYS A 5 -12.90 5.47 -24.41
C LYS A 5 -13.08 4.01 -23.91
N PHE A 6 -12.04 3.39 -23.36
CA PHE A 6 -12.12 2.07 -22.71
C PHE A 6 -12.29 2.14 -21.18
N LEU A 7 -11.88 3.24 -20.53
CA LEU A 7 -12.26 3.57 -19.15
C LEU A 7 -13.75 3.94 -19.09
N ASP A 8 -14.20 4.80 -20.00
CA ASP A 8 -15.63 5.09 -20.23
C ASP A 8 -16.41 3.79 -20.50
N ALA A 9 -15.82 2.86 -21.25
CA ALA A 9 -16.40 1.54 -21.49
C ALA A 9 -16.32 0.59 -20.28
N LEU A 10 -15.41 0.78 -19.32
CA LEU A 10 -15.37 0.01 -18.07
C LEU A 10 -16.47 0.44 -17.10
N ASP A 11 -16.77 1.74 -17.04
CA ASP A 11 -17.93 2.26 -16.32
C ASP A 11 -19.24 1.88 -17.04
N ALA A 12 -19.30 1.99 -18.37
CA ALA A 12 -20.45 1.57 -19.17
C ALA A 12 -20.62 0.04 -19.29
N LEU A 13 -19.60 -0.76 -18.99
CA LEU A 13 -19.65 -2.23 -19.00
C LEU A 13 -20.57 -2.80 -17.90
N GLY A 14 -21.03 -1.95 -16.98
CA GLY A 14 -21.93 -2.37 -15.91
C GLY A 14 -21.26 -3.38 -14.99
N LEU A 15 -20.01 -3.10 -14.59
CA LEU A 15 -19.35 -3.80 -13.49
C LEU A 15 -20.36 -3.96 -12.35
N PRO A 16 -20.49 -5.16 -11.77
CA PRO A 16 -21.63 -5.54 -10.96
C PRO A 16 -21.79 -4.55 -9.81
N LYS A 17 -23.03 -4.27 -9.38
CA LYS A 17 -23.29 -3.44 -8.19
C LYS A 17 -22.49 -3.99 -7.02
N PHE A 18 -21.34 -3.39 -6.74
CA PHE A 18 -20.38 -3.96 -5.81
C PHE A 18 -21.01 -3.96 -4.41
N PRO A 19 -20.89 -5.06 -3.64
CA PRO A 19 -21.66 -5.22 -2.41
C PRO A 19 -21.25 -4.28 -1.27
N SER A 20 -20.21 -3.45 -1.46
CA SER A 20 -19.83 -2.37 -0.54
C SER A 20 -19.04 -1.27 -1.26
N TYR A 21 -18.96 -0.09 -0.64
CA TYR A 21 -18.15 1.03 -1.14
C TYR A 21 -16.65 0.69 -1.19
N GLY A 22 -16.12 0.04 -0.14
CA GLY A 22 -14.72 -0.41 -0.09
C GLY A 22 -14.37 -1.42 -1.18
N ALA A 23 -15.32 -2.27 -1.59
CA ALA A 23 -15.15 -3.13 -2.75
C ALA A 23 -14.94 -2.32 -4.04
N HIS A 24 -15.79 -1.31 -4.31
CA HIS A 24 -15.68 -0.48 -5.50
C HIS A 24 -14.34 0.28 -5.59
N SER A 25 -13.86 0.81 -4.46
CA SER A 25 -12.53 1.45 -4.38
C SER A 25 -11.40 0.49 -4.79
N TYR A 26 -11.34 -0.69 -4.16
CA TYR A 26 -10.34 -1.72 -4.46
C TYR A 26 -10.39 -2.15 -5.93
N PHE A 27 -11.55 -2.58 -6.44
CA PHE A 27 -11.67 -3.09 -7.81
C PHE A 27 -11.39 -2.02 -8.87
N GLY A 28 -11.90 -0.79 -8.68
CA GLY A 28 -11.66 0.31 -9.62
C GLY A 28 -10.20 0.74 -9.67
N ARG A 29 -9.53 0.81 -8.51
CA ARG A 29 -8.11 1.18 -8.40
C ARG A 29 -7.21 0.13 -9.06
N PHE A 30 -7.37 -1.15 -8.71
CA PHE A 30 -6.60 -2.24 -9.32
C PHE A 30 -6.87 -2.42 -10.82
N ALA A 31 -8.09 -2.16 -11.31
CA ALA A 31 -8.37 -2.17 -12.75
C ALA A 31 -7.68 -1.01 -13.50
N ARG A 32 -7.67 0.21 -12.93
CA ARG A 32 -6.93 1.36 -13.50
C ARG A 32 -5.43 1.11 -13.53
N TRP A 33 -4.86 0.53 -12.49
CA TRP A 33 -3.45 0.14 -12.43
C TRP A 33 -3.08 -0.89 -13.50
N ALA A 34 -3.87 -1.98 -13.62
CA ALA A 34 -3.67 -2.99 -14.65
C ALA A 34 -3.66 -2.38 -16.07
N LEU A 35 -4.59 -1.47 -16.33
CA LEU A 35 -4.71 -0.82 -17.63
C LEU A 35 -3.57 0.20 -17.90
N ARG A 36 -3.19 1.03 -16.92
CA ARG A 36 -2.09 2.01 -17.08
C ARG A 36 -0.72 1.36 -17.20
N GLU A 37 -0.50 0.21 -16.56
CA GLU A 37 0.70 -0.60 -16.75
C GLU A 37 0.75 -1.16 -18.18
N PHE A 38 -0.30 -1.85 -18.63
CA PHE A 38 -0.37 -2.38 -20.00
C PHE A 38 -0.26 -1.28 -21.08
N LEU A 39 -0.86 -0.12 -20.86
CA LEU A 39 -0.76 1.01 -21.79
C LEU A 39 0.66 1.60 -21.84
N SER A 40 1.42 1.56 -20.74
CA SER A 40 2.82 1.97 -20.72
C SER A 40 3.70 0.94 -21.45
N GLU A 41 3.48 -0.37 -21.22
CA GLU A 41 4.14 -1.44 -21.98
C GLU A 41 3.85 -1.31 -23.49
N ALA A 42 2.59 -1.08 -23.86
CA ALA A 42 2.15 -0.93 -25.25
C ALA A 42 2.71 0.34 -25.92
N ALA A 43 2.67 1.49 -25.23
CA ALA A 43 3.28 2.73 -25.72
C ALA A 43 4.79 2.56 -25.90
N SER A 44 5.50 2.02 -24.90
CA SER A 44 6.94 1.79 -24.98
C SER A 44 7.33 0.84 -26.12
N ALA A 45 6.53 -0.20 -26.38
CA ALA A 45 6.75 -1.10 -27.51
C ALA A 45 6.57 -0.40 -28.88
N VAL A 46 5.55 0.46 -29.01
CA VAL A 46 5.32 1.26 -30.23
C VAL A 46 6.40 2.33 -30.39
N ASP A 47 6.78 3.05 -29.35
CA ASP A 47 7.83 4.08 -29.38
C ASP A 47 9.21 3.47 -29.71
N GLN A 48 9.52 2.30 -29.16
CA GLN A 48 10.68 1.51 -29.57
C GLN A 48 10.62 1.18 -31.06
N ALA A 49 9.52 0.59 -31.53
CA ALA A 49 9.38 0.16 -32.92
C ALA A 49 9.36 1.33 -33.92
N THR A 50 8.91 2.52 -33.52
CA THR A 50 8.85 3.72 -34.39
C THR A 50 10.14 4.54 -34.38
N ALA A 51 10.68 4.87 -33.21
CA ALA A 51 11.79 5.81 -33.06
C ALA A 51 13.17 5.13 -33.02
N THR A 52 13.26 3.85 -32.63
CA THR A 52 14.56 3.15 -32.53
C THR A 52 14.94 2.50 -33.86
N PRO A 53 16.16 2.74 -34.38
CA PRO A 53 16.65 2.05 -35.58
C PRO A 53 16.59 0.52 -35.45
N ALA A 54 15.97 -0.16 -36.43
CA ALA A 54 15.66 -1.58 -36.34
C ALA A 54 16.89 -2.50 -36.10
N HIS A 55 18.09 -2.09 -36.54
CA HIS A 55 19.35 -2.82 -36.29
C HIS A 55 19.79 -2.81 -34.81
N ILE A 56 19.24 -1.92 -33.98
CA ILE A 56 19.42 -1.90 -32.52
C ILE A 56 18.41 -2.86 -31.88
N LEU A 57 17.14 -2.78 -32.28
CA LEU A 57 16.06 -3.66 -31.82
C LEU A 57 16.32 -5.15 -32.16
N GLU A 58 16.94 -5.42 -33.30
CA GLU A 58 17.40 -6.75 -33.70
C GLU A 58 18.48 -7.30 -32.75
N ARG A 59 19.46 -6.45 -32.36
CA ARG A 59 20.49 -6.81 -31.37
C ARG A 59 19.91 -7.03 -29.96
N LEU A 60 18.77 -6.40 -29.66
CA LEU A 60 18.02 -6.59 -28.41
C LEU A 60 17.08 -7.81 -28.46
N GLY A 61 16.87 -8.43 -29.62
CA GLY A 61 15.96 -9.57 -29.76
C GLY A 61 14.48 -9.20 -29.60
N VAL A 62 14.09 -8.02 -30.06
CA VAL A 62 12.68 -7.54 -30.05
C VAL A 62 12.15 -7.17 -31.44
N CYS A 63 13.00 -7.18 -32.47
CA CYS A 63 12.65 -6.92 -33.87
C CYS A 63 13.34 -7.94 -34.80
N ILE A 64 12.72 -8.27 -35.93
CA ILE A 64 13.40 -8.76 -37.14
C ILE A 64 13.11 -7.77 -38.27
N PRO A 65 14.15 -7.13 -38.87
CA PRO A 65 13.95 -6.02 -39.80
C PRO A 65 13.45 -6.44 -41.20
N LEU A 66 13.65 -7.71 -41.59
CA LEU A 66 13.26 -8.21 -42.92
C LEU A 66 12.84 -9.68 -42.87
N MET A 67 11.58 -9.95 -43.21
CA MET A 67 10.97 -11.26 -43.37
C MET A 67 10.07 -11.24 -44.63
N GLU A 68 9.82 -12.39 -45.25
CA GLU A 68 8.85 -12.57 -46.33
C GLU A 68 7.65 -13.37 -45.83
N ALA A 69 6.43 -12.93 -46.19
CA ALA A 69 5.18 -13.56 -45.79
C ALA A 69 4.65 -14.55 -46.85
N ALA A 70 4.28 -15.75 -46.42
CA ALA A 70 3.68 -16.80 -47.26
C ALA A 70 2.41 -17.40 -46.61
N PRO A 71 1.42 -17.89 -47.39
CA PRO A 71 0.23 -18.53 -46.85
C PRO A 71 0.56 -19.82 -46.07
N SER A 72 -0.23 -20.12 -45.03
CA SER A 72 -0.19 -21.41 -44.35
C SER A 72 -1.44 -22.25 -44.67
N GLU A 73 -1.23 -23.52 -45.03
CA GLU A 73 -2.28 -24.50 -45.31
C GLU A 73 -3.27 -24.71 -44.14
N LYS A 74 -2.88 -24.33 -42.91
CA LYS A 74 -3.70 -24.51 -41.71
C LYS A 74 -4.92 -23.58 -41.62
N SER A 75 -4.84 -22.37 -42.19
CA SER A 75 -5.92 -21.38 -42.14
C SER A 75 -5.58 -20.16 -43.01
N PRO A 76 -6.56 -19.53 -43.70
CA PRO A 76 -6.34 -18.27 -44.43
C PRO A 76 -5.92 -17.08 -43.53
N SER A 77 -6.06 -17.20 -42.20
CA SER A 77 -5.57 -16.24 -41.20
C SER A 77 -4.11 -16.46 -40.78
N HIS A 78 -3.52 -17.60 -41.14
CA HIS A 78 -2.17 -17.98 -40.72
C HIS A 78 -1.16 -17.71 -41.84
N VAL A 79 -0.03 -17.13 -41.45
CA VAL A 79 1.03 -16.67 -42.35
C VAL A 79 2.35 -17.21 -41.84
N MET A 80 3.16 -17.79 -42.72
CA MET A 80 4.57 -18.07 -42.44
C MET A 80 5.39 -16.81 -42.71
N LEU A 81 6.16 -16.37 -41.72
CA LEU A 81 7.15 -15.31 -41.90
C LEU A 81 8.54 -15.98 -41.94
N SER A 82 9.24 -15.91 -43.07
CA SER A 82 10.54 -16.56 -43.26
C SER A 82 11.61 -15.56 -43.72
N PRO A 83 12.91 -15.77 -43.41
CA PRO A 83 13.99 -14.84 -43.74
C PRO A 83 14.42 -14.86 -45.22
N GLY A 84 13.51 -15.22 -46.14
CA GLY A 84 13.80 -15.45 -47.56
C GLY A 84 14.91 -16.50 -47.74
N ALA A 85 15.99 -16.12 -48.42
CA ALA A 85 17.19 -16.94 -48.61
C ALA A 85 18.18 -16.93 -47.40
N GLY A 86 17.87 -16.19 -46.34
CA GLY A 86 18.72 -16.04 -45.16
C GLY A 86 18.51 -17.10 -44.06
N LEU A 87 19.16 -16.87 -42.92
CA LEU A 87 18.90 -17.58 -41.65
C LEU A 87 18.09 -16.68 -40.71
N LEU A 88 17.28 -17.25 -39.81
CA LEU A 88 16.64 -16.49 -38.75
C LEU A 88 17.72 -15.87 -37.83
N PRO A 89 17.62 -14.58 -37.45
CA PRO A 89 18.61 -13.94 -36.58
C PRO A 89 18.82 -14.71 -35.27
N ALA A 90 20.08 -14.99 -34.93
CA ALA A 90 20.50 -15.95 -33.91
C ALA A 90 20.27 -15.49 -32.45
N GLY A 91 19.02 -15.14 -32.12
CA GLY A 91 18.64 -14.48 -30.87
C GLY A 91 17.46 -13.53 -31.00
N HIS A 92 16.61 -13.65 -32.03
CA HIS A 92 15.43 -12.81 -32.27
C HIS A 92 14.39 -12.75 -31.13
N GLY A 93 14.60 -13.46 -30.02
CA GLY A 93 13.89 -13.34 -28.73
C GLY A 93 12.43 -13.81 -28.70
N PHE A 94 11.72 -13.81 -29.83
CA PHE A 94 10.33 -14.22 -29.96
C PHE A 94 10.10 -15.68 -29.54
N GLN A 95 8.99 -15.92 -28.86
CA GLN A 95 8.50 -17.24 -28.49
C GLN A 95 7.10 -17.50 -29.07
N ARG A 96 6.67 -18.76 -29.05
CA ARG A 96 5.30 -19.13 -29.38
C ARG A 96 4.32 -18.44 -28.42
N GLY A 97 3.29 -17.80 -28.97
CA GLY A 97 2.28 -17.02 -28.27
C GLY A 97 2.77 -15.66 -27.74
N ASP A 98 3.87 -15.15 -28.27
CA ASP A 98 4.16 -13.70 -28.21
C ASP A 98 3.21 -12.94 -29.15
N TRP A 99 2.95 -11.68 -28.82
CA TRP A 99 2.26 -10.75 -29.72
C TRP A 99 3.28 -9.91 -30.48
N LEU A 100 3.01 -9.75 -31.77
CA LEU A 100 3.85 -9.08 -32.75
C LEU A 100 3.02 -8.05 -33.51
N LEU A 101 3.70 -7.00 -33.98
CA LEU A 101 3.21 -6.11 -35.01
C LEU A 101 4.01 -6.37 -36.28
N VAL A 102 3.31 -6.66 -37.38
CA VAL A 102 3.91 -7.01 -38.66
C VAL A 102 3.62 -5.89 -39.65
N THR A 103 4.67 -5.19 -40.08
CA THR A 103 4.57 -3.96 -40.90
C THR A 103 5.06 -4.22 -42.33
N PHE A 104 4.20 -3.89 -43.31
CA PHE A 104 4.42 -4.04 -44.74
C PHE A 104 4.35 -2.67 -45.42
N PRO A 105 5.36 -2.22 -46.20
CA PRO A 105 6.69 -2.78 -46.37
C PRO A 105 7.55 -2.69 -45.08
N PRO A 106 8.71 -3.38 -44.99
CA PRO A 106 9.57 -3.39 -43.80
C PRO A 106 10.12 -2.01 -43.38
N THR A 107 10.05 -1.02 -44.26
CA THR A 107 10.49 0.36 -44.03
C THR A 107 9.41 1.25 -43.37
N GLY A 108 8.20 0.74 -43.16
CA GLY A 108 7.10 1.51 -42.57
C GLY A 108 7.32 1.81 -41.08
N THR A 109 6.82 2.96 -40.64
CA THR A 109 6.79 3.35 -39.22
C THR A 109 5.50 2.82 -38.58
N PRO A 110 5.56 1.98 -37.54
CA PRO A 110 4.37 1.51 -36.82
C PRO A 110 3.47 2.63 -36.29
N GLY A 111 2.20 2.34 -36.03
CA GLY A 111 1.27 3.23 -35.32
C GLY A 111 0.76 4.48 -36.09
N ILE A 112 1.51 5.02 -37.05
CA ILE A 112 1.06 6.17 -37.85
C ILE A 112 -0.01 5.69 -38.84
N SER A 113 -1.23 6.23 -38.73
CA SER A 113 -2.35 5.91 -39.61
C SER A 113 -2.02 6.20 -41.07
N VAL A 114 -2.24 5.23 -41.96
CA VAL A 114 -2.08 5.25 -43.43
C VAL A 114 -1.47 6.55 -43.96
N THR A 115 -0.13 6.63 -43.87
CA THR A 115 0.59 7.73 -44.51
C THR A 115 0.36 7.67 -46.03
N THR A 116 0.64 8.77 -46.74
CA THR A 116 0.47 8.91 -48.20
C THR A 116 1.33 7.97 -49.06
N ARG A 117 1.95 6.94 -48.45
CA ARG A 117 2.76 5.87 -49.07
C ARG A 117 2.06 4.51 -49.10
N GLY A 118 0.99 4.30 -48.33
CA GLY A 118 0.19 3.07 -48.35
C GLY A 118 0.71 1.92 -47.47
N ASP A 119 1.49 2.23 -46.44
CA ASP A 119 2.00 1.25 -45.46
C ASP A 119 0.85 0.59 -44.66
N VAL A 120 1.00 -0.69 -44.33
CA VAL A 120 0.01 -1.49 -43.58
C VAL A 120 0.68 -2.24 -42.44
N SER A 121 0.24 -2.01 -41.20
CA SER A 121 0.63 -2.81 -40.03
C SER A 121 -0.51 -3.71 -39.57
N VAL A 122 -0.20 -4.94 -39.16
CA VAL A 122 -1.18 -5.94 -38.71
C VAL A 122 -0.67 -6.62 -37.44
N GLU A 123 -1.50 -6.70 -36.40
CA GLU A 123 -1.20 -7.47 -35.20
C GLU A 123 -1.23 -8.98 -35.49
N ALA A 124 -0.30 -9.72 -34.90
CA ALA A 124 -0.20 -11.16 -35.07
C ALA A 124 0.27 -11.88 -33.79
N GLU A 125 -0.31 -13.05 -33.52
CA GLU A 125 0.15 -13.95 -32.45
C GLU A 125 1.07 -15.02 -33.05
N VAL A 126 2.22 -15.31 -32.43
CA VAL A 126 3.08 -16.43 -32.86
C VAL A 126 2.40 -17.78 -32.59
N VAL A 127 2.02 -18.52 -33.63
CA VAL A 127 1.41 -19.85 -33.50
C VAL A 127 2.46 -20.94 -33.33
N ASN A 128 3.62 -20.81 -34.00
CA ASN A 128 4.78 -21.70 -33.85
C ASN A 128 6.07 -21.05 -34.38
N ILE A 129 7.23 -21.57 -33.98
CA ILE A 129 8.53 -21.27 -34.60
C ILE A 129 9.07 -22.56 -35.20
N ILE A 130 9.51 -22.52 -36.46
CA ILE A 130 10.00 -23.68 -37.21
C ILE A 130 11.53 -23.64 -37.28
N PRO A 131 12.23 -24.72 -36.89
CA PRO A 131 13.69 -24.81 -37.02
C PRO A 131 14.12 -25.10 -38.47
N PRO A 132 15.43 -24.97 -38.80
CA PRO A 132 15.97 -25.41 -40.08
C PRO A 132 15.65 -26.89 -40.37
N PRO A 133 15.48 -27.30 -41.64
CA PRO A 133 15.73 -26.51 -42.86
C PRO A 133 14.57 -25.62 -43.32
N GLY A 134 13.37 -25.71 -42.72
CA GLY A 134 12.18 -24.95 -43.13
C GLY A 134 11.92 -23.68 -42.32
N GLN A 135 12.98 -22.95 -41.96
CA GLN A 135 12.92 -21.98 -40.86
C GLN A 135 11.95 -20.81 -41.07
N GLY A 136 11.23 -20.44 -40.01
CA GLY A 136 10.27 -19.35 -40.04
C GLY A 136 9.44 -19.23 -38.77
N ILE A 137 8.66 -18.16 -38.69
CA ILE A 137 7.74 -17.87 -37.60
C ILE A 137 6.33 -17.97 -38.19
N LEU A 138 5.59 -19.01 -37.79
CA LEU A 138 4.18 -19.16 -38.15
C LEU A 138 3.37 -18.24 -37.24
N VAL A 139 2.70 -17.24 -37.80
CA VAL A 139 1.85 -16.29 -37.07
C VAL A 139 0.39 -16.42 -37.46
N ARG A 140 -0.52 -16.06 -36.56
CA ARG A 140 -1.95 -15.84 -36.82
C ARG A 140 -2.20 -14.34 -36.84
N MET A 141 -2.54 -13.81 -38.01
CA MET A 141 -2.87 -12.39 -38.19
C MET A 141 -4.27 -12.10 -37.61
N VAL A 142 -4.43 -10.95 -36.97
CA VAL A 142 -5.63 -10.58 -36.19
C VAL A 142 -6.34 -9.36 -36.82
N GLY A 143 -7.60 -9.15 -36.44
CA GLY A 143 -8.45 -8.06 -36.96
C GLY A 143 -8.94 -8.27 -38.40
N GLU A 144 -9.59 -7.25 -38.96
CA GLU A 144 -10.15 -7.27 -40.32
C GLU A 144 -9.08 -7.46 -41.41
N LEU A 145 -7.90 -6.88 -41.20
CA LEU A 145 -6.75 -7.06 -42.10
C LEU A 145 -6.25 -8.52 -42.09
N GLY A 146 -6.31 -9.20 -40.94
CA GLY A 146 -5.92 -10.60 -40.76
C GLY A 146 -6.78 -11.64 -41.49
N LYS A 147 -8.03 -11.30 -41.85
CA LYS A 147 -8.89 -12.17 -42.68
C LYS A 147 -8.26 -12.36 -44.06
N ASN A 148 -8.05 -13.61 -44.49
CA ASN A 148 -7.33 -13.96 -45.73
C ASN A 148 -5.92 -13.35 -45.85
N ALA A 149 -5.23 -13.13 -44.72
CA ALA A 149 -3.87 -12.61 -44.72
C ALA A 149 -2.88 -13.46 -45.54
N GLY A 150 -3.05 -14.78 -45.55
CA GLY A 150 -2.21 -15.68 -46.35
C GLY A 150 -2.23 -15.37 -47.85
N GLU A 151 -3.35 -14.86 -48.37
CA GLU A 151 -3.48 -14.42 -49.76
C GLU A 151 -3.05 -12.95 -49.91
N LYS A 152 -3.57 -12.06 -49.04
CA LYS A 152 -3.33 -10.60 -49.08
C LYS A 152 -1.86 -10.20 -48.95
N PHE A 153 -1.05 -11.00 -48.25
CA PHE A 153 0.35 -10.69 -47.95
C PHE A 153 1.35 -11.69 -48.56
N ASN A 154 0.88 -12.60 -49.42
CA ASN A 154 1.74 -13.58 -50.12
C ASN A 154 2.90 -12.90 -50.88
N LYS A 155 4.13 -13.34 -50.62
CA LYS A 155 5.40 -12.80 -51.16
C LYS A 155 5.66 -11.32 -50.87
N LYS A 156 4.97 -10.73 -49.88
CA LYS A 156 5.31 -9.37 -49.42
C LYS A 156 6.38 -9.45 -48.35
N THR A 157 7.35 -8.55 -48.43
CA THR A 157 8.32 -8.34 -47.36
C THR A 157 7.70 -7.53 -46.23
N CYS A 158 8.15 -7.81 -45.01
CA CYS A 158 7.68 -7.18 -43.78
C CYS A 158 8.80 -7.05 -42.74
N ARG A 159 8.58 -6.13 -41.80
CA ARG A 159 9.29 -6.01 -40.53
C ARG A 159 8.40 -6.58 -39.42
N VAL A 160 9.02 -7.13 -38.38
CA VAL A 160 8.33 -7.77 -37.26
C VAL A 160 8.86 -7.21 -35.95
N ASP A 161 8.01 -6.61 -35.13
CA ASP A 161 8.35 -6.05 -33.81
C ASP A 161 7.49 -6.70 -32.70
N ARG A 162 8.02 -6.85 -31.49
CA ARG A 162 7.25 -7.30 -30.31
C ARG A 162 6.31 -6.20 -29.82
N VAL A 163 5.11 -6.58 -29.39
CA VAL A 163 4.15 -5.68 -28.70
C VAL A 163 3.62 -6.30 -27.40
N ALA A 164 3.01 -5.45 -26.56
CA ALA A 164 2.51 -5.80 -25.23
C ALA A 164 1.44 -6.90 -25.22
N ASN A 165 1.42 -7.72 -24.16
CA ASN A 165 0.62 -8.94 -24.12
C ASN A 165 -0.74 -8.77 -23.41
N HIS A 166 -1.75 -8.31 -24.14
CA HIS A 166 -3.10 -8.07 -23.62
C HIS A 166 -3.81 -9.33 -23.05
N VAL A 167 -3.31 -10.54 -23.31
CA VAL A 167 -3.87 -11.78 -22.73
C VAL A 167 -3.64 -11.85 -21.22
N THR A 168 -2.53 -11.29 -20.71
CA THR A 168 -2.27 -11.21 -19.27
C THR A 168 -3.24 -10.23 -18.60
N LEU A 169 -3.39 -9.02 -19.17
CA LEU A 169 -4.35 -8.01 -18.73
C LEU A 169 -5.78 -8.59 -18.67
N GLY A 170 -6.23 -9.24 -19.75
CA GLY A 170 -7.57 -9.83 -19.81
C GLY A 170 -7.83 -10.86 -18.69
N ARG A 171 -6.84 -11.67 -18.32
CA ARG A 171 -6.96 -12.63 -17.20
C ARG A 171 -7.01 -11.96 -15.84
N GLN A 172 -6.20 -10.91 -15.63
CA GLN A 172 -6.21 -10.12 -14.40
C GLN A 172 -7.55 -9.38 -14.20
N LEU A 173 -8.07 -8.75 -15.26
CA LEU A 173 -9.39 -8.11 -15.24
C LEU A 173 -10.52 -9.12 -15.02
N ASN A 174 -10.50 -10.29 -15.68
CA ASN A 174 -11.46 -11.36 -15.42
C ASN A 174 -11.42 -11.85 -13.96
N ALA A 175 -10.23 -11.91 -13.34
CA ALA A 175 -10.09 -12.28 -11.94
C ALA A 175 -10.70 -11.22 -10.99
N LEU A 176 -10.46 -9.94 -11.26
CA LEU A 176 -11.10 -8.83 -10.53
C LEU A 176 -12.63 -8.86 -10.67
N ILE A 177 -13.17 -9.12 -11.87
CA ILE A 177 -14.62 -9.23 -12.12
C ILE A 177 -15.23 -10.40 -11.35
N THR A 178 -14.55 -11.55 -11.34
CA THR A 178 -14.97 -12.78 -10.64
C THR A 178 -14.97 -12.57 -9.12
N LEU A 179 -13.93 -11.95 -8.57
CA LEU A 179 -13.86 -11.56 -7.16
C LEU A 179 -14.88 -10.44 -6.83
N GLY A 180 -15.17 -9.57 -7.80
CA GLY A 180 -16.21 -8.55 -7.77
C GLY A 180 -17.61 -9.11 -7.54
N GLY A 181 -17.88 -10.32 -8.03
CA GLY A 181 -19.14 -11.05 -7.86
C GLY A 181 -20.06 -11.00 -9.09
N ALA A 182 -19.54 -10.58 -10.25
CA ALA A 182 -20.28 -10.70 -11.51
C ALA A 182 -20.21 -12.13 -12.02
N THR A 183 -21.36 -12.81 -12.03
CA THR A 183 -21.59 -13.85 -13.04
C THR A 183 -21.67 -13.17 -14.40
N HIS A 184 -20.89 -13.63 -15.38
CA HIS A 184 -21.21 -13.32 -16.78
C HIS A 184 -22.64 -13.77 -17.06
N ASP A 185 -23.51 -12.83 -17.45
CA ASP A 185 -24.75 -13.18 -18.13
C ASP A 185 -24.35 -13.83 -19.47
N GLU A 186 -24.36 -15.17 -19.52
CA GLU A 186 -24.29 -15.88 -20.79
C GLU A 186 -25.47 -15.40 -21.65
N LYS A 187 -25.14 -14.69 -22.73
CA LYS A 187 -26.14 -14.23 -23.71
C LYS A 187 -26.97 -15.43 -24.14
N LYS A 188 -28.20 -15.52 -23.63
CA LYS A 188 -29.14 -16.60 -23.95
C LYS A 188 -29.24 -16.72 -25.46
N LYS A 189 -28.68 -17.81 -26.02
CA LYS A 189 -29.03 -18.21 -27.37
C LYS A 189 -30.55 -18.37 -27.41
N PRO A 190 -31.24 -17.90 -28.46
CA PRO A 190 -32.65 -18.22 -28.64
C PRO A 190 -32.83 -19.74 -28.60
N GLU A 191 -33.67 -20.24 -27.70
CA GLU A 191 -34.08 -21.65 -27.75
C GLU A 191 -34.89 -21.84 -29.04
N PRO A 192 -34.58 -22.86 -29.88
CA PRO A 192 -35.44 -23.20 -31.00
C PRO A 192 -36.79 -23.71 -30.46
N GLU A 193 -37.90 -23.20 -31.00
CA GLU A 193 -39.23 -23.54 -30.50
C GLU A 193 -39.57 -25.02 -30.72
N GLY A 194 -39.56 -25.82 -29.66
CA GLY A 194 -40.13 -27.17 -29.65
C GLY A 194 -39.27 -28.26 -28.99
N GLY A 195 -39.31 -28.38 -27.66
CA GLY A 195 -38.62 -29.45 -26.94
C GLY A 195 -39.07 -29.63 -25.49
N LYS A 196 -39.68 -30.79 -25.19
CA LYS A 196 -40.17 -31.27 -23.87
C LYS A 196 -39.47 -30.72 -22.62
N LYS A 197 -40.25 -30.29 -21.62
CA LYS A 197 -39.81 -29.80 -20.29
C LYS A 197 -38.82 -30.75 -19.60
N GLY A 198 -37.52 -30.45 -19.69
CA GLY A 198 -36.48 -31.02 -18.81
C GLY A 198 -36.51 -30.39 -17.41
N LYS A 199 -35.91 -31.06 -16.42
CA LYS A 199 -35.73 -30.48 -15.08
C LYS A 199 -34.77 -29.28 -15.17
N LYS A 200 -35.14 -28.13 -14.61
CA LYS A 200 -34.22 -26.99 -14.45
C LYS A 200 -33.03 -27.43 -13.57
N GLY A 201 -31.83 -27.46 -14.13
CA GLY A 201 -30.61 -27.48 -13.33
C GLY A 201 -30.48 -26.16 -12.56
N LYS A 202 -29.92 -26.20 -11.35
CA LYS A 202 -29.49 -24.97 -10.67
C LYS A 202 -28.34 -24.36 -11.48
N SER A 203 -28.39 -23.05 -11.71
CA SER A 203 -27.19 -22.27 -12.06
C SER A 203 -26.14 -22.47 -10.97
N LYS A 204 -24.90 -22.80 -11.34
CA LYS A 204 -23.77 -22.71 -10.39
C LYS A 204 -23.60 -21.25 -9.99
N GLU A 205 -23.55 -20.98 -8.69
CA GLU A 205 -23.14 -19.69 -8.15
C GLU A 205 -21.63 -19.47 -8.36
N SER A 206 -21.14 -18.25 -8.19
CA SER A 206 -19.70 -17.95 -8.37
C SER A 206 -18.86 -18.78 -7.39
N ASN A 207 -17.85 -19.49 -7.91
CA ASN A 207 -16.96 -20.32 -7.09
C ASN A 207 -15.99 -19.52 -6.21
N SER A 208 -15.87 -18.20 -6.41
CA SER A 208 -14.95 -17.33 -5.67
C SER A 208 -15.25 -17.30 -4.15
N PRO A 209 -14.32 -17.70 -3.26
CA PRO A 209 -14.56 -17.74 -1.83
C PRO A 209 -14.83 -16.36 -1.23
N ALA A 210 -16.05 -16.15 -0.70
CA ALA A 210 -16.46 -14.87 -0.10
C ALA A 210 -15.55 -14.40 1.05
N TRP A 211 -15.04 -15.34 1.86
CA TRP A 211 -14.12 -15.03 2.96
C TRP A 211 -12.79 -14.41 2.47
N LEU A 212 -12.31 -14.79 1.28
CA LEU A 212 -11.09 -14.24 0.71
C LEU A 212 -11.30 -12.77 0.33
N LYS A 213 -12.47 -12.44 -0.22
CA LYS A 213 -12.87 -11.06 -0.51
C LYS A 213 -12.91 -10.20 0.76
N GLU A 214 -13.43 -10.75 1.86
CA GLU A 214 -13.43 -10.04 3.15
C GLU A 214 -12.01 -9.80 3.69
N VAL A 215 -11.11 -10.78 3.60
CA VAL A 215 -9.68 -10.61 3.97
C VAL A 215 -9.01 -9.52 3.12
N LEU A 216 -9.16 -9.60 1.79
CA LEU A 216 -8.52 -8.67 0.85
C LEU A 216 -9.00 -7.23 1.06
N LEU A 217 -10.29 -7.03 1.35
CA LEU A 217 -10.88 -5.72 1.60
C LEU A 217 -10.63 -5.22 3.02
N ALA A 218 -10.59 -6.07 4.06
CA ALA A 218 -10.21 -5.63 5.41
C ALA A 218 -8.78 -5.04 5.42
N ALA A 219 -7.84 -5.73 4.76
CA ALA A 219 -6.48 -5.27 4.54
C ALA A 219 -6.37 -4.05 3.59
N ASP A 220 -7.39 -3.74 2.78
CA ASP A 220 -7.39 -2.54 1.91
C ASP A 220 -7.95 -1.31 2.62
N ASN A 221 -8.87 -1.50 3.57
CA ASN A 221 -9.48 -0.44 4.36
C ASN A 221 -8.69 -0.15 5.66
N GLY A 222 -7.48 -0.68 5.82
CA GLY A 222 -6.61 -0.43 6.97
C GLY A 222 -7.09 -1.03 8.31
N LEU A 223 -8.00 -2.02 8.29
CA LEU A 223 -8.71 -2.52 9.48
C LEU A 223 -7.89 -3.51 10.34
N MET A 224 -6.66 -3.12 10.70
CA MET A 224 -5.65 -3.95 11.37
C MET A 224 -6.21 -4.87 12.47
N GLY A 225 -6.00 -6.17 12.29
CA GLY A 225 -6.46 -7.24 13.17
C GLY A 225 -7.65 -8.01 12.59
N ARG A 226 -8.47 -7.42 11.69
CA ARG A 226 -9.66 -8.07 11.15
C ARG A 226 -9.33 -9.09 10.07
N GLU A 227 -8.54 -8.72 9.08
CA GLU A 227 -7.91 -9.65 8.12
C GLU A 227 -7.08 -10.73 8.83
N ALA A 228 -6.37 -10.39 9.90
CA ALA A 228 -5.63 -11.37 10.70
C ALA A 228 -6.56 -12.39 11.37
N GLY A 229 -7.69 -11.96 11.94
CA GLY A 229 -8.73 -12.83 12.48
C GLY A 229 -9.38 -13.72 11.42
N LEU A 230 -9.76 -13.14 10.28
CA LEU A 230 -10.37 -13.86 9.15
C LEU A 230 -9.43 -14.90 8.52
N ALA A 231 -8.12 -14.61 8.42
CA ALA A 231 -7.10 -15.54 7.96
C ALA A 231 -6.84 -16.69 8.95
N LYS A 232 -6.89 -16.39 10.26
CA LYS A 232 -6.70 -17.34 11.37
C LYS A 232 -7.90 -18.27 11.62
N VAL A 233 -9.05 -18.08 10.96
CA VAL A 233 -10.22 -18.98 11.08
C VAL A 233 -9.80 -20.42 10.78
N GLU A 234 -9.89 -21.28 11.79
CA GLU A 234 -9.55 -22.69 11.67
C GLU A 234 -10.58 -23.46 10.84
N PHE A 235 -10.10 -24.36 9.98
CA PHE A 235 -10.94 -25.20 9.15
C PHE A 235 -11.28 -26.52 9.82
N GLN A 236 -12.58 -26.85 9.93
CA GLN A 236 -13.07 -28.13 10.45
C GLN A 236 -12.83 -29.28 9.45
N GLY A 237 -11.60 -29.80 9.43
CA GLY A 237 -11.24 -31.00 8.70
C GLY A 237 -9.84 -31.47 9.04
N ALA A 238 -9.52 -32.74 8.74
CA ALA A 238 -8.22 -33.34 9.07
C ALA A 238 -7.06 -32.49 8.51
N GLY A 239 -6.27 -31.90 9.41
CA GLY A 239 -5.07 -31.13 9.08
C GLY A 239 -3.86 -32.01 8.82
N ILE A 240 -2.70 -31.40 8.61
CA ILE A 240 -1.42 -32.11 8.56
C ILE A 240 -1.09 -32.57 9.99
N SER A 241 -1.27 -33.87 10.28
CA SER A 241 -1.05 -34.42 11.62
C SER A 241 0.39 -34.24 12.09
N HIS A 242 0.58 -33.86 13.36
CA HIS A 242 1.89 -33.85 14.04
C HIS A 242 2.64 -35.20 13.97
N HIS A 243 1.92 -36.31 13.80
CA HIS A 243 2.50 -37.65 13.66
C HIS A 243 2.84 -38.04 12.21
N SER A 244 2.56 -37.17 11.23
CA SER A 244 2.93 -37.39 9.83
C SER A 244 4.44 -37.56 9.68
N PRO A 245 4.94 -38.55 8.91
CA PRO A 245 6.36 -38.70 8.64
C PRO A 245 7.01 -37.43 8.06
N LEU A 246 6.24 -36.66 7.27
CA LEU A 246 6.67 -35.39 6.68
C LEU A 246 7.14 -34.37 7.73
N VAL A 247 6.49 -34.34 8.90
CA VAL A 247 6.80 -33.40 10.00
C VAL A 247 8.15 -33.71 10.66
N LYS A 248 8.69 -34.93 10.44
CA LYS A 248 10.04 -35.33 10.85
C LYS A 248 11.14 -34.95 9.84
N GLU A 249 10.77 -34.60 8.61
CA GLU A 249 11.69 -34.05 7.59
C GLU A 249 11.93 -32.54 7.80
N CYS A 250 11.06 -31.86 8.55
CA CYS A 250 11.11 -30.43 8.83
C CYS A 250 12.01 -30.07 10.03
N ASN A 251 12.68 -28.91 9.93
CA ASN A 251 13.12 -28.17 11.12
C ASN A 251 11.92 -27.49 11.82
N ASP A 252 12.14 -26.83 12.96
CA ASP A 252 11.04 -26.35 13.80
C ASP A 252 10.19 -25.22 13.18
N SER A 253 10.81 -24.23 12.51
CA SER A 253 10.06 -23.15 11.84
C SER A 253 9.35 -23.63 10.57
N GLN A 254 9.93 -24.58 9.83
CA GLN A 254 9.24 -25.28 8.74
C GLN A 254 8.05 -26.11 9.26
N ARG A 255 8.21 -26.78 10.40
CA ARG A 255 7.15 -27.56 11.05
C ARG A 255 5.99 -26.68 11.49
N GLU A 256 6.27 -25.55 12.13
CA GLU A 256 5.25 -24.60 12.56
C GLU A 256 4.45 -24.06 11.35
N ALA A 257 5.15 -23.63 10.30
CA ALA A 257 4.54 -23.15 9.06
C ALA A 257 3.66 -24.23 8.38
N LEU A 258 4.11 -25.49 8.35
CA LEU A 258 3.33 -26.61 7.80
C LEU A 258 2.05 -26.90 8.61
N LEU A 259 2.16 -26.91 9.94
CA LEU A 259 1.02 -27.19 10.82
C LEU A 259 -0.02 -26.08 10.71
N ALA A 260 0.40 -24.82 10.69
CA ALA A 260 -0.47 -23.67 10.46
C ALA A 260 -1.18 -23.73 9.10
N ALA A 261 -0.45 -24.03 8.02
CA ALA A 261 -1.01 -24.20 6.67
C ALA A 261 -1.88 -25.47 6.51
N GLY A 262 -1.87 -26.38 7.49
CA GLY A 262 -2.81 -27.50 7.60
C GLY A 262 -4.17 -27.10 8.20
N CYS A 263 -4.23 -26.00 8.97
CA CYS A 263 -5.37 -25.63 9.82
C CYS A 263 -6.01 -24.28 9.47
N ARG A 264 -5.24 -23.28 9.05
CA ARG A 264 -5.73 -21.93 8.68
C ARG A 264 -6.25 -21.87 7.24
N ARG A 265 -7.15 -20.92 6.97
CA ARG A 265 -7.64 -20.65 5.60
C ARG A 265 -6.62 -19.93 4.72
N LEU A 266 -5.87 -19.00 5.31
CA LEU A 266 -4.77 -18.29 4.65
C LEU A 266 -3.53 -18.34 5.53
N THR A 267 -2.40 -18.71 4.93
CA THR A 267 -1.09 -18.70 5.59
C THR A 267 -0.07 -17.96 4.73
N LEU A 268 0.73 -17.10 5.36
CA LEU A 268 1.93 -16.50 4.76
C LEU A 268 3.16 -17.23 5.30
N ILE A 269 4.05 -17.68 4.43
CA ILE A 269 5.35 -18.26 4.79
C ILE A 269 6.45 -17.36 4.24
N GLN A 270 7.14 -16.63 5.11
CA GLN A 270 8.30 -15.82 4.73
C GLN A 270 9.53 -16.73 4.68
N GLY A 271 10.14 -16.89 3.51
CA GLY A 271 11.35 -17.69 3.34
C GLY A 271 12.55 -16.86 2.87
N PRO A 272 13.41 -16.43 3.81
CA PRO A 272 14.70 -15.81 3.53
C PRO A 272 15.59 -16.63 2.57
N PRO A 273 16.62 -16.01 1.97
CA PRO A 273 17.61 -16.70 1.14
C PRO A 273 18.22 -17.92 1.84
N GLY A 274 18.17 -19.07 1.16
CA GLY A 274 18.70 -20.33 1.69
C GLY A 274 17.84 -21.03 2.74
N ALA A 275 16.70 -20.45 3.19
CA ALA A 275 15.85 -21.04 4.23
C ALA A 275 14.89 -22.15 3.74
N GLY A 276 14.96 -22.52 2.46
CA GLY A 276 14.21 -23.64 1.90
C GLY A 276 12.74 -23.36 1.58
N LYS A 277 12.40 -22.18 1.01
CA LYS A 277 11.06 -21.84 0.50
C LYS A 277 10.39 -23.01 -0.25
N THR A 278 10.95 -23.36 -1.40
CA THR A 278 10.37 -24.40 -2.28
C THR A 278 10.39 -25.78 -1.62
N THR A 279 11.36 -26.10 -0.76
CA THR A 279 11.34 -27.34 0.05
C THR A 279 10.13 -27.39 0.99
N THR A 280 9.86 -26.28 1.69
CA THR A 280 8.71 -26.14 2.60
C THR A 280 7.39 -26.18 1.84
N ALA A 281 7.33 -25.51 0.69
CA ALA A 281 6.20 -25.55 -0.23
C ALA A 281 5.90 -26.98 -0.73
N LEU A 282 6.93 -27.75 -1.10
CA LEU A 282 6.79 -29.15 -1.51
C LEU A 282 6.38 -30.08 -0.36
N LEU A 283 6.88 -29.85 0.85
CA LEU A 283 6.45 -30.56 2.06
C LEU A 283 4.97 -30.28 2.38
N LEU A 284 4.51 -29.04 2.20
CA LEU A 284 3.12 -28.63 2.34
C LEU A 284 2.22 -29.30 1.29
N VAL A 285 2.62 -29.31 0.02
CA VAL A 285 1.88 -30.00 -1.06
C VAL A 285 1.78 -31.51 -0.80
N ARG A 286 2.88 -32.16 -0.39
CA ARG A 286 2.86 -33.58 0.07
C ARG A 286 1.90 -33.77 1.23
N GLY A 287 1.84 -32.83 2.17
CA GLY A 287 0.93 -32.84 3.32
C GLY A 287 -0.54 -32.74 2.93
N TRP A 288 -0.91 -31.79 2.07
CA TRP A 288 -2.28 -31.63 1.58
C TRP A 288 -2.76 -32.81 0.73
N THR A 289 -1.90 -33.36 -0.15
CA THR A 289 -2.23 -34.56 -0.94
C THR A 289 -2.38 -35.80 -0.05
N ALA A 290 -1.50 -36.00 0.93
CA ALA A 290 -1.63 -37.08 1.92
C ALA A 290 -2.90 -36.94 2.78
N ALA A 291 -3.29 -35.71 3.13
CA ALA A 291 -4.57 -35.38 3.78
C ALA A 291 -5.79 -35.42 2.84
N ARG A 292 -5.62 -35.82 1.56
CA ARG A 292 -6.65 -35.89 0.52
C ARG A 292 -7.42 -34.57 0.28
N ARG A 293 -6.77 -33.42 0.46
CA ARG A 293 -7.35 -32.09 0.17
C ARG A 293 -7.16 -31.64 -1.29
N GLY A 294 -6.68 -32.53 -2.16
CA GLY A 294 -6.49 -32.26 -3.58
C GLY A 294 -7.79 -32.10 -4.40
N PRO A 295 -7.71 -31.67 -5.67
CA PRO A 295 -6.48 -31.35 -6.39
C PRO A 295 -5.85 -30.05 -5.86
N VAL A 296 -4.52 -29.99 -5.88
CA VAL A 296 -3.74 -28.83 -5.45
C VAL A 296 -3.31 -28.01 -6.67
N LEU A 297 -3.54 -26.70 -6.65
CA LEU A 297 -3.00 -25.76 -7.64
C LEU A 297 -1.70 -25.15 -7.11
N CYS A 298 -0.61 -25.29 -7.85
CA CYS A 298 0.71 -24.73 -7.51
C CYS A 298 1.10 -23.69 -8.56
N CYS A 299 1.21 -22.43 -8.15
CA CYS A 299 1.55 -21.33 -9.02
C CYS A 299 2.78 -20.54 -8.54
N ALA A 300 3.39 -19.85 -9.48
CA ALA A 300 4.34 -18.76 -9.29
C ALA A 300 4.31 -17.92 -10.58
N ASP A 301 4.83 -16.69 -10.58
CA ASP A 301 4.74 -15.88 -11.81
C ASP A 301 5.72 -16.34 -12.90
N SER A 302 6.96 -16.68 -12.51
CA SER A 302 7.99 -17.14 -13.44
C SER A 302 7.91 -18.64 -13.75
N ASN A 303 8.12 -19.02 -15.01
CA ASN A 303 8.18 -20.43 -15.42
C ASN A 303 9.25 -21.24 -14.66
N ILE A 304 10.37 -20.62 -14.26
CA ILE A 304 11.45 -21.28 -13.52
C ILE A 304 10.97 -21.75 -12.14
N ALA A 305 10.19 -20.94 -11.42
CA ALA A 305 9.63 -21.31 -10.13
C ALA A 305 8.58 -22.43 -10.27
N VAL A 306 7.71 -22.34 -11.28
CA VAL A 306 6.71 -23.40 -11.59
C VAL A 306 7.38 -24.72 -11.97
N ASP A 307 8.50 -24.68 -12.69
CA ASP A 307 9.26 -25.86 -13.08
C ASP A 307 10.01 -26.48 -11.89
N ASN A 308 10.52 -25.66 -10.95
CA ASN A 308 11.08 -26.15 -9.69
C ASN A 308 10.02 -26.87 -8.83
N LEU A 309 8.81 -26.31 -8.73
CA LEU A 309 7.66 -26.98 -8.08
C LEU A 309 7.29 -28.28 -8.81
N THR A 310 7.22 -28.26 -10.15
CA THR A 310 6.92 -29.43 -10.98
C THR A 310 7.93 -30.56 -10.75
N ALA A 311 9.23 -30.25 -10.81
CA ALA A 311 10.31 -31.20 -10.56
C ALA A 311 10.26 -31.77 -9.13
N GLY A 312 9.93 -30.93 -8.14
CA GLY A 312 9.79 -31.34 -6.75
C GLY A 312 8.62 -32.31 -6.53
N CYS A 313 7.44 -31.99 -7.07
CA CYS A 313 6.26 -32.85 -7.00
C CYS A 313 6.49 -34.19 -7.71
N ALA A 314 7.10 -34.16 -8.90
CA ALA A 314 7.48 -35.37 -9.63
C ALA A 314 8.49 -36.23 -8.85
N LYS A 315 9.51 -35.62 -8.24
CA LYS A 315 10.49 -36.32 -7.39
C LYS A 315 9.87 -36.89 -6.11
N ALA A 316 8.81 -36.27 -5.60
CA ALA A 316 8.03 -36.77 -4.47
C ALA A 316 7.04 -37.90 -4.85
N GLY A 317 6.97 -38.29 -6.12
CA GLY A 317 6.09 -39.36 -6.62
C GLY A 317 4.63 -38.94 -6.83
N LEU A 318 4.32 -37.64 -6.80
CA LEU A 318 2.96 -37.12 -6.98
C LEU A 318 2.58 -37.08 -8.46
N LYS A 319 1.29 -37.30 -8.75
CA LYS A 319 0.70 -37.13 -10.09
C LYS A 319 0.61 -35.64 -10.44
N VAL A 320 1.70 -35.08 -10.95
CA VAL A 320 1.83 -33.67 -11.34
C VAL A 320 1.58 -33.46 -12.84
N VAL A 321 0.81 -32.43 -13.17
CA VAL A 321 0.58 -31.95 -14.53
C VAL A 321 0.99 -30.48 -14.65
N ARG A 322 1.92 -30.18 -15.56
CA ARG A 322 2.38 -28.82 -15.89
C ARG A 322 1.51 -28.21 -16.98
N ILE A 323 0.92 -27.06 -16.68
CA ILE A 323 0.14 -26.23 -17.60
C ILE A 323 1.02 -25.06 -18.04
N GLY A 324 1.21 -24.96 -19.36
CA GLY A 324 2.05 -23.95 -19.98
C GLY A 324 2.48 -24.38 -21.38
N ARG A 325 3.23 -23.50 -22.04
CA ARG A 325 3.88 -23.78 -23.33
C ARG A 325 5.02 -24.79 -23.11
N PRO A 326 5.07 -25.95 -23.81
CA PRO A 326 6.20 -26.90 -23.70
C PRO A 326 7.55 -26.20 -23.91
N GLU A 327 7.59 -25.25 -24.85
CA GLU A 327 8.76 -24.46 -25.21
C GLU A 327 9.25 -23.51 -24.09
N ALA A 328 8.42 -23.32 -23.05
CA ALA A 328 8.72 -22.56 -21.83
C ALA A 328 8.77 -23.46 -20.57
N THR A 329 8.83 -24.78 -20.76
CA THR A 329 9.02 -25.80 -19.71
C THR A 329 10.46 -26.32 -19.77
N ARG A 330 11.08 -26.64 -18.63
CA ARG A 330 12.41 -27.25 -18.58
C ARG A 330 12.38 -28.62 -19.28
N TYR A 331 13.33 -28.87 -20.18
CA TYR A 331 13.36 -30.04 -21.08
C TYR A 331 13.10 -31.40 -20.40
N ASP A 332 13.72 -31.67 -19.25
CA ASP A 332 13.56 -32.92 -18.49
C ASP A 332 12.17 -33.07 -17.82
N LEU A 333 11.37 -32.01 -17.85
CA LEU A 333 10.00 -31.91 -17.32
C LEU A 333 8.94 -31.80 -18.44
N GLU A 334 9.32 -31.74 -19.72
CA GLU A 334 8.37 -31.66 -20.85
C GLU A 334 7.36 -32.83 -20.84
N LYS A 335 7.80 -34.02 -20.40
CA LYS A 335 6.95 -35.20 -20.16
C LYS A 335 5.83 -35.03 -19.10
N TYR A 336 5.87 -33.97 -18.29
CA TYR A 336 4.79 -33.59 -17.37
C TYR A 336 3.93 -32.45 -17.93
N ASN A 337 4.28 -31.86 -19.08
CA ASN A 337 3.47 -30.83 -19.72
C ASN A 337 2.24 -31.48 -20.36
N LEU A 338 1.05 -30.93 -20.07
CA LEU A 338 -0.22 -31.47 -20.56
C LEU A 338 -0.27 -31.63 -22.09
N LEU A 339 0.39 -30.77 -22.87
CA LEU A 339 0.37 -30.89 -24.33
C LEU A 339 1.22 -32.06 -24.85
N GLU A 340 2.28 -32.44 -24.13
CA GLU A 340 3.11 -33.60 -24.49
C GLU A 340 2.45 -34.89 -23.99
N MET A 341 1.94 -34.91 -22.75
CA MET A 341 1.18 -36.04 -22.20
C MET A 341 -0.02 -36.45 -23.09
N VAL A 342 -0.66 -35.47 -23.77
CA VAL A 342 -1.76 -35.73 -24.72
C VAL A 342 -1.26 -36.31 -26.05
N LYS A 343 -0.04 -35.99 -26.51
CA LYS A 343 0.56 -36.64 -27.69
C LYS A 343 0.87 -38.10 -27.36
N ASP A 344 1.51 -38.34 -26.21
CA ASP A 344 1.89 -39.68 -25.76
C ASP A 344 0.66 -40.57 -25.55
N ALA A 345 -0.40 -40.06 -24.90
CA ALA A 345 -1.65 -40.78 -24.73
C ALA A 345 -2.32 -41.12 -26.07
N LYS A 346 -2.32 -40.19 -27.04
CA LYS A 346 -2.86 -40.44 -28.39
C LYS A 346 -2.02 -41.40 -29.22
N ALA A 347 -0.71 -41.46 -29.01
CA ALA A 347 0.15 -42.46 -29.65
C ALA A 347 -0.07 -43.89 -29.08
N GLN A 348 -0.79 -44.01 -27.95
CA GLN A 348 -1.07 -45.26 -27.26
C GLN A 348 -2.54 -45.72 -27.37
N ASP A 349 -3.49 -44.83 -27.69
CA ASP A 349 -4.91 -45.17 -27.93
C ASP A 349 -5.19 -45.38 -29.44
N PRO A 350 -5.45 -46.62 -29.92
CA PRO A 350 -5.76 -46.86 -31.32
C PRO A 350 -7.10 -46.25 -31.78
N ASN A 351 -7.93 -45.70 -30.87
CA ASN A 351 -9.17 -44.98 -31.18
C ASN A 351 -9.04 -43.45 -30.92
N ALA A 352 -7.82 -42.92 -30.89
CA ALA A 352 -7.52 -41.53 -30.51
C ALA A 352 -8.22 -40.43 -31.34
N GLU A 353 -8.65 -40.71 -32.57
CA GLU A 353 -9.33 -39.73 -33.43
C GLU A 353 -10.76 -39.42 -32.93
N ASP A 354 -11.54 -40.45 -32.58
CA ASP A 354 -12.96 -40.34 -32.20
C ASP A 354 -13.19 -39.51 -30.92
N ARG A 355 -12.23 -39.55 -29.98
CA ARG A 355 -12.38 -38.91 -28.65
C ARG A 355 -12.08 -37.40 -28.65
N GLY A 356 -11.47 -36.87 -29.71
CA GLY A 356 -11.13 -35.45 -29.83
C GLY A 356 -10.03 -34.97 -28.85
N HIS A 357 -9.52 -33.75 -29.08
CA HIS A 357 -8.35 -33.24 -28.33
C HIS A 357 -8.67 -32.89 -26.86
N PHE A 358 -9.87 -32.40 -26.58
CA PHE A 358 -10.21 -31.84 -25.27
C PHE A 358 -10.59 -32.91 -24.22
N ALA A 359 -11.08 -34.08 -24.65
CA ALA A 359 -11.41 -35.18 -23.74
C ALA A 359 -10.15 -35.79 -23.10
N HIS A 360 -9.11 -36.06 -23.91
CA HIS A 360 -7.80 -36.51 -23.44
C HIS A 360 -7.20 -35.55 -22.40
N GLN A 361 -7.29 -34.24 -22.66
CA GLN A 361 -6.83 -33.22 -21.72
C GLN A 361 -7.59 -33.25 -20.38
N ARG A 362 -8.91 -33.43 -20.40
CA ARG A 362 -9.70 -33.55 -19.17
C ARG A 362 -9.40 -34.83 -18.38
N ALA A 363 -9.28 -35.99 -19.04
CA ALA A 363 -8.94 -37.24 -18.38
C ALA A 363 -7.60 -37.16 -17.62
N ILE A 364 -6.56 -36.58 -18.23
CA ILE A 364 -5.25 -36.37 -17.59
C ILE A 364 -5.37 -35.40 -16.40
N LEU A 365 -6.22 -34.37 -16.50
CA LEU A 365 -6.47 -33.40 -15.42
C LEU A 365 -7.37 -33.94 -14.31
N GLU A 366 -8.17 -34.98 -14.55
CA GLU A 366 -9.02 -35.63 -13.56
C GLU A 366 -8.22 -36.61 -12.68
N ASP A 367 -7.18 -37.24 -13.23
CA ASP A 367 -6.24 -38.10 -12.49
C ASP A 367 -5.10 -37.32 -11.79
N ALA A 368 -4.97 -36.00 -12.04
CA ALA A 368 -3.92 -35.16 -11.49
C ALA A 368 -4.15 -34.79 -10.01
N GLU A 369 -3.20 -35.14 -9.14
CA GLU A 369 -3.16 -34.70 -7.73
C GLU A 369 -2.71 -33.23 -7.62
N VAL A 370 -1.75 -32.83 -8.45
CA VAL A 370 -1.15 -31.49 -8.45
C VAL A 370 -1.15 -30.91 -9.86
N VAL A 371 -1.61 -29.67 -10.00
CA VAL A 371 -1.52 -28.91 -11.25
C VAL A 371 -0.54 -27.75 -11.03
N CYS A 372 0.52 -27.68 -11.82
CA CYS A 372 1.52 -26.62 -11.77
C CYS A 372 1.34 -25.67 -12.96
N SER A 373 1.13 -24.37 -12.74
CA SER A 373 1.01 -23.36 -13.81
C SER A 373 1.69 -22.05 -13.42
N THR A 374 1.94 -21.14 -14.36
CA THR A 374 2.19 -19.75 -13.96
C THR A 374 0.92 -19.14 -13.36
N CYS A 375 1.03 -18.03 -12.63
CA CYS A 375 -0.12 -17.29 -12.10
C CYS A 375 -1.12 -16.94 -13.22
N ALA A 376 -0.65 -16.26 -14.29
CA ALA A 376 -1.44 -16.04 -15.49
C ALA A 376 -1.82 -17.34 -16.24
N GLY A 377 -1.11 -18.45 -16.02
CA GLY A 377 -1.41 -19.77 -16.60
C GLY A 377 -2.58 -20.51 -15.94
N ALA A 378 -3.02 -20.09 -14.74
CA ALA A 378 -4.12 -20.73 -14.03
C ALA A 378 -5.50 -20.51 -14.69
N ASP A 379 -5.65 -19.47 -15.52
CA ASP A 379 -6.82 -19.26 -16.39
C ASP A 379 -6.58 -19.79 -17.82
N HIS A 380 -5.91 -20.93 -17.95
CA HIS A 380 -5.89 -21.67 -19.21
C HIS A 380 -7.27 -22.31 -19.46
N PRO A 381 -7.87 -22.23 -20.67
CA PRO A 381 -9.24 -22.70 -20.93
C PRO A 381 -9.52 -24.15 -20.54
N VAL A 382 -8.50 -25.00 -20.52
CA VAL A 382 -8.60 -26.41 -20.10
C VAL A 382 -8.98 -26.59 -18.63
N LEU A 383 -8.72 -25.59 -17.78
CA LEU A 383 -9.03 -25.57 -16.35
C LEU A 383 -10.42 -24.96 -16.07
N GLN A 384 -11.17 -24.54 -17.09
CA GLN A 384 -12.52 -24.00 -16.92
C GLN A 384 -13.46 -25.06 -16.34
N GLY A 385 -14.01 -24.75 -15.16
CA GLY A 385 -14.88 -25.64 -14.39
C GLY A 385 -14.16 -26.67 -13.51
N LYS A 386 -12.81 -26.61 -13.39
CA LYS A 386 -12.04 -27.39 -12.40
C LYS A 386 -11.69 -26.49 -11.21
N ASP A 387 -12.13 -26.92 -10.03
CA ASP A 387 -11.99 -26.20 -8.77
C ASP A 387 -10.95 -26.91 -7.86
N PHE A 388 -10.14 -26.14 -7.13
CA PHE A 388 -9.02 -26.65 -6.34
C PHE A 388 -9.24 -26.50 -4.82
N GLY A 389 -8.90 -27.54 -4.06
CA GLY A 389 -9.06 -27.56 -2.59
C GLY A 389 -7.95 -26.84 -1.84
N CYS A 390 -6.76 -26.75 -2.45
CA CYS A 390 -5.64 -25.98 -1.92
C CYS A 390 -4.94 -25.21 -3.05
N VAL A 391 -4.54 -23.96 -2.78
CA VAL A 391 -3.76 -23.13 -3.69
C VAL A 391 -2.44 -22.71 -3.02
N LEU A 392 -1.33 -23.06 -3.64
CA LEU A 392 0.02 -22.63 -3.28
C LEU A 392 0.49 -21.57 -4.28
N ILE A 393 1.02 -20.46 -3.78
CA ILE A 393 1.73 -19.45 -4.59
C ILE A 393 3.18 -19.37 -4.06
N ASP A 394 4.19 -19.75 -4.86
CA ASP A 394 5.62 -19.57 -4.53
C ASP A 394 6.17 -18.29 -5.19
N GLU A 395 7.24 -17.72 -4.61
CA GLU A 395 7.76 -16.37 -4.89
C GLU A 395 6.68 -15.26 -4.88
N ALA A 396 5.67 -15.40 -4.01
CA ALA A 396 4.53 -14.49 -3.88
C ALA A 396 4.90 -13.05 -3.47
N GLY A 397 6.12 -12.83 -2.94
CA GLY A 397 6.66 -11.49 -2.65
C GLY A 397 7.13 -10.72 -3.90
N GLN A 398 7.39 -11.43 -5.02
CA GLN A 398 7.76 -10.84 -6.31
C GLN A 398 6.56 -10.83 -7.30
N THR A 399 5.38 -11.26 -6.87
CA THR A 399 4.20 -11.40 -7.74
C THR A 399 3.21 -10.27 -7.47
N THR A 400 2.77 -9.54 -8.51
CA THR A 400 1.75 -8.49 -8.35
C THR A 400 0.45 -9.09 -7.82
N GLU A 401 -0.29 -8.35 -6.98
CA GLU A 401 -1.56 -8.82 -6.44
C GLU A 401 -2.54 -9.25 -7.57
N LEU A 402 -2.60 -8.48 -8.65
CA LEU A 402 -3.35 -8.81 -9.88
C LEU A 402 -3.04 -10.20 -10.43
N ALA A 403 -1.77 -10.58 -10.51
CA ALA A 403 -1.36 -11.90 -10.97
C ALA A 403 -1.75 -12.99 -9.96
N VAL A 404 -1.62 -12.74 -8.65
CA VAL A 404 -2.04 -13.69 -7.60
C VAL A 404 -3.55 -13.94 -7.61
N LEU A 405 -4.39 -12.96 -7.94
CA LEU A 405 -5.84 -13.16 -8.00
C LEU A 405 -6.28 -14.23 -9.02
N VAL A 406 -5.55 -14.40 -10.13
CA VAL A 406 -5.92 -15.32 -11.22
C VAL A 406 -6.03 -16.79 -10.75
N PRO A 407 -5.04 -17.41 -10.08
CA PRO A 407 -5.19 -18.74 -9.49
C PRO A 407 -6.15 -18.80 -8.31
N LEU A 408 -6.29 -17.74 -7.51
CA LEU A 408 -7.23 -17.72 -6.38
C LEU A 408 -8.69 -17.82 -6.84
N MET A 409 -9.03 -17.34 -8.04
CA MET A 409 -10.34 -17.52 -8.65
C MET A 409 -10.61 -18.95 -9.17
N LYS A 410 -9.68 -19.89 -8.97
CA LYS A 410 -9.88 -21.35 -9.16
C LYS A 410 -10.02 -22.11 -7.82
N MET A 411 -9.90 -21.42 -6.68
CA MET A 411 -10.05 -22.03 -5.36
C MET A 411 -11.53 -22.31 -5.07
N ARG A 412 -11.83 -23.44 -4.41
CA ARG A 412 -13.17 -23.75 -3.90
C ARG A 412 -13.56 -22.77 -2.77
N ALA A 413 -14.87 -22.64 -2.52
CA ALA A 413 -15.39 -21.84 -1.41
C ALA A 413 -14.88 -22.28 -0.02
N ASP A 414 -14.59 -23.58 0.15
CA ASP A 414 -14.00 -24.21 1.33
C ASP A 414 -12.49 -24.43 1.24
N GLY A 415 -11.84 -23.94 0.18
CA GLY A 415 -10.42 -24.14 -0.08
C GLY A 415 -9.51 -23.28 0.80
N VAL A 416 -8.23 -23.70 0.89
CA VAL A 416 -7.18 -23.00 1.64
C VAL A 416 -6.07 -22.46 0.72
N VAL A 417 -5.46 -21.34 1.09
CA VAL A 417 -4.34 -20.72 0.36
C VAL A 417 -3.09 -20.65 1.23
N THR A 418 -1.92 -20.85 0.62
CA THR A 418 -0.65 -20.46 1.21
C THR A 418 0.18 -19.66 0.23
N LEU A 419 0.61 -18.47 0.66
CA LEU A 419 1.55 -17.62 -0.07
C LEU A 419 2.94 -17.83 0.53
N VAL A 420 3.88 -18.32 -0.28
CA VAL A 420 5.30 -18.50 0.06
C VAL A 420 6.08 -17.43 -0.67
N GLY A 421 6.89 -16.64 0.04
CA GLY A 421 7.57 -15.49 -0.55
C GLY A 421 8.53 -14.84 0.42
N ASP A 422 9.02 -13.65 0.07
CA ASP A 422 9.83 -12.83 0.98
C ASP A 422 9.83 -11.37 0.52
N HIS A 423 9.07 -10.51 1.22
CA HIS A 423 9.00 -9.06 0.95
C HIS A 423 10.31 -8.31 1.25
N ARG A 424 11.34 -9.00 1.78
CA ARG A 424 12.71 -8.45 1.96
C ARG A 424 13.63 -8.75 0.77
N GLN A 425 13.15 -9.49 -0.24
CA GLN A 425 13.78 -9.65 -1.55
C GLN A 425 13.05 -8.79 -2.59
N LEU A 426 13.41 -8.91 -3.88
CA LEU A 426 12.91 -8.02 -4.93
C LEU A 426 11.37 -8.01 -5.02
N PRO A 427 10.75 -6.81 -5.17
CA PRO A 427 9.32 -6.67 -5.43
C PRO A 427 8.95 -7.15 -6.85
N PRO A 428 7.66 -7.17 -7.21
CA PRO A 428 7.23 -7.21 -8.60
C PRO A 428 7.88 -6.07 -9.42
N THR A 429 8.16 -6.34 -10.70
CA THR A 429 8.67 -5.31 -11.61
C THR A 429 7.50 -4.62 -12.32
N ILE A 430 7.30 -3.34 -12.05
CA ILE A 430 6.33 -2.47 -12.72
C ILE A 430 7.09 -1.60 -13.74
N SER A 431 6.52 -1.39 -14.93
CA SER A 431 7.13 -0.54 -15.98
C SER A 431 6.66 0.92 -15.90
N ASN A 432 5.41 1.14 -15.49
CA ASN A 432 4.84 2.47 -15.26
C ASN A 432 5.14 2.97 -13.84
N VAL A 433 6.08 3.93 -13.73
CA VAL A 433 6.55 4.46 -12.43
C VAL A 433 5.42 5.10 -11.61
N ASP A 434 4.48 5.81 -12.23
CA ASP A 434 3.35 6.42 -11.53
C ASP A 434 2.48 5.35 -10.83
N VAL A 435 2.27 4.22 -11.52
CA VAL A 435 1.45 3.09 -11.05
C VAL A 435 2.18 2.28 -9.99
N ASP A 436 3.51 2.24 -10.04
CA ASP A 436 4.37 1.68 -8.98
C ASP A 436 4.25 2.51 -7.69
N VAL A 437 4.40 3.84 -7.80
CA VAL A 437 4.26 4.81 -6.70
C VAL A 437 2.85 4.83 -6.10
N GLU A 438 1.80 4.67 -6.92
CA GLU A 438 0.43 4.49 -6.43
C GLU A 438 0.22 3.18 -5.66
N GLY A 439 1.10 2.19 -5.85
CA GLY A 439 1.22 1.01 -5.00
C GLY A 439 1.13 -0.36 -5.71
N LEU A 440 1.13 -0.43 -7.05
CA LEU A 440 1.04 -1.72 -7.76
C LEU A 440 2.25 -2.64 -7.49
N GLY A 441 3.41 -2.07 -7.18
CA GLY A 441 4.61 -2.80 -6.72
C GLY A 441 4.46 -3.44 -5.34
N THR A 442 3.41 -3.13 -4.57
CA THR A 442 3.14 -3.82 -3.30
C THR A 442 2.58 -5.22 -3.60
N SER A 443 3.33 -6.26 -3.27
CA SER A 443 2.85 -7.64 -3.42
C SER A 443 1.70 -7.96 -2.45
N LEU A 444 0.81 -8.90 -2.81
CA LEU A 444 -0.25 -9.35 -1.90
C LEU A 444 0.32 -9.92 -0.59
N PHE A 445 1.48 -10.57 -0.65
CA PHE A 445 2.21 -11.06 0.53
C PHE A 445 2.56 -9.90 1.48
N GLU A 446 3.12 -8.83 0.92
CA GLU A 446 3.56 -7.64 1.67
C GLU A 446 2.37 -6.86 2.23
N ARG A 447 1.31 -6.64 1.44
CA ARG A 447 0.10 -5.92 1.89
C ARG A 447 -0.60 -6.64 3.05
N LEU A 448 -0.71 -7.97 2.99
CA LEU A 448 -1.26 -8.75 4.11
C LEU A 448 -0.32 -8.76 5.32
N SER A 449 1.00 -8.86 5.11
CA SER A 449 1.99 -8.85 6.19
C SER A 449 2.11 -7.50 6.91
N SER A 450 1.89 -6.38 6.23
CA SER A 450 1.86 -5.04 6.86
C SER A 450 0.55 -4.78 7.61
N HIS A 451 -0.55 -5.40 7.17
CA HIS A 451 -1.87 -5.36 7.82
C HIS A 451 -2.09 -6.55 8.77
N GLY A 452 -1.09 -6.89 9.59
CA GLY A 452 -1.25 -7.78 10.74
C GLY A 452 -1.44 -9.28 10.46
N VAL A 453 -1.45 -9.74 9.19
CA VAL A 453 -1.38 -11.18 8.87
C VAL A 453 0.06 -11.64 9.05
N GLU A 454 0.41 -12.00 10.29
CA GLU A 454 1.75 -12.42 10.69
C GLU A 454 2.28 -13.61 9.85
N PRO A 455 3.43 -13.45 9.14
CA PRO A 455 4.02 -14.51 8.35
C PRO A 455 4.91 -15.44 9.18
N PHE A 456 4.83 -16.74 8.92
CA PHE A 456 5.75 -17.72 9.48
C PHE A 456 7.11 -17.59 8.80
N MET A 457 8.09 -17.04 9.52
CA MET A 457 9.45 -16.88 9.01
C MET A 457 10.26 -18.17 9.14
N LEU A 458 10.76 -18.69 8.03
CA LEU A 458 11.72 -19.79 7.99
C LEU A 458 13.09 -19.26 8.44
N ASP A 459 13.50 -19.61 9.65
CA ASP A 459 14.57 -18.90 10.37
C ASP A 459 15.95 -19.57 10.32
N VAL A 460 16.09 -20.69 9.57
CA VAL A 460 17.36 -21.42 9.40
C VAL A 460 17.75 -21.49 7.93
N GLN A 461 18.88 -20.89 7.56
CA GLN A 461 19.44 -20.93 6.19
C GLN A 461 20.48 -22.04 6.02
N TYR A 462 20.49 -22.70 4.85
CA TYR A 462 21.41 -23.81 4.51
C TYR A 462 22.31 -23.53 3.29
N ARG A 463 22.26 -22.31 2.74
CA ARG A 463 22.97 -21.90 1.52
C ARG A 463 24.37 -21.38 1.82
N MET A 464 24.42 -20.28 2.57
CA MET A 464 25.54 -19.37 2.73
C MET A 464 26.50 -19.83 3.82
N HIS A 465 27.78 -19.49 3.68
CA HIS A 465 28.72 -19.42 4.80
C HIS A 465 28.13 -18.56 5.94
N PRO A 466 28.31 -18.92 7.23
CA PRO A 466 27.81 -18.10 8.35
C PRO A 466 28.22 -16.62 8.27
N ALA A 467 29.48 -16.34 7.92
CA ALA A 467 29.99 -14.98 7.71
C ALA A 467 29.30 -14.21 6.55
N ILE A 468 28.85 -14.90 5.50
CA ILE A 468 28.07 -14.30 4.40
C ILE A 468 26.63 -13.99 4.87
N ALA A 469 26.04 -14.89 5.68
CA ALA A 469 24.69 -14.74 6.21
C ALA A 469 24.55 -13.67 7.31
N ALA A 470 25.64 -13.31 7.99
CA ALA A 470 25.64 -12.40 9.13
C ALA A 470 25.08 -11.01 8.83
N PHE A 471 25.51 -10.33 7.76
CA PHE A 471 24.96 -9.01 7.41
C PHE A 471 23.48 -9.09 6.97
N PRO A 472 23.06 -9.96 6.02
CA PRO A 472 21.65 -10.12 5.68
C PRO A 472 20.75 -10.40 6.88
N SER A 473 21.19 -11.26 7.81
CA SER A 473 20.43 -11.58 9.03
C SER A 473 20.11 -10.32 9.83
N VAL A 474 21.11 -9.50 10.15
CA VAL A 474 20.92 -8.26 10.92
C VAL A 474 20.18 -7.19 10.11
N ALA A 475 20.60 -6.92 8.87
CA ALA A 475 20.12 -5.79 8.07
C ALA A 475 18.71 -6.00 7.48
N SER A 476 18.34 -7.22 7.11
CA SER A 476 17.06 -7.51 6.44
C SER A 476 16.08 -8.31 7.30
N TYR A 477 16.57 -9.07 8.30
CA TYR A 477 15.78 -10.04 9.08
C TYR A 477 15.91 -9.89 10.61
N ASN A 478 16.36 -8.73 11.11
CA ASN A 478 16.45 -8.38 12.53
C ASN A 478 17.23 -9.40 13.41
N GLY A 479 18.28 -10.02 12.86
CA GLY A 479 19.11 -11.03 13.54
C GLY A 479 18.48 -12.43 13.62
N LYS A 480 17.25 -12.61 13.14
CA LYS A 480 16.52 -13.89 13.29
C LYS A 480 17.02 -15.03 12.39
N LEU A 481 17.85 -14.76 11.37
CA LEU A 481 18.28 -15.77 10.41
C LEU A 481 19.52 -16.54 10.90
N ARG A 482 19.30 -17.75 11.42
CA ARG A 482 20.32 -18.69 11.92
C ARG A 482 20.93 -19.50 10.77
N SER A 483 22.14 -20.02 10.96
CA SER A 483 22.83 -20.86 9.95
C SER A 483 22.76 -22.34 10.30
N GLY A 484 22.05 -23.12 9.48
CA GLY A 484 21.98 -24.58 9.53
C GLY A 484 23.13 -25.27 8.78
N VAL A 485 24.20 -24.54 8.46
CA VAL A 485 25.43 -25.04 7.84
C VAL A 485 26.64 -24.36 8.46
N SER A 486 27.66 -25.14 8.80
CA SER A 486 28.92 -24.65 9.38
C SER A 486 29.88 -24.13 8.30
N GLY A 487 30.74 -23.18 8.65
CA GLY A 487 31.75 -22.62 7.74
C GLY A 487 32.72 -23.67 7.20
N THR A 488 33.06 -24.67 8.03
CA THR A 488 33.83 -25.86 7.61
C THR A 488 33.21 -26.67 6.44
N LYS A 489 31.89 -26.56 6.20
CA LYS A 489 31.17 -27.13 5.04
C LYS A 489 30.93 -26.13 3.90
N ARG A 490 31.47 -24.92 4.01
CA ARG A 490 31.38 -23.81 3.03
C ARG A 490 32.73 -23.12 2.76
N LYS A 491 33.84 -23.76 3.15
CA LYS A 491 35.24 -23.28 3.02
C LYS A 491 35.49 -22.31 1.85
N ALA A 492 36.22 -21.24 2.15
CA ALA A 492 36.65 -20.23 1.19
C ALA A 492 37.15 -20.82 -0.14
N PRO A 493 36.70 -20.28 -1.30
CA PRO A 493 37.26 -20.58 -2.62
C PRO A 493 38.77 -20.33 -2.67
N GLN A 494 39.53 -21.25 -3.26
CA GLN A 494 40.95 -21.02 -3.55
C GLN A 494 41.14 -20.02 -4.71
N GLY A 495 42.34 -19.45 -4.82
CA GLY A 495 42.69 -18.48 -5.87
C GLY A 495 42.13 -17.07 -5.69
N ILE A 496 41.37 -16.78 -4.63
CA ILE A 496 40.99 -15.42 -4.23
C ILE A 496 41.80 -15.00 -3.00
N ALA A 497 42.34 -13.78 -3.01
CA ALA A 497 43.08 -13.20 -1.90
C ALA A 497 42.12 -12.66 -0.81
N TRP A 498 41.45 -13.56 -0.08
CA TRP A 498 40.55 -13.20 1.01
C TRP A 498 41.30 -12.44 2.12
N PRO A 499 40.86 -11.23 2.52
CA PRO A 499 41.43 -10.53 3.68
C PRO A 499 41.29 -11.32 4.99
N MET A 500 40.25 -12.16 5.06
CA MET A 500 40.00 -13.09 6.16
C MET A 500 39.53 -14.43 5.60
N PRO A 501 40.41 -15.46 5.49
CA PRO A 501 40.02 -16.77 4.97
C PRO A 501 38.91 -17.47 5.77
N GLU A 502 38.76 -17.15 7.06
CA GLU A 502 37.67 -17.65 7.92
C GLU A 502 36.33 -16.93 7.68
N ALA A 503 36.32 -15.88 6.86
CA ALA A 503 35.13 -15.11 6.51
C ALA A 503 35.20 -14.71 5.01
N PRO A 504 34.81 -15.62 4.08
CA PRO A 504 34.97 -15.44 2.63
C PRO A 504 33.98 -14.43 2.02
N VAL A 505 34.14 -13.18 2.45
CA VAL A 505 33.50 -11.97 1.95
C VAL A 505 34.62 -10.96 1.74
N THR A 506 34.67 -10.30 0.58
CA THR A 506 35.57 -9.17 0.37
C THR A 506 34.94 -8.10 -0.51
N PHE A 507 35.14 -6.84 -0.14
CA PHE A 507 35.04 -5.72 -1.07
C PHE A 507 36.41 -5.49 -1.72
N LEU A 508 36.43 -5.24 -3.03
CA LEU A 508 37.59 -4.89 -3.81
C LEU A 508 37.36 -3.47 -4.37
N PRO A 509 38.02 -2.43 -3.81
CA PRO A 509 37.95 -1.08 -4.35
C PRO A 509 38.56 -1.04 -5.76
N VAL A 510 37.89 -0.36 -6.69
CA VAL A 510 38.34 -0.15 -8.07
C VAL A 510 38.07 1.29 -8.51
N ASP A 511 39.13 2.03 -8.78
CA ASP A 511 39.09 3.45 -9.16
C ASP A 511 38.93 3.62 -10.69
N GLY A 512 37.92 2.95 -11.25
CA GLY A 512 37.57 2.99 -12.66
C GLY A 512 36.37 3.89 -12.93
N ALA A 513 36.40 4.71 -13.98
CA ALA A 513 35.31 5.63 -14.31
C ALA A 513 34.09 4.93 -14.97
N GLU A 514 32.89 5.33 -14.57
CA GLU A 514 31.64 4.87 -15.21
C GLU A 514 31.44 5.48 -16.61
N LYS A 515 30.87 4.70 -17.53
CA LYS A 515 30.49 5.11 -18.90
C LYS A 515 29.05 4.69 -19.21
N SER A 516 28.38 5.42 -20.09
CA SER A 516 26.99 5.13 -20.49
C SER A 516 26.88 4.45 -21.87
N GLU A 517 25.92 3.54 -22.01
CA GLU A 517 25.49 2.91 -23.27
C GLU A 517 23.95 3.01 -23.35
N GLY A 518 23.46 4.09 -23.96
CA GLY A 518 22.03 4.44 -23.94
C GLY A 518 21.59 4.81 -22.51
N THR A 519 20.53 4.17 -22.02
CA THR A 519 20.00 4.33 -20.65
C THR A 519 20.70 3.46 -19.60
N SER A 520 21.78 2.74 -19.97
CA SER A 520 22.50 1.80 -19.11
C SER A 520 23.96 2.19 -18.92
N TRP A 521 24.64 1.57 -17.96
CA TRP A 521 25.99 1.94 -17.53
C TRP A 521 26.96 0.75 -17.55
N PHE A 522 28.25 1.02 -17.72
CA PHE A 522 29.33 0.05 -17.69
C PHE A 522 30.63 0.67 -17.17
N ASN A 523 31.56 -0.16 -16.70
CA ASN A 523 32.84 0.24 -16.11
C ASN A 523 33.90 -0.78 -16.52
N GLU A 524 34.80 -0.41 -17.43
CA GLU A 524 35.79 -1.32 -18.02
C GLU A 524 36.78 -1.85 -16.99
N THR A 525 37.22 -1.01 -16.04
CA THR A 525 38.19 -1.37 -15.01
C THR A 525 37.63 -2.42 -14.05
N GLU A 526 36.33 -2.36 -13.74
CA GLU A 526 35.66 -3.45 -13.00
C GLU A 526 35.61 -4.76 -13.80
N VAL A 527 35.50 -4.72 -15.13
CA VAL A 527 35.53 -5.93 -15.96
C VAL A 527 36.92 -6.56 -15.95
N GLU A 528 37.99 -5.75 -16.01
CA GLU A 528 39.37 -6.23 -15.91
C GLU A 528 39.65 -6.85 -14.53
N ALA A 529 39.13 -6.24 -13.45
CA ALA A 529 39.19 -6.83 -12.11
C ALA A 529 38.42 -8.17 -12.02
N VAL A 530 37.21 -8.26 -12.61
CA VAL A 530 36.43 -9.51 -12.71
C VAL A 530 37.19 -10.58 -13.50
N GLU A 531 37.83 -10.25 -14.61
CA GLU A 531 38.65 -11.18 -15.39
C GLU A 531 39.85 -11.70 -14.59
N ALA A 532 40.55 -10.84 -13.87
CA ALA A 532 41.68 -11.23 -13.01
C ALA A 532 41.24 -12.17 -11.88
N LEU A 533 40.13 -11.87 -11.20
CA LEU A 533 39.52 -12.70 -10.16
C LEU A 533 39.12 -14.09 -10.71
N LEU A 534 38.48 -14.14 -11.88
CA LEU A 534 38.07 -15.39 -12.53
C LEU A 534 39.27 -16.23 -12.97
N GLY A 535 40.29 -15.61 -13.59
CA GLY A 535 41.51 -16.28 -14.00
C GLY A 535 42.26 -16.88 -12.81
N SER A 536 42.37 -16.12 -11.72
CA SER A 536 43.02 -16.58 -10.49
C SER A 536 42.24 -17.70 -9.79
N ALA A 537 40.91 -17.58 -9.64
CA ALA A 537 40.09 -18.63 -9.03
C ALA A 537 40.14 -19.96 -9.81
N LEU A 538 40.02 -19.90 -11.14
CA LEU A 538 40.00 -21.09 -11.99
C LEU A 538 41.37 -21.78 -12.09
N ALA A 539 42.48 -21.04 -11.95
CA ALA A 539 43.83 -21.61 -11.97
C ALA A 539 44.09 -22.61 -10.83
N TRP A 540 43.35 -22.53 -9.73
CA TRP A 540 43.46 -23.45 -8.58
C TRP A 540 42.60 -24.72 -8.69
N ASN A 541 41.67 -24.78 -9.65
CA ASN A 541 40.81 -25.95 -9.91
C ASN A 541 40.01 -26.45 -8.69
N ASP A 542 39.69 -25.57 -7.74
CA ASP A 542 38.85 -25.83 -6.53
C ASP A 542 37.36 -25.58 -6.78
N ILE A 543 37.01 -24.84 -7.84
CA ILE A 543 35.63 -24.51 -8.24
C ILE A 543 35.53 -24.60 -9.77
N ALA A 544 34.49 -25.26 -10.29
CA ALA A 544 34.24 -25.32 -11.72
C ALA A 544 33.62 -24.01 -12.25
N PRO A 545 33.88 -23.60 -13.51
CA PRO A 545 33.30 -22.38 -14.09
C PRO A 545 31.77 -22.25 -13.94
N THR A 546 31.05 -23.37 -14.03
CA THR A 546 29.58 -23.44 -13.86
C THR A 546 29.10 -23.14 -12.44
N GLU A 547 29.97 -23.26 -11.45
CA GLU A 547 29.71 -22.99 -10.03
C GLU A 547 30.05 -21.53 -9.64
N ILE A 548 30.53 -20.73 -10.60
CA ILE A 548 30.76 -19.28 -10.45
C ILE A 548 29.60 -18.50 -11.09
N GLY A 549 29.24 -17.36 -10.50
CA GLY A 549 28.34 -16.38 -11.10
C GLY A 549 28.87 -14.95 -10.99
N VAL A 550 28.72 -14.18 -12.06
CA VAL A 550 29.01 -12.74 -12.09
C VAL A 550 27.69 -11.98 -12.16
N ILE A 551 27.37 -11.27 -11.08
CA ILE A 551 26.18 -10.42 -10.99
C ILE A 551 26.60 -8.99 -11.31
N THR A 552 25.88 -8.30 -12.19
CA THR A 552 26.00 -6.85 -12.30
C THR A 552 24.63 -6.20 -12.52
N PRO A 553 24.31 -5.09 -11.82
CA PRO A 553 22.99 -4.46 -11.93
C PRO A 553 22.67 -3.93 -13.34
N TYR A 554 23.68 -3.55 -14.13
CA TYR A 554 23.49 -2.84 -15.40
C TYR A 554 23.59 -3.76 -16.62
N ALA A 555 22.62 -3.62 -17.52
CA ALA A 555 22.54 -4.42 -18.74
C ALA A 555 23.73 -4.20 -19.70
N ALA A 556 24.31 -3.00 -19.76
CA ALA A 556 25.51 -2.73 -20.56
C ALA A 556 26.75 -3.43 -19.97
N GLN A 557 27.01 -3.32 -18.66
CA GLN A 557 28.07 -4.09 -18.01
C GLN A 557 27.90 -5.60 -18.22
N ALA A 558 26.66 -6.13 -18.09
CA ALA A 558 26.37 -7.54 -18.35
C ALA A 558 26.55 -7.94 -19.83
N ARG A 559 26.47 -7.01 -20.79
CA ARG A 559 26.86 -7.25 -22.20
C ARG A 559 28.38 -7.24 -22.35
N LEU A 560 29.07 -6.30 -21.71
CA LEU A 560 30.53 -6.15 -21.79
C LEU A 560 31.26 -7.36 -21.21
N ILE A 561 30.93 -7.78 -19.99
CA ILE A 561 31.52 -8.95 -19.33
C ILE A 561 31.31 -10.21 -20.17
N ARG A 562 30.09 -10.49 -20.67
CA ARG A 562 29.84 -11.66 -21.53
C ARG A 562 30.64 -11.63 -22.82
N ARG A 563 30.78 -10.46 -23.46
CA ARG A 563 31.57 -10.28 -24.68
C ARG A 563 33.05 -10.57 -24.45
N ARG A 564 33.59 -10.13 -23.31
CA ARG A 564 34.98 -10.36 -22.90
C ARG A 564 35.27 -11.83 -22.57
N LEU A 565 34.41 -12.47 -21.76
CA LEU A 565 34.56 -13.87 -21.34
C LEU A 565 34.14 -14.90 -22.40
N GLY A 566 33.51 -14.48 -23.51
CA GLY A 566 32.94 -15.37 -24.52
C GLY A 566 31.66 -16.09 -24.09
N CYS A 567 31.01 -15.66 -23.01
CA CYS A 567 29.83 -16.30 -22.44
C CYS A 567 28.58 -16.15 -23.36
N PRO A 568 27.67 -17.14 -23.38
CA PRO A 568 26.41 -17.03 -24.09
C PRO A 568 25.47 -15.96 -23.48
N PRO A 569 24.52 -15.41 -24.25
CA PRO A 569 23.40 -14.64 -23.71
C PRO A 569 22.60 -15.43 -22.65
N PRO A 570 21.96 -14.75 -21.69
CA PRO A 570 21.27 -15.41 -20.58
C PRO A 570 20.16 -16.33 -21.09
N GLY A 571 20.03 -17.50 -20.47
CA GLY A 571 19.06 -18.54 -20.86
C GLY A 571 19.47 -19.42 -22.06
N LYS A 572 20.51 -19.06 -22.82
CA LYS A 572 21.07 -19.94 -23.86
C LYS A 572 22.12 -20.90 -23.29
N ARG A 573 22.20 -22.11 -23.84
CA ARG A 573 23.33 -23.02 -23.60
C ARG A 573 24.59 -22.42 -24.23
N ALA A 574 25.76 -22.68 -23.62
CA ALA A 574 27.04 -22.40 -24.25
C ALA A 574 27.22 -23.24 -25.54
N ALA A 575 28.09 -22.78 -26.44
CA ALA A 575 28.39 -23.51 -27.67
C ALA A 575 28.97 -24.91 -27.37
N ALA A 576 28.69 -25.89 -28.23
CA ALA A 576 29.27 -27.22 -28.09
C ALA A 576 30.80 -27.14 -28.19
N GLY A 577 31.49 -27.52 -27.11
CA GLY A 577 32.95 -27.37 -26.98
C GLY A 577 33.43 -26.13 -26.21
N ALA A 578 32.53 -25.29 -25.67
CA ALA A 578 32.92 -24.20 -24.77
C ALA A 578 33.54 -24.73 -23.46
N VAL A 579 34.65 -24.12 -23.04
CA VAL A 579 35.45 -24.51 -21.87
C VAL A 579 35.94 -23.26 -21.11
N GLY A 580 36.35 -23.43 -19.85
CA GLY A 580 36.90 -22.34 -19.03
C GLY A 580 35.89 -21.23 -18.77
N VAL A 581 36.34 -19.97 -18.80
CA VAL A 581 35.54 -18.78 -18.44
C VAL A 581 34.25 -18.61 -19.23
N ALA A 582 34.15 -19.11 -20.47
CA ALA A 582 32.95 -19.02 -21.30
C ALA A 582 31.73 -19.80 -20.74
N LEU A 583 31.95 -20.64 -19.72
CA LEU A 583 30.91 -21.38 -18.99
C LEU A 583 30.45 -20.66 -17.71
N VAL A 584 31.06 -19.53 -17.33
CA VAL A 584 30.66 -18.72 -16.17
C VAL A 584 29.33 -18.02 -16.45
N GLU A 585 28.42 -18.05 -15.47
CA GLU A 585 27.10 -17.45 -15.62
C GLU A 585 27.14 -15.94 -15.31
N VAL A 586 26.72 -15.10 -16.27
CA VAL A 586 26.71 -13.64 -16.12
C VAL A 586 25.28 -13.12 -16.29
N SER A 587 24.77 -12.31 -15.36
CA SER A 587 23.39 -11.78 -15.42
C SER A 587 23.13 -10.58 -14.49
N SER A 588 21.93 -9.99 -14.60
CA SER A 588 21.44 -9.01 -13.63
C SER A 588 21.02 -9.68 -12.32
N VAL A 589 20.83 -8.87 -11.26
CA VAL A 589 20.34 -9.32 -9.95
C VAL A 589 19.03 -10.09 -10.08
N ASP A 590 18.10 -9.54 -10.86
CA ASP A 590 16.76 -10.06 -11.17
C ASP A 590 16.88 -11.39 -11.94
N GLY A 591 17.78 -11.45 -12.93
CA GLY A 591 18.08 -12.68 -13.68
C GLY A 591 18.74 -13.78 -12.86
N PHE A 592 19.30 -13.45 -11.69
CA PHE A 592 19.87 -14.37 -10.70
C PHE A 592 18.90 -14.76 -9.56
N GLN A 593 17.65 -14.27 -9.56
CA GLN A 593 16.65 -14.69 -8.57
C GLN A 593 16.39 -16.20 -8.64
N GLY A 594 16.11 -16.82 -7.49
CA GLY A 594 16.04 -18.28 -7.31
C GLY A 594 17.38 -19.03 -7.37
N ARG A 595 18.39 -18.53 -8.11
CA ARG A 595 19.68 -19.20 -8.32
C ARG A 595 20.60 -19.11 -7.09
N GLU A 596 21.65 -19.93 -7.10
CA GLU A 596 22.82 -19.87 -6.21
C GLU A 596 24.09 -20.38 -6.90
N LYS A 597 25.26 -19.99 -6.38
CA LYS A 597 26.60 -20.35 -6.87
C LYS A 597 27.57 -20.49 -5.70
N ASP A 598 28.69 -21.15 -5.88
CA ASP A 598 29.70 -21.30 -4.83
C ASP A 598 30.48 -20.02 -4.65
N LEU A 599 30.96 -19.43 -5.75
CA LEU A 599 31.54 -18.09 -5.81
C LEU A 599 30.59 -17.13 -6.54
N ILE A 600 30.27 -16.00 -5.90
CA ILE A 600 29.66 -14.85 -6.58
C ILE A 600 30.66 -13.71 -6.63
N ILE A 601 30.80 -13.11 -7.81
CA ILE A 601 31.49 -11.84 -8.02
C ILE A 601 30.45 -10.81 -8.43
N VAL A 602 30.41 -9.66 -7.75
CA VAL A 602 29.49 -8.55 -8.04
C VAL A 602 30.28 -7.41 -8.67
N SER A 603 29.84 -6.90 -9.82
CA SER A 603 30.34 -5.63 -10.40
C SER A 603 29.26 -4.56 -10.24
N THR A 604 29.54 -3.56 -9.42
CA THR A 604 28.58 -2.51 -9.03
C THR A 604 28.51 -1.33 -10.01
N VAL A 605 29.52 -1.16 -10.86
CA VAL A 605 29.63 -0.21 -11.98
C VAL A 605 29.80 1.26 -11.60
N ARG A 606 29.10 1.73 -10.56
CA ARG A 606 28.93 3.17 -10.31
C ARG A 606 30.14 3.78 -9.62
N ALA A 607 30.69 4.79 -10.29
CA ALA A 607 31.94 5.46 -9.96
C ALA A 607 31.88 6.90 -10.48
N ASN A 608 31.34 7.79 -9.65
CA ASN A 608 31.14 9.21 -9.97
C ASN A 608 31.29 10.10 -8.73
N THR A 609 31.77 11.33 -8.95
CA THR A 609 32.01 12.35 -7.91
C THR A 609 30.73 12.88 -7.24
N SER A 610 29.56 12.62 -7.82
CA SER A 610 28.27 13.05 -7.25
C SER A 610 27.68 12.07 -6.22
N GLY A 611 28.34 10.94 -5.94
CA GLY A 611 27.86 9.94 -5.00
C GLY A 611 26.59 9.19 -5.45
N LYS A 612 26.13 9.38 -6.69
CA LYS A 612 24.82 8.90 -7.13
C LYS A 612 24.89 7.44 -7.56
N VAL A 613 24.48 6.53 -6.67
CA VAL A 613 24.37 5.09 -6.99
C VAL A 613 23.16 4.75 -7.88
N GLY A 614 22.06 5.50 -7.81
CA GLY A 614 20.83 5.23 -8.57
C GLY A 614 20.06 4.02 -8.01
N PHE A 615 19.47 3.18 -8.87
CA PHE A 615 18.64 2.03 -8.44
C PHE A 615 19.38 0.94 -7.63
N LEU A 616 20.69 1.11 -7.38
CA LEU A 616 21.45 0.28 -6.45
C LEU A 616 21.07 0.53 -4.98
N GLY A 617 20.47 1.68 -4.67
CA GLY A 617 20.04 2.06 -3.32
C GLY A 617 18.89 1.23 -2.75
N ASP A 618 18.25 0.35 -3.54
CA ASP A 618 17.22 -0.56 -3.03
C ASP A 618 17.84 -1.65 -2.12
N PRO A 619 17.54 -1.68 -0.81
CA PRO A 619 18.11 -2.64 0.13
C PRO A 619 17.70 -4.09 -0.17
N ARG A 620 16.54 -4.30 -0.80
CA ARG A 620 16.06 -5.62 -1.25
C ARG A 620 16.92 -6.14 -2.39
N ARG A 621 17.37 -5.24 -3.28
CA ARG A 621 18.28 -5.55 -4.40
C ARG A 621 19.69 -5.87 -3.90
N LEU A 622 20.20 -5.14 -2.90
CA LEU A 622 21.44 -5.50 -2.20
C LEU A 622 21.31 -6.89 -1.54
N ASN A 623 20.25 -7.11 -0.75
CA ASN A 623 19.99 -8.38 -0.07
C ASN A 623 19.94 -9.57 -1.06
N VAL A 624 19.19 -9.47 -2.16
CA VAL A 624 19.20 -10.52 -3.20
C VAL A 624 20.60 -10.75 -3.75
N THR A 625 21.35 -9.69 -4.07
CA THR A 625 22.69 -9.76 -4.66
C THR A 625 23.67 -10.54 -3.77
N ILE A 626 23.83 -10.13 -2.50
CA ILE A 626 24.83 -10.70 -1.59
C ILE A 626 24.47 -12.11 -1.10
N THR A 627 23.20 -12.52 -1.21
CA THR A 627 22.70 -13.83 -0.76
C THR A 627 22.63 -14.90 -1.86
N ARG A 628 23.30 -14.69 -3.00
CA ARG A 628 23.41 -15.70 -4.07
C ARG A 628 24.58 -16.68 -3.88
N SER A 629 25.57 -16.35 -3.05
CA SER A 629 26.77 -17.16 -2.81
C SER A 629 26.56 -18.27 -1.78
N ARG A 630 27.38 -19.33 -1.89
CA ARG A 630 27.44 -20.44 -0.92
C ARG A 630 28.78 -20.43 -0.18
N ARG A 631 29.90 -20.45 -0.91
CA ARG A 631 31.27 -20.53 -0.38
C ARG A 631 31.98 -19.17 -0.28
N GLY A 632 31.75 -18.24 -1.21
CA GLY A 632 32.43 -16.94 -1.21
C GLY A 632 31.71 -15.82 -1.95
N LEU A 633 31.90 -14.59 -1.48
CA LEU A 633 31.34 -13.36 -2.05
C LEU A 633 32.44 -12.31 -2.29
N VAL A 634 32.65 -11.93 -3.54
CA VAL A 634 33.48 -10.79 -3.92
C VAL A 634 32.57 -9.67 -4.43
N VAL A 635 32.77 -8.44 -3.97
CA VAL A 635 32.09 -7.25 -4.49
C VAL A 635 33.14 -6.27 -5.00
N VAL A 636 33.00 -5.84 -6.25
CA VAL A 636 33.91 -4.95 -6.97
C VAL A 636 33.20 -3.62 -7.21
N GLY A 637 33.86 -2.50 -6.90
CA GLY A 637 33.25 -1.17 -7.06
C GLY A 637 34.10 -0.02 -6.58
N HIS A 638 33.66 1.20 -6.88
CA HIS A 638 34.27 2.43 -6.38
C HIS A 638 33.78 2.73 -4.96
N PHE A 639 34.70 2.79 -3.98
CA PHE A 639 34.34 2.87 -2.56
C PHE A 639 33.52 4.13 -2.24
N ASP A 640 33.99 5.32 -2.62
CA ASP A 640 33.37 6.59 -2.23
C ASP A 640 31.98 6.79 -2.83
N THR A 641 31.74 6.34 -4.06
CA THR A 641 30.41 6.44 -4.70
C THR A 641 29.39 5.53 -4.02
N LEU A 642 29.80 4.34 -3.57
CA LEU A 642 28.94 3.43 -2.82
C LEU A 642 28.79 3.86 -1.35
N ALA A 643 29.83 4.45 -0.74
CA ALA A 643 29.79 4.98 0.61
C ALA A 643 28.95 6.26 0.72
N ALA A 644 28.70 6.97 -0.39
CA ALA A 644 27.80 8.12 -0.42
C ALA A 644 26.34 7.74 -0.08
N ASP A 645 25.84 6.57 -0.53
CA ASP A 645 24.50 6.08 -0.20
C ASP A 645 24.41 5.69 1.29
N GLU A 646 23.78 6.57 2.07
CA GLU A 646 23.63 6.46 3.53
C GLU A 646 22.87 5.19 3.98
N HIS A 647 21.95 4.68 3.16
CA HIS A 647 20.87 3.81 3.61
C HIS A 647 21.06 2.34 3.23
N THR A 648 21.70 2.04 2.09
CA THR A 648 21.88 0.66 1.62
C THR A 648 23.36 0.24 1.54
N TRP A 649 24.22 0.97 0.83
CA TRP A 649 25.61 0.58 0.60
C TRP A 649 26.57 1.02 1.71
N ARG A 650 26.45 2.25 2.26
CA ARG A 650 27.29 2.68 3.41
C ARG A 650 27.19 1.71 4.60
N PRO A 651 26.00 1.24 5.04
CA PRO A 651 25.91 0.27 6.14
C PRO A 651 26.65 -1.05 5.86
N TRP A 652 26.64 -1.53 4.61
CA TRP A 652 27.36 -2.75 4.22
C TRP A 652 28.88 -2.53 4.15
N LEU A 653 29.33 -1.41 3.59
CA LEU A 653 30.75 -1.03 3.56
C LEU A 653 31.31 -0.78 4.96
N THR A 654 30.58 -0.10 5.84
CA THR A 654 30.97 0.07 7.25
C THR A 654 31.08 -1.28 7.94
N TRP A 655 30.12 -2.19 7.77
CA TRP A 655 30.18 -3.54 8.32
C TRP A 655 31.39 -4.33 7.80
N ALA A 656 31.75 -4.17 6.53
CA ALA A 656 32.94 -4.80 5.93
C ALA A 656 34.25 -4.21 6.50
N GLN A 657 34.35 -2.88 6.58
CA GLN A 657 35.53 -2.16 7.06
C GLN A 657 35.80 -2.39 8.56
N GLU A 658 34.77 -2.41 9.40
CA GLU A 658 34.85 -2.82 10.82
C GLU A 658 35.52 -4.18 10.99
N ARG A 659 35.29 -5.09 10.04
CA ARG A 659 35.72 -6.50 10.08
C ARG A 659 36.95 -6.78 9.21
N GLY A 660 37.57 -5.77 8.62
CA GLY A 660 38.76 -5.94 7.75
C GLY A 660 38.47 -6.71 6.45
N LEU A 661 37.25 -6.64 5.95
CA LEU A 661 36.79 -7.31 4.72
C LEU A 661 36.91 -6.41 3.47
N VAL A 662 37.64 -5.29 3.57
CA VAL A 662 37.96 -4.40 2.46
C VAL A 662 39.40 -4.67 2.04
N ALA A 663 39.60 -5.13 0.80
CA ALA A 663 40.93 -5.47 0.29
C ALA A 663 41.85 -4.24 0.33
N GLY A 664 43.05 -4.43 0.90
CA GLY A 664 44.04 -3.37 1.07
C GLY A 664 43.84 -2.47 2.31
N SER A 665 42.80 -2.68 3.12
CA SER A 665 42.52 -1.89 4.33
C SER A 665 42.57 -2.73 5.61
N GLU A 666 43.08 -2.16 6.71
CA GLU A 666 43.03 -2.78 8.03
C GLU A 666 41.63 -2.69 8.67
N ALA A 667 41.34 -3.59 9.62
CA ALA A 667 40.06 -3.63 10.32
C ALA A 667 39.94 -2.50 11.36
N SER A 668 38.89 -1.68 11.28
CA SER A 668 38.68 -0.60 12.25
C SER A 668 38.13 -1.07 13.61
N ASN A 669 37.70 -2.33 13.74
CA ASN A 669 37.20 -2.90 15.00
C ASN A 669 37.71 -4.34 15.26
N PRO A 670 38.82 -4.51 16.01
CA PRO A 670 39.37 -5.82 16.34
C PRO A 670 38.40 -6.78 17.07
N THR A 671 37.43 -6.25 17.81
CA THR A 671 36.41 -7.07 18.48
C THR A 671 35.41 -7.66 17.48
N ALA A 672 35.04 -6.89 16.44
CA ALA A 672 34.17 -7.36 15.36
C ALA A 672 34.85 -8.43 14.50
N VAL A 673 36.17 -8.31 14.28
CA VAL A 673 37.00 -9.38 13.67
C VAL A 673 36.93 -10.67 14.49
N GLY A 674 37.12 -10.58 15.80
CA GLY A 674 37.06 -11.74 16.70
C GLY A 674 35.72 -12.47 16.66
N ALA A 675 34.61 -11.73 16.72
CA ALA A 675 33.26 -12.30 16.62
C ALA A 675 33.00 -12.98 15.27
N LEU A 676 33.48 -12.40 14.15
CA LEU A 676 33.31 -13.00 12.82
C LEU A 676 34.11 -14.30 12.66
N LYS A 677 35.36 -14.34 13.15
CA LYS A 677 36.18 -15.57 13.13
C LYS A 677 35.61 -16.70 13.99
N GLN A 678 34.91 -16.38 15.08
CA GLN A 678 34.27 -17.40 15.91
C GLN A 678 33.21 -18.19 15.14
N LEU A 679 32.49 -17.61 14.17
CA LEU A 679 31.48 -18.32 13.38
C LEU A 679 32.02 -19.50 12.55
N GLU A 680 33.30 -19.45 12.12
CA GLU A 680 33.93 -20.58 11.40
C GLU A 680 34.11 -21.81 12.30
N LEU A 681 34.35 -21.56 13.60
CA LEU A 681 34.63 -22.59 14.60
C LEU A 681 33.38 -23.23 15.20
N LEU A 682 32.18 -22.68 14.93
CA LEU A 682 30.93 -23.21 15.46
C LEU A 682 30.41 -24.39 14.63
N THR A 683 30.06 -25.47 15.33
CA THR A 683 29.27 -26.57 14.76
C THR A 683 27.85 -26.12 14.42
N GLU A 684 27.15 -26.85 13.55
CA GLU A 684 25.76 -26.57 13.19
C GLU A 684 24.82 -26.57 14.40
N ASP A 685 25.01 -27.49 15.33
CA ASP A 685 24.29 -27.52 16.61
C ASP A 685 24.49 -26.22 17.42
N GLN A 686 25.70 -25.65 17.40
CA GLN A 686 25.98 -24.38 18.08
C GLN A 686 25.42 -23.18 17.31
N LEU A 687 25.53 -23.14 15.98
CA LEU A 687 24.94 -22.09 15.14
C LEU A 687 23.40 -22.05 15.23
N LEU A 688 22.75 -23.20 15.45
CA LEU A 688 21.32 -23.29 15.72
C LEU A 688 20.94 -22.85 17.14
N LYS A 689 21.81 -23.09 18.13
CA LYS A 689 21.58 -22.72 19.55
C LYS A 689 22.06 -21.30 19.91
N ALA A 690 22.81 -20.65 19.02
CA ALA A 690 23.33 -19.30 19.21
C ALA A 690 22.22 -18.24 19.07
N LEU A 691 21.56 -17.92 20.20
CA LEU A 691 20.76 -16.70 20.35
C LEU A 691 21.66 -15.47 20.48
N ASP A 692 22.28 -15.12 19.35
CA ASP A 692 22.92 -13.86 18.92
C ASP A 692 23.74 -12.99 19.92
N ALA A 693 24.18 -13.56 21.04
CA ALA A 693 25.03 -12.90 22.04
C ALA A 693 26.39 -12.40 21.50
N THR A 694 26.79 -12.83 20.29
CA THR A 694 28.03 -12.43 19.60
C THR A 694 27.87 -11.21 18.71
N TYR A 695 26.66 -10.76 18.38
CA TYR A 695 26.42 -9.63 17.47
C TYR A 695 25.82 -8.38 18.12
N THR A 696 25.60 -8.38 19.44
CA THR A 696 25.21 -7.20 20.22
C THR A 696 26.37 -6.22 20.47
N THR A 697 27.03 -5.76 19.40
CA THR A 697 27.53 -4.38 19.39
C THR A 697 26.35 -3.45 19.64
N LYS A 698 26.50 -2.45 20.53
CA LYS A 698 25.39 -1.59 20.99
C LYS A 698 24.79 -0.70 19.89
N LYS A 699 23.93 -1.25 19.04
CA LYS A 699 22.80 -0.49 18.49
C LYS A 699 21.67 -0.52 19.52
N GLN A 700 21.32 0.66 20.03
CA GLN A 700 20.13 0.81 20.88
C GLN A 700 18.90 0.58 20.00
N CYS A 701 18.25 -0.57 20.12
CA CYS A 701 16.85 -0.69 19.72
C CYS A 701 16.01 -0.11 20.88
N PRO A 702 15.22 0.96 20.67
CA PRO A 702 14.58 1.71 21.75
C PRO A 702 13.30 1.02 22.25
N VAL A 703 13.41 -0.20 22.76
CA VAL A 703 12.31 -0.96 23.37
C VAL A 703 12.70 -1.36 24.79
N THR A 704 12.69 -0.40 25.69
CA THR A 704 12.79 -0.64 27.14
C THR A 704 11.49 -1.26 27.65
N PRO A 705 11.50 -2.30 28.51
CA PRO A 705 10.29 -2.76 29.19
C PRO A 705 9.66 -1.63 30.02
N HIS A 706 8.51 -1.13 29.56
CA HIS A 706 7.84 0.01 30.19
C HIS A 706 7.22 -0.39 31.53
N LYS A 707 7.60 0.32 32.59
CA LYS A 707 6.90 0.26 33.89
C LYS A 707 5.44 0.67 33.74
N LEU A 708 4.56 0.10 34.57
CA LEU A 708 3.14 0.44 34.64
C LEU A 708 2.91 1.95 34.86
N GLU A 709 3.78 2.56 35.67
CA GLU A 709 3.82 3.99 36.00
C GLU A 709 4.07 4.90 34.79
N SER A 710 4.68 4.40 33.70
CA SER A 710 5.07 5.21 32.54
C SER A 710 3.89 5.41 31.57
N PRO A 711 3.84 6.50 30.77
CA PRO A 711 2.71 6.78 29.87
C PRO A 711 2.36 5.62 28.94
N SER A 712 3.36 4.90 28.42
CA SER A 712 3.16 3.71 27.57
C SER A 712 2.56 2.51 28.32
N GLY A 713 2.82 2.40 29.63
CA GLY A 713 2.18 1.42 30.51
C GLY A 713 0.74 1.81 30.84
N GLN A 714 0.51 3.09 31.16
CA GLN A 714 -0.82 3.66 31.40
C GLN A 714 -1.73 3.51 30.16
N LEU A 715 -1.23 3.84 28.97
CA LEU A 715 -1.92 3.67 27.70
C LEU A 715 -2.26 2.19 27.43
N ARG A 716 -1.39 1.24 27.77
CA ARG A 716 -1.72 -0.20 27.66
C ARG A 716 -2.82 -0.62 28.64
N MET A 717 -2.79 -0.13 29.87
CA MET A 717 -3.86 -0.43 30.84
C MET A 717 -5.19 0.22 30.46
N GLN A 718 -5.17 1.43 29.90
CA GLN A 718 -6.35 2.08 29.29
C GLN A 718 -6.86 1.25 28.10
N PHE A 719 -5.99 0.81 27.19
CA PHE A 719 -6.38 0.03 26.01
C PHE A 719 -6.96 -1.33 26.40
N ILE A 720 -6.40 -2.00 27.41
CA ILE A 720 -6.96 -3.25 27.96
C ILE A 720 -8.32 -3.00 28.60
N PHE A 721 -8.48 -1.92 29.39
CA PHE A 721 -9.76 -1.60 30.01
C PHE A 721 -10.83 -1.24 28.95
N LEU A 722 -10.50 -0.40 27.98
CA LEU A 722 -11.37 -0.02 26.85
C LEU A 722 -11.74 -1.21 25.94
N TYR A 723 -10.89 -2.24 25.88
CA TYR A 723 -11.21 -3.48 25.16
C TYR A 723 -12.34 -4.28 25.83
N TYR A 724 -12.50 -4.17 27.16
CA TYR A 724 -13.59 -4.81 27.91
C TYR A 724 -14.79 -3.88 28.16
N ASP A 725 -14.60 -2.55 28.23
CA ASP A 725 -15.68 -1.56 28.35
C ASP A 725 -16.45 -1.43 27.02
N HIS A 726 -17.39 -2.35 26.81
CA HIS A 726 -18.19 -2.43 25.59
C HIS A 726 -19.32 -1.37 25.56
N ASN A 727 -18.92 -0.10 25.44
CA ASN A 727 -19.76 1.11 25.41
C ASN A 727 -20.57 1.38 26.69
N ARG A 728 -19.97 1.23 27.89
CA ARG A 728 -20.65 1.39 29.19
C ARG A 728 -20.11 2.55 30.06
N ASN A 729 -19.57 3.60 29.44
CA ASN A 729 -19.06 4.80 30.12
C ASN A 729 -18.03 4.48 31.23
N GLY A 730 -17.10 3.55 30.95
CA GLY A 730 -15.96 3.29 31.83
C GLY A 730 -16.24 2.33 32.99
N GLN A 731 -17.16 1.37 32.85
CA GLN A 731 -17.63 0.48 33.92
C GLN A 731 -17.64 -1.00 33.50
N LEU A 732 -17.08 -1.89 34.33
CA LEU A 732 -17.02 -3.34 34.10
C LEU A 732 -17.80 -4.14 35.15
N GLU A 733 -18.45 -5.21 34.72
CA GLU A 733 -19.12 -6.18 35.61
C GLU A 733 -18.14 -7.19 36.25
N VAL A 734 -18.62 -7.93 37.27
CA VAL A 734 -17.83 -8.91 38.03
C VAL A 734 -17.16 -9.95 37.13
N GLU A 735 -17.93 -10.52 36.20
CA GLU A 735 -17.45 -11.51 35.22
C GLU A 735 -16.56 -10.89 34.13
N GLU A 736 -16.61 -9.58 33.91
CA GLU A 736 -15.79 -8.88 32.92
C GLU A 736 -14.43 -8.51 33.51
N VAL A 737 -14.40 -8.02 34.76
CA VAL A 737 -13.17 -7.91 35.55
C VAL A 737 -12.49 -9.28 35.71
N ALA A 738 -13.28 -10.34 35.95
CA ALA A 738 -12.76 -11.71 36.01
C ALA A 738 -12.14 -12.16 34.68
N LYS A 739 -12.81 -11.95 33.53
CA LYS A 739 -12.25 -12.29 32.20
C LYS A 739 -11.03 -11.45 31.84
N MET A 740 -11.01 -10.17 32.22
CA MET A 740 -9.85 -9.31 32.01
C MET A 740 -8.63 -9.83 32.76
N ILE A 741 -8.80 -10.15 34.05
CA ILE A 741 -7.76 -10.75 34.90
C ILE A 741 -7.36 -12.14 34.37
N GLU A 742 -8.33 -12.97 33.99
CA GLU A 742 -8.08 -14.30 33.42
C GLU A 742 -7.27 -14.23 32.12
N HIS A 743 -7.62 -13.35 31.18
CA HIS A 743 -6.89 -13.21 29.92
C HIS A 743 -5.45 -12.69 30.16
N ILE A 744 -5.27 -11.76 31.11
CA ILE A 744 -3.94 -11.30 31.56
C ILE A 744 -3.12 -12.46 32.17
N GLN A 745 -3.76 -13.42 32.85
CA GLN A 745 -3.10 -14.56 33.49
C GLN A 745 -2.94 -15.80 32.58
N GLN A 746 -3.82 -16.00 31.60
CA GLN A 746 -3.66 -17.02 30.55
C GLN A 746 -2.42 -16.72 29.69
N LEU A 747 -2.13 -15.44 29.43
CA LEU A 747 -0.87 -14.98 28.81
C LEU A 747 0.39 -15.31 29.64
N ARG A 748 0.24 -15.86 30.86
CA ARG A 748 1.32 -16.31 31.75
C ARG A 748 1.26 -17.81 32.09
N GLY A 749 0.19 -18.51 31.71
CA GLY A 749 -0.02 -19.93 32.00
C GLY A 749 -0.49 -20.25 33.44
N GLU A 750 -1.13 -19.31 34.13
CA GLU A 750 -1.69 -19.50 35.48
C GLU A 750 -3.10 -20.12 35.45
N SER A 751 -3.62 -20.62 36.58
CA SER A 751 -4.88 -21.38 36.61
C SER A 751 -6.14 -20.51 36.71
N HIS A 752 -7.20 -20.91 35.99
CA HIS A 752 -8.51 -20.24 35.98
C HIS A 752 -9.14 -20.16 37.39
N ALA A 753 -8.87 -21.12 38.28
CA ALA A 753 -9.42 -21.10 39.64
C ALA A 753 -8.87 -19.91 40.45
N ASP A 754 -7.58 -19.63 40.31
CA ASP A 754 -6.88 -18.56 41.01
C ASP A 754 -7.26 -17.18 40.46
N ALA A 755 -7.41 -17.06 39.14
CA ALA A 755 -7.90 -15.84 38.48
C ALA A 755 -9.30 -15.45 38.99
N LEU A 756 -10.22 -16.43 39.06
CA LEU A 756 -11.60 -16.20 39.50
C LEU A 756 -11.69 -15.85 41.01
N ALA A 757 -10.78 -16.36 41.83
CA ALA A 757 -10.70 -16.02 43.25
C ALA A 757 -10.24 -14.56 43.45
N ASN A 758 -9.16 -14.15 42.78
CA ASN A 758 -8.61 -12.80 42.88
C ASN A 758 -9.60 -11.74 42.36
N ALA A 759 -10.26 -12.00 41.22
CA ALA A 759 -11.28 -11.09 40.68
C ALA A 759 -12.47 -10.89 41.64
N LYS A 760 -12.96 -11.96 42.27
CA LYS A 760 -14.04 -11.88 43.26
C LYS A 760 -13.64 -11.12 44.52
N ALA A 761 -12.40 -11.29 44.99
CA ALA A 761 -11.88 -10.52 46.11
C ALA A 761 -11.84 -9.02 45.78
N LEU A 762 -11.24 -8.65 44.64
CA LEU A 762 -11.11 -7.27 44.16
C LEU A 762 -12.48 -6.58 44.04
N VAL A 763 -13.46 -7.25 43.44
CA VAL A 763 -14.82 -6.73 43.28
C VAL A 763 -15.57 -6.65 44.61
N SER A 764 -15.44 -7.64 45.51
CA SER A 764 -16.12 -7.60 46.82
C SER A 764 -15.70 -6.42 47.70
N TYR A 765 -14.51 -5.88 47.46
CA TYR A 765 -13.95 -4.74 48.19
C TYR A 765 -14.53 -3.39 47.71
N TYR A 766 -14.89 -3.29 46.43
CA TYR A 766 -15.52 -2.11 45.82
C TYR A 766 -17.01 -2.38 45.64
N SER A 767 -17.80 -2.07 46.67
CA SER A 767 -19.22 -2.42 46.77
C SER A 767 -20.13 -1.70 45.76
N GLY A 768 -20.11 -2.18 44.51
CA GLY A 768 -20.90 -1.70 43.38
C GLY A 768 -20.07 -0.97 42.31
N VAL A 769 -20.31 -1.31 41.04
CA VAL A 769 -19.90 -0.59 39.82
C VAL A 769 -18.40 -0.28 39.71
N PHE A 770 -17.65 -1.17 39.05
CA PHE A 770 -16.18 -1.12 39.00
C PHE A 770 -15.67 -0.31 37.79
N GLY A 771 -15.28 0.95 38.02
CA GLY A 771 -14.85 1.86 36.95
C GLY A 771 -13.33 2.05 36.80
N PHE A 772 -12.90 2.61 35.66
CA PHE A 772 -11.46 2.75 35.31
C PHE A 772 -10.62 3.41 36.42
N ALA A 773 -11.13 4.49 37.02
CA ALA A 773 -10.42 5.18 38.11
C ALA A 773 -10.22 4.30 39.36
N ALA A 774 -11.21 3.46 39.71
CA ALA A 774 -11.10 2.55 40.84
C ALA A 774 -10.14 1.39 40.56
N PHE A 775 -10.17 0.85 39.33
CA PHE A 775 -9.22 -0.16 38.86
C PHE A 775 -7.77 0.36 38.85
N TYR A 776 -7.57 1.57 38.35
CA TYR A 776 -6.27 2.22 38.26
C TYR A 776 -5.72 2.61 39.65
N ASP A 777 -6.57 3.15 40.54
CA ASP A 777 -6.20 3.46 41.93
C ASP A 777 -5.82 2.19 42.71
N ALA A 778 -6.57 1.09 42.56
CA ALA A 778 -6.21 -0.20 43.14
C ALA A 778 -4.82 -0.69 42.64
N ALA A 779 -4.57 -0.58 41.33
CA ALA A 779 -3.30 -0.97 40.71
C ALA A 779 -2.11 -0.09 41.13
N GLN A 780 -2.33 1.16 41.56
CA GLN A 780 -1.28 2.01 42.13
C GLN A 780 -1.09 1.79 43.64
N ASN A 781 -2.18 1.66 44.41
CA ASN A 781 -2.14 1.77 45.87
C ASN A 781 -1.99 0.42 46.61
N ARG A 782 -2.17 -0.73 45.94
CA ARG A 782 -1.98 -2.07 46.56
C ARG A 782 -1.21 -3.06 45.66
N PRO A 783 0.09 -2.81 45.40
CA PRO A 783 0.92 -3.69 44.56
C PRO A 783 1.15 -5.09 45.15
N ASP A 784 0.87 -5.31 46.44
CA ASP A 784 1.05 -6.58 47.14
C ASP A 784 -0.18 -7.50 47.02
N GLU A 785 -1.41 -6.95 47.05
CA GLU A 785 -2.64 -7.70 46.72
C GLU A 785 -2.75 -7.93 45.20
N LEU A 786 -2.12 -7.05 44.40
CA LEU A 786 -1.98 -7.19 42.94
C LEU A 786 -0.54 -7.61 42.54
N ALA A 787 0.09 -8.49 43.33
CA ALA A 787 1.45 -9.00 43.09
C ALA A 787 1.63 -9.75 41.75
N SER A 788 0.53 -10.14 41.09
CA SER A 788 0.53 -10.67 39.73
C SER A 788 0.78 -9.61 38.65
N LEU A 789 0.39 -8.35 38.88
CA LEU A 789 0.47 -7.23 37.92
C LEU A 789 1.73 -6.35 38.10
N SER A 790 2.21 -6.13 39.32
CA SER A 790 3.46 -5.39 39.57
C SER A 790 4.69 -6.07 38.91
N ALA A 791 4.62 -7.39 38.75
CA ALA A 791 5.59 -8.24 38.03
C ALA A 791 5.67 -7.99 36.51
N LEU A 792 4.88 -7.08 35.93
CA LEU A 792 5.02 -6.63 34.52
C LEU A 792 6.35 -5.94 34.19
N SER A 793 7.16 -5.60 35.20
CA SER A 793 8.44 -4.90 35.05
C SER A 793 9.69 -5.77 35.29
N GLY A 794 9.55 -7.06 35.65
CA GLY A 794 10.72 -7.90 35.91
C GLY A 794 10.44 -9.38 36.21
N ARG A 795 10.80 -10.24 35.25
CA ARG A 795 11.50 -11.50 35.55
C ARG A 795 12.87 -11.42 34.90
N GLU A 796 13.93 -11.42 35.72
CA GLU A 796 15.28 -11.62 35.20
C GLU A 796 15.40 -13.05 34.61
N CYS A 797 16.25 -13.21 33.60
CA CYS A 797 16.66 -14.55 33.19
C CYS A 797 17.38 -15.22 34.37
N GLN A 798 17.06 -16.49 34.64
CA GLN A 798 17.56 -17.26 35.79
C GLN A 798 19.08 -17.54 35.77
N HIS A 799 19.80 -16.94 34.80
CA HIS A 799 21.23 -17.02 34.58
C HIS A 799 22.02 -15.79 35.08
N CYS A 800 21.34 -14.74 35.56
CA CYS A 800 21.97 -13.45 35.90
C CYS A 800 22.18 -13.21 37.41
N SER A 801 21.70 -14.09 38.28
CA SER A 801 21.61 -13.84 39.74
C SER A 801 22.94 -14.00 40.51
N GLU A 802 23.98 -14.61 39.94
CA GLU A 802 25.18 -15.01 40.69
C GLU A 802 26.27 -13.92 40.83
N GLN A 803 26.14 -12.75 40.18
CA GLN A 803 27.24 -11.76 40.08
C GLN A 803 27.05 -10.43 40.85
N ARG A 804 26.06 -10.30 41.73
CA ARG A 804 25.79 -9.03 42.49
C ARG A 804 26.14 -9.04 43.98
N HIS A 805 27.13 -9.84 44.39
CA HIS A 805 27.74 -9.77 45.73
C HIS A 805 29.04 -8.92 45.77
N ALA A 806 28.98 -7.68 45.29
CA ALA A 806 30.05 -6.70 45.46
C ALA A 806 29.53 -5.25 45.48
N HIS A 807 30.21 -4.38 46.24
CA HIS A 807 30.07 -2.91 46.25
C HIS A 807 28.74 -2.29 46.72
N SER A 808 28.38 -2.55 47.99
CA SER A 808 27.41 -1.73 48.74
C SER A 808 28.11 -0.85 49.81
N SER A 809 28.34 0.44 49.51
CA SER A 809 28.77 1.44 50.52
C SER A 809 28.57 2.89 50.04
N VAL A 810 28.69 3.85 50.98
CA VAL A 810 28.69 5.32 50.81
C VAL A 810 27.31 6.03 50.74
N ALA A 811 26.22 5.38 50.30
CA ALA A 811 24.88 6.00 50.28
C ALA A 811 24.18 6.09 51.66
N GLN A 812 24.85 6.64 52.67
CA GLN A 812 24.26 6.96 53.98
C GLN A 812 24.73 8.32 54.51
N ARG A 813 23.86 9.34 54.37
CA ARG A 813 23.74 10.47 55.33
C ARG A 813 22.43 11.25 55.10
N VAL A 814 21.53 11.13 56.08
CA VAL A 814 20.67 12.18 56.69
C VAL A 814 20.22 13.34 55.76
N ALA A 815 18.97 13.50 55.33
CA ALA A 815 17.64 13.44 55.97
C ALA A 815 17.21 14.72 56.75
N SER A 816 15.88 14.84 57.02
CA SER A 816 15.11 16.01 57.51
C SER A 816 14.73 17.03 56.42
N LYS A 817 13.51 17.60 56.34
CA LYS A 817 12.25 17.53 57.15
C LYS A 817 11.07 17.25 56.17
N ALA A 818 10.03 16.45 56.44
CA ALA A 818 9.01 16.49 57.51
C ALA A 818 8.03 17.69 57.34
N SER A 819 6.69 17.57 57.43
CA SER A 819 5.85 16.49 58.01
C SER A 819 4.32 16.60 57.72
N LEU A 820 3.58 15.48 57.84
CA LEU A 820 2.19 15.34 58.41
C LEU A 820 1.00 16.03 57.66
N THR A 821 0.02 15.28 57.09
CA THR A 821 -1.27 14.72 57.65
C THR A 821 -2.33 15.77 58.08
N SER A 822 -3.66 15.57 57.98
CA SER A 822 -4.54 14.54 57.38
C SER A 822 -6.03 14.97 57.50
N GLU A 823 -6.97 14.19 56.96
CA GLU A 823 -8.43 14.17 57.32
C GLU A 823 -9.30 15.42 56.95
N ARG A 824 -10.66 15.38 56.92
CA ARG A 824 -11.65 14.37 56.42
C ARG A 824 -13.09 14.96 56.42
N MET A 825 -13.88 14.68 55.36
CA MET A 825 -15.37 14.67 55.33
C MET A 825 -16.19 15.99 55.54
N TRP A 826 -17.51 15.86 55.28
CA TRP A 826 -18.64 16.81 55.43
C TRP A 826 -18.67 18.00 54.42
N THR A 827 -19.46 18.00 53.33
CA THR A 827 -20.93 17.98 53.11
C THR A 827 -21.70 19.26 53.46
N ALA A 828 -22.31 19.92 52.45
CA ALA A 828 -23.62 20.58 52.55
C ALA A 828 -24.19 20.98 51.17
N CYS A 829 -25.51 20.82 50.99
CA CYS A 829 -26.34 21.50 49.98
C CYS A 829 -27.61 21.98 50.72
N PRO A 830 -27.98 23.28 50.68
CA PRO A 830 -29.19 23.74 49.96
C PRO A 830 -29.01 25.18 49.38
N ARG A 831 -29.96 25.88 48.73
CA ARG A 831 -31.37 25.69 48.27
C ARG A 831 -31.42 26.05 46.76
N GLN A 832 -32.51 26.10 45.96
CA GLN A 832 -33.98 26.09 46.11
C GLN A 832 -34.67 27.40 46.58
N GLU A 833 -35.96 27.59 46.20
CA GLU A 833 -36.77 28.84 46.24
C GLU A 833 -36.30 29.86 45.16
N ASP A 834 -37.09 30.30 44.17
CA ASP A 834 -38.51 30.08 43.77
C ASP A 834 -38.59 29.71 42.26
N VAL A 835 -39.66 29.17 41.67
CA VAL A 835 -41.11 29.18 41.98
C VAL A 835 -41.72 27.78 41.86
N THR A 836 -42.75 27.49 42.66
CA THR A 836 -43.53 26.24 42.59
C THR A 836 -44.92 26.44 41.99
N VAL A 837 -45.29 25.65 40.99
CA VAL A 837 -46.67 25.13 40.81
C VAL A 837 -46.58 23.67 40.41
N CYS A 838 -47.31 22.79 41.09
CA CYS A 838 -47.35 21.35 40.84
C CYS A 838 -48.77 20.83 41.06
N SER A 839 -49.20 19.88 40.23
CA SER A 839 -50.40 19.07 40.45
C SER A 839 -50.29 17.76 39.68
N ASP A 840 -50.20 16.65 40.42
CA ASP A 840 -50.81 15.33 40.13
C ASP A 840 -50.50 14.68 38.76
N MET A 841 -49.74 13.57 38.62
CA MET A 841 -49.06 12.61 39.51
C MET A 841 -47.84 11.99 38.74
N GLY A 842 -46.95 11.12 39.25
CA GLY A 842 -46.88 10.36 40.52
C GLY A 842 -45.60 9.50 40.64
N ARG A 843 -45.72 8.16 40.62
CA ARG A 843 -44.64 7.12 40.68
C ARG A 843 -45.07 5.90 39.81
N ILE A 844 -44.30 4.85 39.46
CA ILE A 844 -43.12 4.16 40.03
C ILE A 844 -42.22 3.58 38.89
N SER A 845 -41.03 3.03 39.23
CA SER A 845 -40.05 2.26 38.40
C SER A 845 -40.34 0.72 38.41
N PRO A 846 -39.47 -0.24 37.97
CA PRO A 846 -38.65 -0.43 36.74
C PRO A 846 -38.80 -1.84 36.03
N PHE A 847 -38.10 -2.04 34.88
CA PHE A 847 -37.63 -3.32 34.21
C PHE A 847 -38.59 -4.41 33.65
N SER A 848 -38.37 -4.85 32.38
CA SER A 848 -38.18 -6.26 31.90
C SER A 848 -38.21 -6.44 30.33
N VAL A 849 -38.05 -7.67 29.79
CA VAL A 849 -37.45 -8.05 28.46
C VAL A 849 -38.40 -8.81 27.49
N GLY A 850 -38.22 -8.78 26.15
CA GLY A 850 -38.85 -9.73 25.17
C GLY A 850 -38.62 -9.46 23.64
N TYR A 851 -38.81 -10.44 22.74
CA TYR A 851 -38.55 -10.33 21.26
C TYR A 851 -39.43 -11.25 20.34
N ALA A 852 -39.64 -10.86 19.05
CA ALA A 852 -40.13 -11.63 17.85
C ALA A 852 -41.64 -12.08 17.79
N GLY A 853 -42.27 -12.47 16.64
CA GLY A 853 -41.89 -12.49 15.19
C GLY A 853 -42.93 -13.22 14.25
N ALA A 854 -42.71 -13.20 12.90
CA ALA A 854 -43.48 -13.86 11.78
C ALA A 854 -44.94 -13.32 11.49
N GLU A 855 -45.64 -13.52 10.35
CA GLU A 855 -45.41 -14.22 9.04
C GLU A 855 -46.12 -13.49 7.83
N ILE A 856 -46.51 -14.15 6.72
CA ILE A 856 -46.73 -13.56 5.35
C ILE A 856 -48.11 -13.92 4.71
N SER A 857 -48.75 -13.02 3.91
CA SER A 857 -49.57 -13.43 2.73
C SER A 857 -49.91 -12.34 1.68
N ASP A 858 -49.50 -12.58 0.43
CA ASP A 858 -50.13 -12.31 -0.89
C ASP A 858 -51.24 -11.24 -1.11
N LYS A 859 -50.95 -10.24 -1.97
CA LYS A 859 -51.52 -10.09 -3.36
C LYS A 859 -51.12 -8.77 -4.06
N GLN A 860 -50.78 -8.83 -5.34
CA GLN A 860 -50.85 -7.69 -6.29
C GLN A 860 -52.24 -7.62 -6.95
N PRO A 861 -52.61 -6.51 -7.62
CA PRO A 861 -52.36 -6.47 -9.08
C PRO A 861 -51.93 -5.10 -9.66
N GLU A 862 -51.35 -5.19 -10.86
CA GLU A 862 -51.50 -4.35 -12.08
C GLU A 862 -52.38 -3.07 -12.01
N GLY A 863 -52.04 -1.93 -12.66
CA GLY A 863 -50.88 -1.58 -13.49
C GLY A 863 -51.19 -0.44 -14.50
N ARG A 864 -50.15 0.28 -14.99
CA ARG A 864 -50.19 1.34 -16.05
C ARG A 864 -50.96 2.65 -15.67
N ALA A 865 -50.67 3.83 -16.23
CA ALA A 865 -49.59 4.30 -17.13
C ALA A 865 -49.21 5.77 -16.84
N ALA A 866 -48.27 6.30 -17.62
CA ALA A 866 -47.49 7.51 -17.38
C ALA A 866 -48.21 8.88 -17.48
N ASN A 867 -47.48 9.90 -17.02
CA ASN A 867 -47.48 11.31 -17.43
C ASN A 867 -48.52 12.31 -16.84
N ILE A 868 -48.03 13.09 -15.86
CA ILE A 868 -48.21 14.55 -15.63
C ILE A 868 -49.68 15.06 -15.57
N LEU A 869 -50.20 15.71 -14.51
CA LEU A 869 -49.68 17.00 -14.03
C LEU A 869 -50.19 17.45 -12.64
N LEU A 870 -49.32 17.31 -11.62
CA LEU A 870 -48.93 18.35 -10.64
C LEU A 870 -49.98 18.88 -9.61
N ARG A 871 -49.44 19.61 -8.61
CA ARG A 871 -50.02 20.69 -7.76
C ARG A 871 -50.52 20.25 -6.32
N ARG A 872 -51.18 21.10 -5.47
CA ARG A 872 -51.50 20.96 -3.97
C ARG A 872 -52.93 21.46 -3.55
N VAL A 873 -53.60 20.97 -2.48
CA VAL A 873 -54.46 21.74 -1.50
C VAL A 873 -54.77 20.81 -0.31
N TRP A 874 -54.33 21.20 0.89
CA TRP A 874 -54.67 20.56 2.16
C TRP A 874 -56.03 21.00 2.72
N GLN A 875 -56.66 20.09 3.49
CA GLN A 875 -57.59 20.25 4.64
C GLN A 875 -58.32 18.89 4.79
N GLN A 876 -58.65 18.29 5.95
CA GLN A 876 -58.44 18.50 7.40
C GLN A 876 -58.80 17.13 8.12
N VAL A 877 -58.82 17.01 9.47
CA VAL A 877 -59.21 15.81 10.31
C VAL A 877 -58.10 14.73 10.57
N LYS A 878 -57.53 14.40 11.78
CA LYS A 878 -57.44 15.01 13.17
C LYS A 878 -58.19 14.21 14.31
N VAL A 879 -57.52 13.50 15.27
CA VAL A 879 -57.84 13.22 16.75
C VAL A 879 -57.40 11.86 17.35
N ASN A 880 -57.14 11.90 18.68
CA ASN A 880 -56.96 10.84 19.69
C ASN A 880 -57.93 9.64 19.57
N ALA A 881 -57.59 8.41 20.00
CA ALA A 881 -56.80 7.91 21.15
C ALA A 881 -57.62 7.69 22.44
N ASP A 882 -58.24 6.51 22.48
CA ASP A 882 -58.49 5.66 23.65
C ASP A 882 -57.78 4.31 23.42
N ALA A 883 -57.84 3.38 24.38
CA ALA A 883 -57.09 2.12 24.47
C ALA A 883 -57.31 1.13 23.27
N GLU A 884 -56.54 0.05 23.07
CA GLU A 884 -55.65 -0.74 23.94
C GLU A 884 -54.33 -1.14 23.24
N THR A 885 -53.33 -1.64 23.99
CA THR A 885 -51.99 -1.98 23.44
C THR A 885 -51.87 -3.43 22.99
N CYS A 886 -51.61 -3.67 21.70
CA CYS A 886 -51.12 -4.93 21.16
C CYS A 886 -50.07 -4.70 20.06
N TYR A 887 -48.94 -5.42 20.14
CA TYR A 887 -47.87 -5.51 19.13
C TYR A 887 -48.15 -6.73 18.20
N LEU A 888 -47.46 -7.03 17.08
CA LEU A 888 -46.07 -6.82 16.63
C LEU A 888 -46.01 -6.46 15.13
N GLY A 889 -44.90 -5.94 14.58
CA GLY A 889 -43.63 -5.62 15.26
C GLY A 889 -42.65 -4.80 14.42
N HIS A 890 -42.38 -3.57 14.88
CA HIS A 890 -41.08 -2.91 14.89
C HIS A 890 -41.10 -2.02 16.14
N GLU A 891 -40.00 -1.89 16.88
CA GLU A 891 -40.02 -1.74 18.35
C GLU A 891 -40.42 -0.37 18.94
N SER A 892 -41.17 0.47 18.22
CA SER A 892 -41.71 1.73 18.76
C SER A 892 -43.08 2.09 18.16
N PRO A 893 -44.18 2.07 18.95
CA PRO A 893 -45.49 2.49 18.49
C PRO A 893 -45.57 4.00 18.38
N ILE A 894 -46.07 4.51 17.26
CA ILE A 894 -46.19 5.96 17.02
C ILE A 894 -47.47 6.46 17.69
N LEU A 895 -47.33 7.04 18.89
CA LEU A 895 -48.40 7.82 19.51
C LEU A 895 -48.65 9.09 18.68
N ILE A 896 -49.84 9.17 18.07
CA ILE A 896 -50.31 10.36 17.36
C ILE A 896 -51.46 10.97 18.16
N PHE A 897 -51.24 12.17 18.71
CA PHE A 897 -52.23 12.91 19.49
C PHE A 897 -52.53 14.28 18.87
N ARG A 898 -53.74 14.80 19.13
CA ARG A 898 -54.25 16.08 18.61
C ARG A 898 -54.37 17.10 19.72
N ALA A 899 -53.58 18.17 19.66
CA ALA A 899 -53.73 19.33 20.52
C ALA A 899 -54.38 20.49 19.75
N ARG A 900 -55.19 21.31 20.46
CA ARG A 900 -55.74 22.57 19.96
C ARG A 900 -54.79 23.72 20.34
N THR A 901 -54.30 24.48 19.37
CA THR A 901 -53.57 25.72 19.62
C THR A 901 -54.53 26.80 20.10
N ALA A 902 -54.03 27.81 20.81
CA ALA A 902 -54.86 28.84 21.46
C ALA A 902 -55.76 29.63 20.48
N ASP A 903 -55.40 29.67 19.19
CA ASP A 903 -56.19 30.27 18.11
C ASP A 903 -57.26 29.33 17.51
N GLY A 904 -57.56 28.22 18.19
CA GLY A 904 -58.67 27.31 17.87
C GLY A 904 -58.38 26.26 16.78
N ARG A 905 -57.22 26.32 16.11
CA ARG A 905 -56.77 25.27 15.17
C ARG A 905 -56.35 24.04 15.96
N GLU A 906 -56.42 22.86 15.35
CA GLU A 906 -55.91 21.63 16.00
C GLU A 906 -54.91 20.97 15.06
N GLN A 907 -53.80 20.55 15.62
CA GLN A 907 -52.67 19.95 14.90
C GLN A 907 -52.46 18.52 15.41
N LEU A 908 -51.76 17.69 14.64
CA LEU A 908 -51.37 16.33 15.00
C LEU A 908 -49.88 16.32 15.31
N PHE A 909 -49.52 15.71 16.44
CA PHE A 909 -48.15 15.59 16.93
C PHE A 909 -47.72 14.13 17.00
N THR A 910 -46.42 13.89 16.82
CA THR A 910 -45.75 12.59 16.93
C THR A 910 -44.33 12.85 17.45
N THR A 911 -43.74 11.90 18.17
CA THR A 911 -42.39 12.00 18.74
C THR A 911 -41.27 12.02 17.70
N GLU A 912 -41.52 11.58 16.46
CA GLU A 912 -40.57 11.62 15.36
C GLU A 912 -41.04 12.54 14.22
N PRO A 913 -40.35 13.67 13.94
CA PRO A 913 -40.81 14.66 12.95
C PRO A 913 -40.84 14.14 11.50
N TRP A 914 -39.88 13.30 11.11
CA TRP A 914 -39.71 12.86 9.72
C TRP A 914 -40.85 11.95 9.24
N LYS A 915 -41.42 11.14 10.13
CA LYS A 915 -42.60 10.29 9.84
C LYS A 915 -43.85 11.14 9.52
N LEU A 916 -43.99 12.31 10.17
CA LEU A 916 -45.04 13.28 9.85
C LEU A 916 -44.83 13.90 8.46
N TYR A 917 -43.59 14.22 8.07
CA TYR A 917 -43.26 14.73 6.73
C TYR A 917 -43.66 13.75 5.61
N CYS A 918 -43.44 12.44 5.81
CA CYS A 918 -43.88 11.41 4.86
C CYS A 918 -45.41 11.39 4.68
N LEU A 919 -46.17 11.40 5.78
CA LEU A 919 -47.64 11.49 5.76
C LEU A 919 -48.14 12.78 5.09
N GLN A 920 -47.46 13.91 5.34
CA GLN A 920 -47.76 15.19 4.72
C GLN A 920 -47.52 15.19 3.20
N ARG A 921 -46.40 14.63 2.72
CA ARG A 921 -46.14 14.46 1.27
C ARG A 921 -47.23 13.62 0.59
N ALA A 922 -47.65 12.52 1.21
CA ALA A 922 -48.73 11.68 0.69
C ALA A 922 -50.08 12.41 0.57
N ALA A 923 -50.37 13.35 1.49
CA ALA A 923 -51.57 14.20 1.43
C ALA A 923 -51.46 15.32 0.37
N VAL A 924 -50.28 15.95 0.23
CA VAL A 924 -50.04 17.02 -0.74
C VAL A 924 -50.22 16.54 -2.19
N ALA A 925 -49.89 15.28 -2.48
CA ALA A 925 -50.00 14.67 -3.81
C ALA A 925 -51.44 14.52 -4.38
N ARG A 926 -52.50 14.93 -3.67
CA ARG A 926 -53.90 14.62 -4.03
C ARG A 926 -54.82 15.81 -4.42
N ARG A 927 -54.39 17.09 -4.46
CA ARG A 927 -55.20 18.29 -4.89
C ARG A 927 -54.33 19.39 -5.58
N ARG A 928 -54.82 20.59 -6.05
CA ARG A 928 -54.09 21.51 -7.01
C ARG A 928 -53.80 23.03 -6.67
N LEU A 929 -52.53 23.47 -6.92
CA LEU A 929 -51.74 24.72 -6.65
C LEU A 929 -51.32 25.44 -7.95
N LYS A 930 -50.47 26.48 -7.90
CA LYS A 930 -49.55 26.91 -8.98
C LYS A 930 -48.21 27.48 -8.42
N PRO A 931 -47.03 27.03 -8.87
CA PRO A 931 -45.80 27.83 -8.75
C PRO A 931 -45.86 29.05 -9.68
N ILE A 932 -44.94 30.02 -9.50
CA ILE A 932 -45.06 31.38 -10.06
C ILE A 932 -43.74 31.80 -10.76
N ILE A 933 -43.83 32.03 -12.09
CA ILE A 933 -42.93 32.81 -12.98
C ILE A 933 -41.58 32.19 -13.42
N GLN A 934 -41.34 32.30 -14.74
CA GLN A 934 -40.07 32.38 -15.49
C GLN A 934 -40.38 33.18 -16.79
N PRO A 935 -39.45 33.96 -17.34
CA PRO A 935 -39.15 33.81 -18.78
C PRO A 935 -37.64 33.81 -19.11
N ARG A 936 -37.31 33.89 -20.41
CA ARG A 936 -36.13 33.19 -20.95
C ARG A 936 -35.62 33.70 -22.32
N PHE A 937 -34.35 34.09 -22.42
CA PHE A 937 -33.53 34.17 -23.66
C PHE A 937 -32.08 33.75 -23.30
N ILE A 938 -31.27 33.02 -24.08
CA ILE A 938 -31.22 32.61 -25.50
C ILE A 938 -30.52 33.60 -26.45
N LEU A 939 -29.22 33.37 -26.66
CA LEU A 939 -28.65 33.07 -27.99
C LEU A 939 -28.30 31.56 -28.01
N ASP A 940 -27.70 31.02 -29.09
CA ASP A 940 -27.62 29.56 -29.25
C ASP A 940 -26.71 28.87 -28.21
N ALA A 941 -27.25 27.89 -27.52
CA ALA A 941 -26.69 27.35 -26.29
C ALA A 941 -25.79 26.12 -26.52
N ALA A 942 -26.13 25.26 -27.49
CA ALA A 942 -25.54 23.94 -27.66
C ALA A 942 -24.05 23.91 -28.05
N VAL A 943 -23.46 25.06 -28.40
CA VAL A 943 -22.03 25.22 -28.73
C VAL A 943 -21.23 25.86 -27.58
N ILE A 944 -21.92 26.46 -26.60
CA ILE A 944 -21.33 27.10 -25.42
C ILE A 944 -21.50 26.20 -24.18
N GLU A 945 -22.64 25.50 -24.06
CA GLU A 945 -22.91 24.52 -22.99
C GLU A 945 -21.89 23.36 -23.03
N ASP A 946 -21.59 22.77 -24.19
CA ASP A 946 -20.70 21.58 -24.30
C ASP A 946 -19.24 21.86 -23.86
N ILE A 947 -18.82 23.13 -23.83
CA ILE A 947 -17.49 23.57 -23.33
C ILE A 947 -17.53 23.82 -21.81
N LEU A 948 -18.67 24.27 -21.27
CA LEU A 948 -18.82 24.65 -19.85
C LEU A 948 -19.33 23.50 -18.96
N ASP A 949 -20.14 22.57 -19.47
CA ASP A 949 -20.85 21.55 -18.67
C ASP A 949 -19.94 20.47 -18.04
N SER A 950 -18.63 20.48 -18.31
CA SER A 950 -17.66 19.66 -17.57
C SER A 950 -17.39 20.17 -16.14
N VAL A 951 -17.66 21.47 -15.87
CA VAL A 951 -17.39 22.16 -14.60
C VAL A 951 -18.62 22.94 -14.11
N HIS A 952 -19.53 22.23 -13.43
CA HIS A 952 -20.74 22.85 -12.88
C HIS A 952 -20.52 23.38 -11.44
N ILE A 953 -20.02 24.62 -11.32
CA ILE A 953 -20.03 25.38 -10.06
C ILE A 953 -21.48 25.88 -9.84
N PRO A 954 -22.09 25.70 -8.65
CA PRO A 954 -23.50 26.02 -8.46
C PRO A 954 -23.78 27.54 -8.48
N GLU A 955 -24.84 27.95 -9.18
CA GLU A 955 -25.32 29.35 -9.26
C GLU A 955 -25.58 30.01 -7.89
N ASN A 956 -25.73 29.21 -6.83
CA ASN A 956 -25.62 29.66 -5.45
C ASN A 956 -24.49 28.91 -4.74
N LEU A 957 -23.36 29.58 -4.57
CA LEU A 957 -22.23 29.17 -3.72
C LEU A 957 -22.58 29.01 -2.22
N ASN A 958 -23.83 29.28 -1.83
CA ASN A 958 -24.35 29.03 -0.49
C ASN A 958 -24.75 27.55 -0.24
N GLU A 959 -24.72 26.68 -1.26
CA GLU A 959 -24.95 25.24 -1.15
C GLU A 959 -23.79 24.41 -1.75
N ILE A 960 -22.76 24.12 -0.94
CA ILE A 960 -21.75 23.13 -1.34
C ILE A 960 -22.37 21.73 -1.19
N ARG A 961 -22.48 20.99 -2.30
CA ARG A 961 -23.09 19.64 -2.30
C ARG A 961 -22.08 18.59 -1.83
N ILE A 962 -22.22 18.16 -0.58
CA ILE A 962 -21.46 17.02 -0.06
C ILE A 962 -22.21 15.73 -0.38
N VAL A 963 -21.51 14.75 -0.98
CA VAL A 963 -22.00 13.38 -1.07
C VAL A 963 -21.29 12.55 -0.01
N SER A 964 -22.04 12.18 1.02
CA SER A 964 -21.53 11.44 2.17
C SER A 964 -21.22 9.96 1.82
N PRO A 965 -20.47 9.21 2.66
CA PRO A 965 -19.92 7.90 2.30
C PRO A 965 -20.94 6.79 1.97
N ASP A 966 -22.20 6.93 2.39
CA ASP A 966 -23.29 5.99 2.11
C ASP A 966 -24.09 6.32 0.84
N GLY A 967 -23.81 7.48 0.22
CA GLY A 967 -24.51 7.99 -0.96
C GLY A 967 -25.66 8.96 -0.66
N ALA A 968 -25.89 9.35 0.60
CA ALA A 968 -26.78 10.45 0.91
C ALA A 968 -26.17 11.79 0.44
N GLU A 969 -26.90 12.52 -0.39
CA GLU A 969 -26.66 13.93 -0.69
C GLU A 969 -27.03 14.74 0.55
N ASP A 970 -26.04 15.36 1.20
CA ASP A 970 -26.28 16.26 2.32
C ASP A 970 -25.59 17.60 2.05
N HIS A 971 -26.38 18.65 1.88
CA HIS A 971 -25.87 19.96 1.46
C HIS A 971 -25.15 20.63 2.63
N PHE A 972 -23.88 21.04 2.48
CA PHE A 972 -23.32 22.07 3.36
C PHE A 972 -24.05 23.37 3.00
N SER A 973 -24.78 23.90 3.97
CA SER A 973 -25.39 25.22 3.89
C SER A 973 -25.08 25.98 5.17
N TRP A 974 -24.97 27.30 5.04
CA TRP A 974 -24.66 28.18 6.17
C TRP A 974 -25.72 28.10 7.27
N GLU A 975 -26.99 27.87 6.92
CA GLU A 975 -28.10 27.59 7.84
C GLU A 975 -27.92 26.27 8.66
N LYS A 976 -27.05 25.35 8.23
CA LYS A 976 -26.63 24.18 9.04
C LYS A 976 -25.36 24.46 9.86
N PHE A 977 -24.46 25.30 9.35
CA PHE A 977 -23.25 25.72 10.04
C PHE A 977 -23.58 26.56 11.29
N GLU A 978 -24.54 27.46 11.18
CA GLU A 978 -25.10 28.29 12.25
C GLU A 978 -25.81 27.47 13.34
N ARG A 979 -26.42 26.32 12.99
CA ARG A 979 -27.10 25.44 13.96
C ARG A 979 -26.07 24.71 14.85
N PRO A 980 -26.40 24.35 16.12
CA PRO A 980 -25.46 23.72 17.06
C PRO A 980 -25.06 22.26 16.74
N LYS A 981 -24.52 21.99 15.54
CA LYS A 981 -23.98 20.70 15.11
C LYS A 981 -22.75 20.81 14.21
N THR A 982 -22.82 21.56 13.10
CA THR A 982 -21.77 21.45 12.06
C THR A 982 -20.50 22.21 12.43
N GLY A 983 -20.59 23.47 12.89
CA GLY A 983 -19.43 24.17 13.43
C GLY A 983 -18.82 23.46 14.64
N ASP A 984 -19.68 22.95 15.52
CA ASP A 984 -19.29 22.17 16.70
C ASP A 984 -18.57 20.87 16.31
N THR A 985 -18.97 20.20 15.23
CA THR A 985 -18.28 19.00 14.70
C THR A 985 -16.85 19.33 14.26
N VAL A 986 -16.62 20.49 13.61
CA VAL A 986 -15.26 20.90 13.23
C VAL A 986 -14.43 21.23 14.48
N VAL A 987 -15.01 21.92 15.46
CA VAL A 987 -14.36 22.21 16.75
C VAL A 987 -14.03 20.91 17.51
N GLU A 988 -14.93 19.92 17.54
CA GLU A 988 -14.70 18.62 18.17
C GLU A 988 -13.55 17.85 17.49
N LEU A 989 -13.50 17.84 16.16
CA LEU A 989 -12.40 17.25 15.39
C LEU A 989 -11.06 17.95 15.70
N LEU A 990 -11.01 19.28 15.60
CA LEU A 990 -9.79 20.07 15.82
C LEU A 990 -9.32 20.08 17.29
N ARG A 991 -10.23 19.85 18.25
CA ARG A 991 -9.94 19.71 19.69
C ARG A 991 -9.32 18.36 20.04
N LEU A 992 -9.58 17.32 19.25
CA LEU A 992 -8.93 16.00 19.38
C LEU A 992 -7.53 15.97 18.73
N GLU A 993 -7.19 16.97 17.92
CA GLU A 993 -5.86 17.12 17.33
C GLU A 993 -4.95 17.94 18.24
N ASP A 994 -3.67 17.57 18.32
CA ASP A 994 -2.64 18.36 18.99
C ASP A 994 -2.42 19.73 18.30
N SER A 995 -1.70 20.63 18.97
CA SER A 995 -1.29 21.90 18.38
C SER A 995 -0.15 21.76 17.37
N LEU A 996 0.64 20.67 17.45
CA LEU A 996 1.55 20.21 16.42
C LEU A 996 1.04 18.85 15.91
N VAL A 997 0.44 18.78 14.72
CA VAL A 997 -0.13 17.54 14.18
C VAL A 997 0.90 16.71 13.41
N GLU A 998 0.96 15.41 13.67
CA GLU A 998 1.86 14.47 12.98
C GLU A 998 1.22 14.01 11.66
N VAL A 999 1.86 14.29 10.52
CA VAL A 999 1.41 13.99 9.16
C VAL A 999 2.35 12.96 8.52
N ARG A 1000 1.85 12.09 7.64
CA ARG A 1000 2.67 11.07 6.94
C ARG A 1000 2.85 11.40 5.45
N PHE A 1001 3.84 10.77 4.83
CA PHE A 1001 3.93 10.76 3.37
C PHE A 1001 2.89 9.84 2.69
N PRO A 1002 2.59 10.09 1.41
CA PRO A 1002 2.89 11.32 0.65
C PRO A 1002 1.90 12.45 1.01
N CYS A 1003 2.32 13.71 0.86
CA CYS A 1003 1.44 14.85 1.17
C CYS A 1003 1.65 16.08 0.28
N ARG A 1004 0.59 16.87 0.12
CA ARG A 1004 0.58 18.19 -0.56
C ARG A 1004 0.54 19.29 0.49
N VAL A 1005 1.40 20.29 0.37
CA VAL A 1005 1.48 21.45 1.25
C VAL A 1005 1.14 22.72 0.47
N TYR A 1006 0.14 23.45 0.92
CA TYR A 1006 -0.33 24.71 0.34
C TYR A 1006 0.04 25.86 1.28
N GLY A 1007 0.54 26.96 0.72
CA GLY A 1007 0.78 28.20 1.43
C GLY A 1007 -0.50 29.03 1.57
N ASP A 1008 -0.35 30.34 1.77
CA ASP A 1008 -1.47 31.27 1.90
C ASP A 1008 -2.43 31.21 0.70
N ILE A 1009 -3.72 31.39 0.95
CA ILE A 1009 -4.80 31.33 -0.06
C ILE A 1009 -5.51 32.69 -0.19
N HIS A 1010 -5.56 33.50 0.86
CA HIS A 1010 -6.18 34.84 0.94
C HIS A 1010 -7.54 34.91 0.20
N GLY A 1011 -8.45 33.97 0.48
CA GLY A 1011 -9.78 33.94 -0.14
C GLY A 1011 -9.80 33.80 -1.68
N GLN A 1012 -8.70 33.43 -2.33
CA GLN A 1012 -8.59 33.27 -3.78
C GLN A 1012 -9.03 31.85 -4.21
N LEU A 1013 -10.33 31.58 -4.09
CA LEU A 1013 -10.95 30.29 -4.42
C LEU A 1013 -10.56 29.75 -5.80
N LEU A 1014 -10.46 30.62 -6.82
CA LEU A 1014 -10.18 30.20 -8.19
C LEU A 1014 -8.79 29.58 -8.34
N ASP A 1015 -7.76 30.14 -7.67
CA ASP A 1015 -6.42 29.55 -7.65
C ASP A 1015 -6.44 28.17 -6.98
N LEU A 1016 -7.12 28.05 -5.83
CA LEU A 1016 -7.26 26.80 -5.08
C LEU A 1016 -7.97 25.71 -5.90
N LEU A 1017 -9.02 26.06 -6.64
CA LEU A 1017 -9.70 25.14 -7.55
C LEU A 1017 -8.83 24.77 -8.74
N GLU A 1018 -8.01 25.69 -9.25
CA GLU A 1018 -7.10 25.38 -10.35
C GLU A 1018 -5.92 24.52 -9.90
N PHE A 1019 -5.43 24.63 -8.67
CA PHE A 1019 -4.50 23.64 -8.10
C PHE A 1019 -5.13 22.24 -8.05
N PHE A 1020 -6.41 22.14 -7.72
CA PHE A 1020 -7.12 20.86 -7.71
C PHE A 1020 -7.34 20.31 -9.13
N ASN A 1021 -7.64 21.16 -10.12
CA ASN A 1021 -7.74 20.76 -11.53
C ASN A 1021 -6.39 20.31 -12.11
N ALA A 1022 -5.37 21.15 -12.00
CA ALA A 1022 -4.07 20.94 -12.63
C ALA A 1022 -3.26 19.81 -11.97
N PHE A 1023 -3.42 19.61 -10.65
CA PHE A 1023 -2.54 18.71 -9.90
C PHE A 1023 -3.23 17.61 -9.09
N SER A 1024 -4.56 17.62 -8.91
CA SER A 1024 -5.46 16.57 -8.36
C SER A 1024 -6.35 17.04 -7.20
N TRP A 1025 -7.62 16.65 -7.24
CA TRP A 1025 -8.66 17.02 -6.26
C TRP A 1025 -8.58 16.22 -4.95
N PRO A 1026 -8.85 16.85 -3.79
CA PRO A 1026 -9.03 16.16 -2.50
C PRO A 1026 -10.39 15.43 -2.40
N ASP A 1027 -10.77 14.67 -3.43
CA ASP A 1027 -12.05 13.94 -3.51
C ASP A 1027 -11.93 12.51 -4.06
N LYS A 1028 -12.82 11.64 -3.56
CA LYS A 1028 -13.02 10.23 -3.91
C LYS A 1028 -13.25 9.94 -5.39
N ARG A 1029 -13.83 10.87 -6.15
CA ARG A 1029 -14.24 10.69 -7.55
C ARG A 1029 -13.28 11.35 -8.54
N ARG A 1030 -12.65 12.46 -8.15
CA ARG A 1030 -11.84 13.32 -9.04
C ARG A 1030 -10.35 13.40 -8.70
N GLY A 1031 -9.87 12.79 -7.60
CA GLY A 1031 -8.44 12.79 -7.27
C GLY A 1031 -8.02 11.78 -6.20
N ASP A 1032 -7.05 12.14 -5.37
CA ASP A 1032 -6.14 11.20 -4.69
C ASP A 1032 -6.23 11.14 -3.15
N ILE A 1033 -7.30 11.68 -2.55
CA ILE A 1033 -7.53 11.83 -1.09
C ILE A 1033 -7.39 10.54 -0.23
N PHE A 1034 -7.38 9.35 -0.83
CA PHE A 1034 -7.09 8.09 -0.11
C PHE A 1034 -5.61 7.74 -0.05
N SER A 1035 -4.81 8.16 -1.04
CA SER A 1035 -3.36 7.94 -1.14
C SER A 1035 -2.55 9.14 -0.65
N MET A 1036 -3.12 10.35 -0.67
CA MET A 1036 -2.42 11.60 -0.36
C MET A 1036 -3.00 12.28 0.89
N ASN A 1037 -2.14 12.91 1.70
CA ASN A 1037 -2.55 13.86 2.72
C ASN A 1037 -2.45 15.30 2.19
N TYR A 1038 -3.27 16.23 2.69
CA TYR A 1038 -3.27 17.64 2.30
C TYR A 1038 -3.06 18.51 3.54
N VAL A 1039 -2.11 19.43 3.49
CA VAL A 1039 -1.77 20.38 4.56
C VAL A 1039 -1.91 21.81 4.01
N PHE A 1040 -2.68 22.66 4.69
CA PHE A 1040 -2.91 24.05 4.28
C PHE A 1040 -2.36 24.99 5.38
N LEU A 1041 -1.41 25.86 5.03
CA LEU A 1041 -0.60 26.65 5.98
C LEU A 1041 -1.20 28.02 6.31
N GLY A 1042 -2.48 28.05 6.67
CA GLY A 1042 -3.17 29.25 7.10
C GLY A 1042 -3.52 30.23 5.98
N ASP A 1043 -3.96 31.41 6.40
CA ASP A 1043 -4.41 32.52 5.56
C ASP A 1043 -5.40 32.04 4.49
N PHE A 1044 -6.48 31.42 4.96
CA PHE A 1044 -7.60 30.93 4.14
C PHE A 1044 -8.53 32.07 3.69
N VAL A 1045 -8.53 33.17 4.44
CA VAL A 1045 -9.45 34.31 4.32
C VAL A 1045 -8.71 35.63 4.11
N ASP A 1046 -9.49 36.71 3.94
CA ASP A 1046 -9.08 38.09 3.68
C ASP A 1046 -8.49 38.35 2.29
N ARG A 1047 -8.51 39.63 1.88
CA ARG A 1047 -7.98 40.19 0.61
C ARG A 1047 -8.61 39.68 -0.70
N GLY A 1048 -8.94 38.40 -0.83
CA GLY A 1048 -9.64 37.81 -1.97
C GLY A 1048 -11.16 37.74 -1.81
N ALA A 1049 -11.87 37.71 -2.95
CA ALA A 1049 -13.32 37.93 -3.04
C ALA A 1049 -14.21 36.74 -2.61
N TYR A 1050 -13.62 35.60 -2.22
CA TYR A 1050 -14.31 34.33 -1.94
C TYR A 1050 -13.86 33.71 -0.60
N SER A 1051 -13.54 34.54 0.40
CA SER A 1051 -13.06 34.10 1.72
C SER A 1051 -14.03 33.14 2.41
N CYS A 1052 -15.34 33.43 2.37
CA CYS A 1052 -16.36 32.51 2.89
C CYS A 1052 -16.36 31.13 2.19
N ASP A 1053 -16.07 31.09 0.88
CA ASP A 1053 -16.13 29.89 0.06
C ASP A 1053 -14.93 28.97 0.29
N VAL A 1054 -13.73 29.55 0.43
CA VAL A 1054 -12.52 28.81 0.79
C VAL A 1054 -12.70 28.14 2.16
N VAL A 1055 -13.20 28.88 3.16
CA VAL A 1055 -13.52 28.31 4.49
C VAL A 1055 -14.53 27.18 4.41
N ALA A 1056 -15.64 27.38 3.68
CA ALA A 1056 -16.68 26.34 3.54
C ALA A 1056 -16.14 25.07 2.85
N LEU A 1057 -15.29 25.23 1.83
CA LEU A 1057 -14.64 24.11 1.15
C LEU A 1057 -13.66 23.37 2.06
N LEU A 1058 -12.74 24.08 2.73
CA LEU A 1058 -11.74 23.48 3.62
C LEU A 1058 -12.38 22.80 4.84
N PHE A 1059 -13.39 23.40 5.45
CA PHE A 1059 -14.14 22.79 6.56
C PHE A 1059 -14.95 21.56 6.10
N SER A 1060 -15.57 21.62 4.91
CA SER A 1060 -16.25 20.45 4.31
C SER A 1060 -15.29 19.29 4.08
N LEU A 1061 -14.10 19.56 3.56
CA LEU A 1061 -13.04 18.57 3.37
C LEU A 1061 -12.54 18.01 4.72
N LYS A 1062 -12.38 18.85 5.75
CA LYS A 1062 -11.98 18.40 7.11
C LYS A 1062 -13.03 17.50 7.76
N ILE A 1063 -14.32 17.77 7.57
CA ILE A 1063 -15.41 16.89 8.06
C ILE A 1063 -15.43 15.55 7.33
N LEU A 1064 -15.23 15.55 6.01
CA LEU A 1064 -15.26 14.34 5.18
C LEU A 1064 -14.04 13.44 5.34
N TYR A 1065 -12.87 14.04 5.55
CA TYR A 1065 -11.57 13.36 5.53
C TYR A 1065 -10.69 13.82 6.71
N PRO A 1066 -11.15 13.69 7.97
CA PRO A 1066 -10.50 14.31 9.13
C PRO A 1066 -9.06 13.86 9.38
N GLN A 1067 -8.72 12.65 8.92
CA GLN A 1067 -7.39 12.02 9.04
C GLN A 1067 -6.49 12.23 7.80
N ARG A 1068 -6.91 13.07 6.84
CA ARG A 1068 -6.19 13.37 5.59
C ARG A 1068 -6.02 14.86 5.32
N ILE A 1069 -6.95 15.69 5.81
CA ILE A 1069 -6.94 17.14 5.65
C ILE A 1069 -6.45 17.78 6.95
N PHE A 1070 -5.35 18.53 6.87
CA PHE A 1070 -4.71 19.21 7.98
C PHE A 1070 -4.76 20.72 7.72
N LEU A 1071 -5.51 21.44 8.55
CA LEU A 1071 -5.65 22.89 8.46
C LEU A 1071 -4.79 23.51 9.56
N ILE A 1072 -3.75 24.25 9.18
CA ILE A 1072 -2.83 24.93 10.09
C ILE A 1072 -3.23 26.41 10.16
N ARG A 1073 -3.07 27.03 11.32
CA ARG A 1073 -3.49 28.42 11.53
C ARG A 1073 -2.48 29.43 10.98
N GLY A 1074 -2.98 30.43 10.24
CA GLY A 1074 -2.25 31.63 9.83
C GLY A 1074 -2.67 32.88 10.59
N ASN A 1075 -2.11 34.03 10.24
CA ASN A 1075 -2.37 35.26 10.97
C ASN A 1075 -3.73 35.89 10.61
N HIS A 1076 -4.30 35.56 9.46
CA HIS A 1076 -5.64 35.97 9.07
C HIS A 1076 -6.75 35.06 9.66
N GLU A 1077 -6.39 33.92 10.26
CA GLU A 1077 -7.27 33.17 11.17
C GLU A 1077 -7.33 33.80 12.59
N ASP A 1078 -7.45 35.14 12.66
CA ASP A 1078 -7.62 35.92 13.88
C ASP A 1078 -8.73 36.98 13.74
N ARG A 1079 -9.54 37.15 14.80
CA ARG A 1079 -10.71 38.04 14.83
C ARG A 1079 -10.36 39.50 14.54
N LEU A 1080 -9.22 40.00 14.99
CA LEU A 1080 -8.82 41.39 14.74
C LEU A 1080 -8.32 41.57 13.30
N MET A 1081 -7.55 40.60 12.79
CA MET A 1081 -7.05 40.68 11.41
C MET A 1081 -8.17 40.57 10.39
N ASN A 1082 -9.09 39.61 10.55
CA ASN A 1082 -10.11 39.33 9.56
C ASN A 1082 -11.37 40.23 9.63
N VAL A 1083 -11.43 41.09 10.65
CA VAL A 1083 -12.22 42.34 10.60
C VAL A 1083 -11.53 43.42 9.75
N ASN A 1084 -10.21 43.58 9.88
CA ASN A 1084 -9.45 44.64 9.21
C ASN A 1084 -9.18 44.37 7.71
N TYR A 1085 -9.05 43.11 7.29
CA TYR A 1085 -8.57 42.74 5.96
C TYR A 1085 -9.61 42.08 5.02
N GLY A 1086 -10.86 41.90 5.48
CA GLY A 1086 -12.03 41.74 4.60
C GLY A 1086 -13.02 40.63 4.94
N PHE A 1087 -12.69 39.61 5.73
CA PHE A 1087 -13.54 38.43 5.94
C PHE A 1087 -14.85 38.74 6.67
N HIS A 1088 -14.84 39.59 7.70
CA HIS A 1088 -16.08 40.06 8.34
C HIS A 1088 -16.95 40.81 7.32
N ALA A 1089 -16.34 41.67 6.49
CA ALA A 1089 -17.07 42.38 5.44
C ALA A 1089 -17.62 41.41 4.38
N ASP A 1090 -16.91 40.31 4.07
CA ASP A 1090 -17.37 39.24 3.19
C ASP A 1090 -18.57 38.47 3.78
N CYS A 1091 -18.52 38.15 5.07
CA CYS A 1091 -19.63 37.52 5.79
C CYS A 1091 -20.88 38.42 5.80
N THR A 1092 -20.74 39.69 6.21
CA THR A 1092 -21.84 40.66 6.20
C THR A 1092 -22.37 40.93 4.78
N ARG A 1093 -21.49 40.95 3.76
CA ARG A 1093 -21.85 41.08 2.33
C ARG A 1093 -22.67 39.90 1.82
N LYS A 1094 -22.30 38.67 2.20
CA LYS A 1094 -22.84 37.42 1.65
C LYS A 1094 -24.09 36.92 2.39
N PHE A 1095 -24.20 37.20 3.69
CA PHE A 1095 -25.28 36.71 4.55
C PHE A 1095 -26.10 37.83 5.22
N GLY A 1096 -25.74 39.10 5.02
CA GLY A 1096 -26.52 40.23 5.52
C GLY A 1096 -26.52 40.31 7.04
N ARG A 1097 -27.69 40.08 7.66
CA ARG A 1097 -27.87 40.16 9.13
C ARG A 1097 -27.28 38.97 9.88
N ASP A 1098 -27.15 37.84 9.21
CA ASP A 1098 -26.71 36.59 9.81
C ASP A 1098 -25.17 36.42 9.64
N GLY A 1099 -24.54 37.34 8.91
CA GLY A 1099 -23.11 37.34 8.62
C GLY A 1099 -22.23 37.52 9.85
N ASP A 1100 -22.66 38.32 10.82
CA ASP A 1100 -21.90 38.59 12.04
C ASP A 1100 -21.80 37.31 12.90
N GLY A 1101 -22.88 36.53 13.02
CA GLY A 1101 -22.89 35.23 13.72
C GLY A 1101 -22.13 34.13 12.98
N ILE A 1102 -22.12 34.15 11.64
CA ILE A 1102 -21.27 33.27 10.82
C ILE A 1102 -19.79 33.62 11.02
N TRP A 1103 -19.44 34.91 11.05
CA TRP A 1103 -18.09 35.39 11.33
C TRP A 1103 -17.61 35.00 12.74
N GLU A 1104 -18.46 35.19 13.77
CA GLU A 1104 -18.16 34.77 15.15
C GLU A 1104 -17.82 33.27 15.19
N ARG A 1105 -18.67 32.44 14.59
CA ARG A 1105 -18.54 30.97 14.61
C ARG A 1105 -17.40 30.42 13.75
N VAL A 1106 -17.06 31.05 12.62
CA VAL A 1106 -15.84 30.65 11.87
C VAL A 1106 -14.59 30.94 12.71
N ASN A 1107 -14.57 32.07 13.43
CA ASN A 1107 -13.47 32.38 14.33
C ASN A 1107 -13.43 31.45 15.56
N ASP A 1108 -14.57 30.95 16.06
CA ASP A 1108 -14.59 29.87 17.07
C ASP A 1108 -13.86 28.60 16.56
N VAL A 1109 -14.00 28.26 15.28
CA VAL A 1109 -13.27 27.14 14.66
C VAL A 1109 -11.78 27.47 14.53
N PHE A 1110 -11.43 28.69 14.09
CA PHE A 1110 -10.05 29.16 13.96
C PHE A 1110 -9.27 29.10 15.29
N GLU A 1111 -9.92 29.35 16.42
CA GLU A 1111 -9.30 29.22 17.75
C GLU A 1111 -8.88 27.79 18.10
N PHE A 1112 -9.38 26.74 17.44
CA PHE A 1112 -8.97 25.34 17.65
C PHE A 1112 -8.00 24.78 16.59
N LEU A 1113 -7.64 25.54 15.55
CA LEU A 1113 -6.68 25.09 14.53
C LEU A 1113 -5.30 24.77 15.16
N PRO A 1114 -4.64 23.67 14.77
CA PRO A 1114 -3.21 23.44 15.02
C PRO A 1114 -2.34 24.63 14.58
N ILE A 1115 -1.26 24.89 15.31
CA ILE A 1115 -0.30 25.96 15.00
C ILE A 1115 0.78 25.52 13.99
N ALA A 1116 1.00 24.21 13.87
CA ALA A 1116 1.98 23.62 12.96
C ALA A 1116 1.65 22.14 12.65
N ALA A 1117 2.28 21.58 11.61
CA ALA A 1117 2.35 20.16 11.32
C ALA A 1117 3.80 19.66 11.33
N LEU A 1118 4.02 18.41 11.72
CA LEU A 1118 5.29 17.71 11.58
C LEU A 1118 5.10 16.54 10.60
N VAL A 1119 5.72 16.63 9.43
CA VAL A 1119 5.62 15.60 8.39
C VAL A 1119 6.72 14.56 8.59
N GLU A 1120 6.31 13.30 8.80
CA GLU A 1120 7.14 12.10 9.00
C GLU A 1120 8.25 12.30 10.06
N GLY A 1121 7.99 13.13 11.08
CA GLY A 1121 8.96 13.48 12.12
C GLY A 1121 10.13 14.37 11.68
N ALA A 1122 10.18 14.81 10.41
CA ALA A 1122 11.40 15.35 9.79
C ALA A 1122 11.24 16.72 9.10
N ILE A 1123 10.02 17.16 8.78
CA ILE A 1123 9.76 18.47 8.17
C ILE A 1123 8.70 19.21 8.97
N LEU A 1124 9.03 20.41 9.47
CA LEU A 1124 8.09 21.26 10.19
C LEU A 1124 7.36 22.18 9.19
N CYS A 1125 6.04 22.10 9.13
CA CYS A 1125 5.22 23.04 8.37
C CYS A 1125 4.50 24.00 9.33
N ILE A 1126 4.67 25.31 9.16
CA ILE A 1126 4.20 26.35 10.09
C ILE A 1126 3.86 27.61 9.28
N HIS A 1127 2.86 28.42 9.61
CA HIS A 1127 2.47 29.55 8.75
C HIS A 1127 3.54 30.64 8.67
N GLY A 1128 3.87 31.28 9.81
CA GLY A 1128 4.92 32.29 9.92
C GLY A 1128 6.30 31.64 10.08
N GLY A 1129 6.74 31.41 11.31
CA GLY A 1129 8.06 30.82 11.52
C GLY A 1129 8.42 30.52 12.97
N ILE A 1130 9.70 30.30 13.22
CA ILE A 1130 10.24 29.93 14.54
C ILE A 1130 10.60 31.14 15.43
N GLY A 1131 10.69 32.33 14.82
CA GLY A 1131 10.97 33.60 15.47
C GLY A 1131 12.11 33.59 16.50
N ASP A 1132 11.90 34.30 17.60
CA ASP A 1132 12.81 34.32 18.75
C ASP A 1132 12.48 33.23 19.78
N SER A 1133 11.20 32.98 20.03
CA SER A 1133 10.75 32.29 21.24
C SER A 1133 10.53 30.78 21.12
N ILE A 1134 10.32 30.24 19.90
CA ILE A 1134 10.09 28.80 19.67
C ILE A 1134 11.43 28.09 19.53
N LEU A 1135 11.81 27.27 20.52
CA LEU A 1135 13.16 26.68 20.62
C LEU A 1135 13.17 25.16 20.40
N SER A 1136 12.00 24.53 20.39
CA SER A 1136 11.81 23.09 20.23
C SER A 1136 10.44 22.74 19.63
N LEU A 1137 10.29 21.53 19.09
CA LEU A 1137 8.98 21.00 18.68
C LEU A 1137 8.01 20.85 19.87
N ASP A 1138 8.53 20.59 21.07
CA ASP A 1138 7.72 20.46 22.28
C ASP A 1138 7.17 21.81 22.78
N ASP A 1139 7.79 22.94 22.40
CA ASP A 1139 7.18 24.26 22.59
C ASP A 1139 5.87 24.39 21.80
N LEU A 1140 5.82 23.85 20.57
CA LEU A 1140 4.61 23.87 19.72
C LEU A 1140 3.56 22.87 20.21
N ARG A 1141 3.97 21.65 20.63
CA ARG A 1141 3.07 20.68 21.29
C ARG A 1141 2.47 21.24 22.59
N GLY A 1142 3.22 22.05 23.33
CA GLY A 1142 2.83 22.64 24.61
C GLY A 1142 1.86 23.84 24.55
N ILE A 1143 1.41 24.25 23.36
CA ILE A 1143 0.39 25.31 23.22
C ILE A 1143 -1.01 24.71 23.39
N PRO A 1144 -1.79 25.06 24.42
CA PRO A 1144 -3.14 24.54 24.62
C PRO A 1144 -4.14 25.18 23.64
N LYS A 1145 -5.17 24.42 23.27
CA LYS A 1145 -6.36 24.90 22.54
C LYS A 1145 -7.51 25.24 23.52
N PRO A 1146 -8.35 26.25 23.27
CA PRO A 1146 -8.26 27.21 22.17
C PRO A 1146 -7.03 28.12 22.27
N ILE A 1147 -6.42 28.40 21.13
CA ILE A 1147 -5.28 29.30 20.97
C ILE A 1147 -5.83 30.72 20.80
N GLN A 1148 -5.39 31.66 21.63
CA GLN A 1148 -5.78 33.07 21.54
C GLN A 1148 -4.57 33.93 21.20
N VAL A 1149 -4.73 34.85 20.24
CA VAL A 1149 -3.69 35.76 19.78
C VAL A 1149 -3.77 37.05 20.60
N VAL A 1150 -2.64 37.56 21.08
CA VAL A 1150 -2.60 38.80 21.86
C VAL A 1150 -2.35 40.01 20.95
N GLY A 1151 -3.26 40.99 20.96
CA GLY A 1151 -3.14 42.17 20.09
C GLY A 1151 -1.99 43.12 20.43
N GLU A 1152 -1.55 43.17 21.70
CA GLU A 1152 -0.45 44.02 22.16
C GLU A 1152 0.51 43.27 23.09
N ILE A 1153 1.82 43.36 22.83
CA ILE A 1153 2.84 42.93 23.78
C ILE A 1153 2.98 43.96 24.89
N ASN A 1154 2.81 43.52 26.14
CA ASN A 1154 2.96 44.31 27.35
C ASN A 1154 3.58 43.46 28.49
N GLU A 1155 3.68 44.00 29.70
CA GLU A 1155 4.30 43.33 30.86
C GLU A 1155 3.61 42.01 31.27
N ARG A 1156 2.38 41.76 30.80
CA ARG A 1156 1.62 40.52 31.08
C ARG A 1156 1.78 39.45 30.00
N THR A 1157 2.39 39.77 28.86
CA THR A 1157 2.58 38.84 27.74
C THR A 1157 3.53 37.72 28.10
N THR A 1158 3.02 36.49 28.15
CA THR A 1158 3.78 35.30 28.51
C THR A 1158 4.67 34.81 27.37
N ARG A 1159 5.59 33.88 27.67
CA ARG A 1159 6.39 33.22 26.62
C ARG A 1159 5.51 32.48 25.59
N ARG A 1160 4.39 31.88 26.02
CA ARG A 1160 3.46 31.19 25.12
C ARG A 1160 2.87 32.16 24.10
N ASP A 1161 2.48 33.35 24.55
CA ASP A 1161 1.83 34.33 23.68
C ASP A 1161 2.82 34.84 22.62
N ARG A 1162 4.11 34.97 22.98
CA ARG A 1162 5.20 35.22 22.01
C ARG A 1162 5.40 34.06 21.04
N MET A 1163 5.30 32.81 21.49
CA MET A 1163 5.41 31.63 20.61
C MET A 1163 4.24 31.56 19.61
N VAL A 1164 3.02 31.94 20.03
CA VAL A 1164 1.87 32.07 19.11
C VAL A 1164 2.11 33.20 18.13
N LEU A 1165 2.61 34.36 18.57
CA LEU A 1165 2.94 35.47 17.67
C LEU A 1165 4.06 35.11 16.68
N ASP A 1166 5.14 34.48 17.12
CA ASP A 1166 6.25 34.05 16.24
C ASP A 1166 5.76 33.04 15.20
N ALA A 1167 4.95 32.06 15.60
CA ALA A 1167 4.38 31.05 14.72
C ALA A 1167 3.46 31.63 13.62
N LEU A 1168 2.86 32.79 13.86
CA LEU A 1168 1.94 33.44 12.93
C LEU A 1168 2.53 34.65 12.19
N TRP A 1169 3.56 35.32 12.73
CA TRP A 1169 4.02 36.64 12.27
C TRP A 1169 5.54 36.82 12.15
N SER A 1170 6.36 35.83 12.49
CA SER A 1170 7.81 35.95 12.30
C SER A 1170 8.20 35.70 10.83
N ASP A 1171 9.19 36.44 10.34
CA ASP A 1171 9.68 36.38 8.95
C ASP A 1171 11.16 35.94 8.90
N PRO A 1172 11.66 35.33 7.81
CA PRO A 1172 13.09 35.32 7.53
C PRO A 1172 13.67 36.74 7.39
N THR A 1173 14.98 36.87 7.46
CA THR A 1173 15.68 38.11 7.06
C THR A 1173 15.76 38.23 5.54
N ASP A 1174 15.93 39.45 5.02
CA ASP A 1174 15.93 39.76 3.56
C ASP A 1174 17.03 39.06 2.72
N ASN A 1175 17.92 38.28 3.36
CA ASN A 1175 18.87 37.34 2.76
C ASN A 1175 19.66 36.59 3.86
N ASP A 1176 20.37 35.53 3.44
CA ASP A 1176 21.23 34.67 4.27
C ASP A 1176 22.48 35.38 4.89
N GLN A 1177 22.74 36.67 4.61
CA GLN A 1177 23.88 37.38 5.23
C GLN A 1177 23.51 38.06 6.56
N VAL A 1178 22.22 38.22 6.85
CA VAL A 1178 21.73 38.90 8.06
C VAL A 1178 21.44 37.84 9.13
N LEU A 1179 22.28 37.77 10.16
CA LEU A 1179 22.19 36.77 11.23
C LEU A 1179 21.38 37.27 12.45
N GLY A 1180 20.96 36.32 13.28
CA GLY A 1180 20.27 36.56 14.55
C GLY A 1180 18.83 37.03 14.39
N VAL A 1181 18.25 37.57 15.45
CA VAL A 1181 16.88 38.10 15.45
C VAL A 1181 16.90 39.63 15.29
N GLN A 1182 16.09 40.13 14.36
CA GLN A 1182 15.90 41.54 14.03
C GLN A 1182 14.46 41.98 14.35
N VAL A 1183 14.22 43.28 14.54
CA VAL A 1183 12.87 43.84 14.68
C VAL A 1183 12.19 43.83 13.30
N SER A 1184 10.97 43.30 13.19
CA SER A 1184 10.27 43.27 11.90
C SER A 1184 9.75 44.66 11.51
N PRO A 1185 9.79 45.03 10.21
CA PRO A 1185 9.11 46.22 9.70
C PRO A 1185 7.60 46.24 9.95
N ARG A 1186 6.97 45.06 10.13
CA ARG A 1186 5.52 44.92 10.34
C ARG A 1186 5.03 45.48 11.69
N GLY A 1187 5.91 45.55 12.69
CA GLY A 1187 5.58 46.16 13.97
C GLY A 1187 6.47 45.74 15.14
N LYS A 1188 6.37 46.45 16.27
CA LYS A 1188 7.16 46.23 17.49
C LYS A 1188 6.98 44.86 18.15
N ASN A 1189 5.96 44.11 17.75
CA ASN A 1189 5.53 42.86 18.37
C ASN A 1189 5.94 41.61 17.56
N THR A 1190 6.65 41.79 16.45
CA THR A 1190 6.97 40.75 15.46
C THR A 1190 8.45 40.83 15.08
N CYS A 1191 9.08 39.71 14.77
CA CYS A 1191 10.53 39.64 14.53
C CYS A 1191 10.89 39.06 13.16
N ARG A 1192 12.10 39.36 12.71
CA ARG A 1192 12.77 38.67 11.60
C ARG A 1192 13.88 37.78 12.12
N PHE A 1193 14.08 36.58 11.57
CA PHE A 1193 15.06 35.60 12.02
C PHE A 1193 16.05 35.19 10.92
N GLY A 1194 17.34 35.23 11.25
CA GLY A 1194 18.43 34.86 10.35
C GLY A 1194 18.56 33.35 10.11
N PRO A 1195 19.39 32.94 9.14
CA PRO A 1195 19.57 31.55 8.75
C PRO A 1195 20.29 30.72 9.83
N ASP A 1196 21.08 31.36 10.70
CA ASP A 1196 21.66 30.76 11.89
C ASP A 1196 20.58 30.25 12.85
N ARG A 1197 19.47 30.98 12.97
CA ARG A 1197 18.33 30.61 13.80
C ARG A 1197 17.58 29.40 13.24
N VAL A 1198 17.45 29.30 11.92
CA VAL A 1198 16.90 28.11 11.22
C VAL A 1198 17.80 26.91 11.41
N GLN A 1199 19.10 27.06 11.16
CA GLN A 1199 20.08 25.98 11.20
C GLN A 1199 20.28 25.40 12.62
N ASP A 1200 20.24 26.23 13.67
CA ASP A 1200 20.27 25.73 15.04
C ASP A 1200 18.97 25.00 15.41
N PHE A 1201 17.80 25.56 15.06
CA PHE A 1201 16.52 24.94 15.35
C PHE A 1201 16.36 23.58 14.66
N ASN A 1202 16.71 23.49 13.37
CA ASN A 1202 16.64 22.23 12.62
C ASN A 1202 17.61 21.19 13.20
N ARG A 1203 18.87 21.58 13.46
CA ARG A 1203 19.87 20.70 14.08
C ARG A 1203 19.42 20.20 15.46
N ARG A 1204 18.83 21.07 16.28
CA ARG A 1204 18.36 20.75 17.63
C ARG A 1204 17.14 19.81 17.64
N ASN A 1205 16.27 19.93 16.65
CA ASN A 1205 15.04 19.14 16.53
C ASN A 1205 15.15 17.95 15.55
N SER A 1206 16.32 17.72 14.95
CA SER A 1206 16.57 16.71 13.91
C SER A 1206 15.71 16.86 12.64
N LEU A 1207 15.33 18.10 12.31
CA LEU A 1207 14.56 18.41 11.09
C LEU A 1207 15.48 18.55 9.88
N LYS A 1208 14.99 18.19 8.69
CA LYS A 1208 15.63 18.46 7.40
C LYS A 1208 15.25 19.83 6.84
N LEU A 1209 13.98 20.23 6.97
CA LEU A 1209 13.40 21.39 6.32
C LEU A 1209 12.32 22.03 7.21
N ILE A 1210 12.19 23.36 7.15
CA ILE A 1210 10.99 24.09 7.58
C ILE A 1210 10.25 24.56 6.33
N ILE A 1211 8.95 24.29 6.22
CA ILE A 1211 8.09 24.86 5.17
C ILE A 1211 7.20 25.92 5.82
N ARG A 1212 7.15 27.11 5.23
CA ARG A 1212 6.32 28.24 5.70
C ARG A 1212 5.53 28.92 4.61
N ALA A 1213 4.73 29.90 5.00
CA ALA A 1213 3.93 30.75 4.13
C ALA A 1213 4.12 32.24 4.51
N HIS A 1214 3.07 33.04 4.68
CA HIS A 1214 3.04 34.44 5.20
C HIS A 1214 3.79 35.54 4.40
N GLU A 1215 4.73 35.18 3.52
CA GLU A 1215 5.40 36.10 2.61
C GLU A 1215 5.09 35.77 1.15
N CYS A 1216 4.57 36.76 0.44
CA CYS A 1216 4.30 36.70 -1.00
C CYS A 1216 5.64 36.74 -1.76
N VAL A 1217 5.96 35.65 -2.45
CA VAL A 1217 7.21 35.46 -3.19
C VAL A 1217 6.93 35.29 -4.69
N GLN A 1218 7.77 35.87 -5.56
CA GLN A 1218 7.42 36.11 -6.97
C GLN A 1218 7.06 34.84 -7.76
N HIS A 1219 7.63 33.69 -7.40
CA HIS A 1219 7.43 32.40 -8.09
C HIS A 1219 6.55 31.41 -7.32
N GLY A 1220 5.80 31.88 -6.32
CA GLY A 1220 4.97 31.06 -5.44
C GLY A 1220 5.76 30.22 -4.43
N TYR A 1221 7.08 30.11 -4.57
CA TYR A 1221 7.97 29.55 -3.56
C TYR A 1221 9.37 30.18 -3.58
N GLU A 1222 10.08 30.13 -2.45
CA GLU A 1222 11.45 30.64 -2.30
C GLU A 1222 12.23 29.88 -1.21
N TYR A 1223 13.54 29.69 -1.38
CA TYR A 1223 14.41 28.99 -0.41
C TYR A 1223 15.29 29.97 0.37
N PHE A 1224 15.47 29.68 1.66
CA PHE A 1224 16.28 30.46 2.62
C PHE A 1224 17.18 29.53 3.45
N ALA A 1225 18.18 30.11 4.15
CA ALA A 1225 19.08 29.39 5.05
C ALA A 1225 19.81 28.20 4.40
N ALA A 1226 20.39 28.44 3.22
CA ALA A 1226 21.00 27.43 2.35
C ALA A 1226 20.07 26.24 2.03
N GLY A 1227 18.76 26.50 1.88
CA GLY A 1227 17.73 25.50 1.53
C GLY A 1227 17.09 24.80 2.72
N GLN A 1228 17.41 25.19 3.96
CA GLN A 1228 16.82 24.59 5.18
C GLN A 1228 15.47 25.21 5.60
N LEU A 1229 15.05 26.27 4.90
CA LEU A 1229 13.69 26.80 4.94
C LEU A 1229 13.17 27.04 3.52
N LEU A 1230 11.87 26.77 3.32
CA LEU A 1230 11.14 26.94 2.06
C LEU A 1230 9.84 27.72 2.33
N THR A 1231 9.72 28.93 1.78
CA THR A 1231 8.47 29.71 1.78
C THR A 1231 7.61 29.28 0.58
N VAL A 1232 6.29 29.18 0.77
CA VAL A 1232 5.29 28.75 -0.21
C VAL A 1232 4.08 29.67 -0.13
N PHE A 1233 3.53 30.06 -1.27
CA PHE A 1233 2.43 31.02 -1.38
C PHE A 1233 1.47 30.55 -2.49
N SER A 1234 0.21 30.25 -2.17
CA SER A 1234 -0.73 29.54 -3.05
C SER A 1234 -1.81 30.43 -3.69
N ALA A 1235 -1.59 31.75 -3.73
CA ALA A 1235 -2.46 32.73 -4.37
C ALA A 1235 -1.71 33.48 -5.51
N THR A 1236 -2.29 33.55 -6.71
CA THR A 1236 -1.68 34.24 -7.87
C THR A 1236 -2.01 35.74 -7.86
N ASN A 1237 -1.17 36.58 -8.49
CA ASN A 1237 -1.36 38.04 -8.60
C ASN A 1237 -1.92 38.70 -7.32
N TYR A 1238 -1.22 38.48 -6.21
CA TYR A 1238 -1.69 38.83 -4.87
C TYR A 1238 -2.13 40.29 -4.78
N CYS A 1239 -3.22 40.53 -4.05
CA CYS A 1239 -3.87 41.85 -3.91
C CYS A 1239 -4.22 42.55 -5.25
N ASN A 1240 -4.23 41.82 -6.38
CA ASN A 1240 -4.29 42.31 -7.75
C ASN A 1240 -3.17 43.31 -8.12
N GLN A 1241 -2.01 43.21 -7.46
CA GLN A 1241 -0.92 44.20 -7.52
C GLN A 1241 0.49 43.61 -7.59
N HIS A 1242 0.68 42.33 -7.25
CA HIS A 1242 2.02 41.74 -7.12
C HIS A 1242 2.50 40.92 -8.34
N ASP A 1243 1.61 40.54 -9.26
CA ASP A 1243 1.93 39.73 -10.46
C ASP A 1243 2.78 38.47 -10.16
N ASN A 1244 2.61 37.90 -8.97
CA ASN A 1244 3.32 36.70 -8.53
C ASN A 1244 2.63 35.43 -9.04
N ASP A 1245 3.44 34.41 -9.27
CA ASP A 1245 2.94 33.04 -9.42
C ASP A 1245 2.47 32.50 -8.06
N GLY A 1246 1.59 31.51 -8.07
CA GLY A 1246 1.23 30.71 -6.90
C GLY A 1246 1.88 29.32 -6.98
N ALA A 1247 2.23 28.72 -5.85
CA ALA A 1247 2.72 27.34 -5.81
C ALA A 1247 2.11 26.52 -4.67
N MET A 1248 2.20 25.20 -4.82
CA MET A 1248 2.03 24.19 -3.77
C MET A 1248 3.25 23.25 -3.79
N VAL A 1249 3.56 22.60 -2.68
CA VAL A 1249 4.70 21.66 -2.58
C VAL A 1249 4.20 20.24 -2.39
N VAL A 1250 4.55 19.34 -3.31
CA VAL A 1250 4.40 17.90 -3.13
C VAL A 1250 5.59 17.38 -2.34
N LEU A 1251 5.34 16.70 -1.22
CA LEU A 1251 6.35 15.97 -0.46
C LEU A 1251 6.12 14.46 -0.64
N VAL A 1252 7.10 13.81 -1.25
CA VAL A 1252 7.16 12.35 -1.41
C VAL A 1252 8.43 11.82 -0.75
N LYS A 1253 8.43 10.53 -0.45
CA LYS A 1253 9.65 9.80 -0.09
C LYS A 1253 10.18 9.12 -1.34
N ASP A 1254 11.44 9.33 -1.71
CA ASP A 1254 12.05 8.57 -2.79
C ASP A 1254 12.39 7.17 -2.28
N ASP A 1255 11.66 6.16 -2.73
CA ASP A 1255 11.86 4.75 -2.33
C ASP A 1255 13.25 4.18 -2.66
N ARG A 1256 14.06 4.91 -3.44
CA ARG A 1256 15.43 4.53 -3.83
C ARG A 1256 16.50 5.09 -2.90
N THR A 1257 16.22 6.18 -2.19
CA THR A 1257 17.16 6.83 -1.26
C THR A 1257 16.65 6.84 0.18
N GLY A 1258 15.33 6.69 0.39
CA GLY A 1258 14.67 6.89 1.68
C GLY A 1258 14.55 8.36 2.10
N GLU A 1259 15.05 9.30 1.30
CA GLU A 1259 14.96 10.72 1.57
C GLU A 1259 13.59 11.29 1.22
N VAL A 1260 13.26 12.41 1.84
CA VAL A 1260 12.12 13.24 1.40
C VAL A 1260 12.58 14.04 0.21
N VAL A 1261 11.73 14.15 -0.80
CA VAL A 1261 11.94 15.01 -1.97
C VAL A 1261 10.74 15.93 -2.10
N GLU A 1262 11.03 17.23 -2.04
CA GLU A 1262 10.09 18.31 -2.29
C GLU A 1262 10.01 18.68 -3.78
N HIS A 1263 8.77 18.83 -4.27
CA HIS A 1263 8.48 19.20 -5.65
C HIS A 1263 7.45 20.34 -5.66
N ALA A 1264 7.92 21.56 -5.88
CA ALA A 1264 7.05 22.71 -6.09
C ALA A 1264 6.31 22.60 -7.43
N GLN A 1265 4.98 22.73 -7.39
CA GLN A 1265 4.08 22.78 -8.54
C GLN A 1265 3.46 24.18 -8.59
N VAL A 1266 3.54 24.84 -9.75
CA VAL A 1266 3.34 26.30 -9.89
C VAL A 1266 2.22 26.60 -10.88
N ILE A 1267 1.34 27.53 -10.52
CA ILE A 1267 0.34 28.17 -11.41
C ILE A 1267 0.82 29.60 -11.70
N LYS A 1268 0.72 30.01 -12.96
CA LYS A 1268 1.25 31.30 -13.43
C LYS A 1268 0.25 32.45 -13.23
N SER A 1269 0.78 33.62 -12.89
CA SER A 1269 0.00 34.86 -12.98
C SER A 1269 -0.58 35.00 -14.40
N GLY A 1270 -1.85 35.38 -14.49
CA GLY A 1270 -2.53 35.62 -15.77
C GLY A 1270 -3.06 34.40 -16.53
N THR A 1271 -2.95 33.15 -16.03
CA THR A 1271 -3.61 32.00 -16.68
C THR A 1271 -5.09 31.83 -16.31
N ALA A 1272 -5.58 32.57 -15.32
CA ALA A 1272 -6.99 32.50 -14.86
C ALA A 1272 -7.98 33.32 -15.72
N ASP A 1273 -7.50 33.99 -16.77
CA ASP A 1273 -8.27 34.87 -17.67
C ASP A 1273 -8.51 34.22 -19.06
N ALA A 1274 -8.34 32.88 -19.17
CA ALA A 1274 -8.25 32.12 -20.42
C ALA A 1274 -9.26 30.95 -20.52
#